data_AF-R1I5M4-F1
#
_entry.id   AF-R1I5M4-F1
#
_cell.length_a   1.000
_cell.length_b   1.000
_cell.length_c   1.000
_cell.angle_alpha   90.00
_cell.angle_beta   90.00
_cell.angle_gamma   90.00
#
_symmetry.space_group_name_H-M   'P 1'
#
loop_
_entity.id
_entity.type
_entity.pdbx_description
1 polymer ?
#
loop_
_entity_poly.entity_id
_entity_poly.type
_entity_poly.pdbx_seq_one_letter_code
_entity_poly.pdbx_strand_id
1 'polypeptide(L)'
;MAAAAAVACAMITAPAAKAAAPPPTGPVTGGEAPAASSVPVAQRSEVLGTGWAGSLDRAVTSNGDASGFHVLVADAKDGYAWRTAATLTETGTETDRWIGRTCVTSSGKRAVVVYAPRQLVNDEDRYHRGALAAVVDLDTGAVTKLPEPVSIAYYNPGCGSGEQAVLTQNFFRKGQYISRLFNVDTAAGRITSTVDTVGQVTSAVPTGKGVIAAKGDNLVSVGADGAVKPVAYASGGAFRLTVDASGGVGYQTQTAAETAVHRYADGVDKVVAKAPQGSVQLHGSAGRVFLQGPDAVLPSAPAGWQAAKVPADSELSTTGAFSVESALSGNPAAPGSAPQPAGVTPVRITARVLSTGAEPEFEVEPGALQPDQGRADSPAVAKTAGTGGAQPSGTGDDTTDPNRKCAIPRNDPRIQSLQETPQMAEWAADLAVKGALTVSRPAGYNGSALPAYTPQGLFPMHALRGGGLVPAQVLLGIMAQESNMWQASPHAVDGESGNFEQGGFYGRNVGVDSVNFAKADCGYGATQVTTGMTVGDGSTVYSHDQQVALTVDYAANIAAGLNILIDKWNQMKDLGVVANNADPRYVENWWFALWAYNSGWHKLNDPTDPNSHPDVYGLGWSNNMANQDLIQDRKGFLDNLTSCKKEQQDSNGNCNDAKHPGDWTYPERVIGFAKNSLVRYNWSTGQYGATFVKAAFPGGKPSLPALLTFCAPAQNGCDPAQTHVPGNFPGTVASHCLRDDLACFWHTSSTWQPSAALLGTEAVIHAPGEAEPQPGQFYRADCSTPPGSSGFLIVDDVAPGTRTRNGCGAGAVSHGSLTFSFTPDNAGNYPSKIDFHQLDTGYRGHFWFAHTWKDSLVNAKHKVTGTWTLDQAINGWARVLVYVPDHGATTPQAWYRVNGSDSTSPLRSVAEGGYLDENRQPQAGSWRSLGAFKFSGVPSVSLDNMTHANYIGDLPDGVDDVSWDAVAFQPLPGKPANQIVAMGDSYSSGEGVTPDDSWAYYRETDHDGNNKALRNACHRSRDAWSRIGKLSDNPGQSIGSRSDTFDPSLDYHMTACQGARAHNLWRGDPGEYGEPAQLDQGYLDQYTNLVTLSIGGNDARFTDILNNCVLYFPGHVGGSCADMSLDNDGKPVSQTIPALLTSNVIPDMERTIRDVMGAAPNAALLFMGYPQPVENAAPCTTLFGSNSITWFRGIAGQLHDLQSQSVTRMRDGGRNIRFADPVPAFDGKGACGTGEAIHAAVTRFSQGDAKQAVSQQSFHPNEYGSTLYAQVLERTLHDW
;
A
#
# COMPACT_ATOMS: atom_id res chain seq x y z
N MET A 1 -13.59 -35.79 -68.54
CA MET A 1 -13.47 -35.53 -70.00
C MET A 1 -14.33 -34.30 -70.27
N ALA A 2 -13.94 -33.20 -70.89
CA ALA A 2 -12.88 -32.83 -71.81
C ALA A 2 -12.86 -31.27 -71.82
N ALA A 3 -11.92 -30.50 -72.35
CA ALA A 3 -10.65 -30.70 -73.03
C ALA A 3 -9.89 -29.37 -72.90
N ALA A 4 -8.58 -29.48 -73.08
CA ALA A 4 -7.60 -28.39 -73.11
C ALA A 4 -7.75 -27.43 -74.30
N ALA A 5 -7.23 -26.21 -74.17
CA ALA A 5 -6.12 -25.69 -74.98
C ALA A 5 -5.90 -24.18 -74.69
N ALA A 6 -4.63 -23.82 -74.52
CA ALA A 6 -4.14 -22.46 -74.32
C ALA A 6 -3.95 -21.70 -75.65
N VAL A 7 -4.16 -20.38 -75.65
CA VAL A 7 -3.66 -19.43 -76.67
C VAL A 7 -3.24 -18.10 -76.03
N ALA A 8 -1.94 -17.80 -76.21
CA ALA A 8 -1.22 -16.53 -76.49
C ALA A 8 -1.43 -15.20 -75.71
N CYS A 9 -0.26 -14.64 -75.32
CA CYS A 9 0.09 -13.23 -75.04
C CYS A 9 -0.38 -12.24 -76.13
N ALA A 10 -0.51 -10.91 -75.93
CA ALA A 10 0.22 -10.03 -75.02
C ALA A 10 -0.49 -8.67 -74.75
N MET A 11 -0.17 -8.11 -73.58
CA MET A 11 -0.15 -6.69 -73.13
C MET A 11 -1.45 -5.88 -72.99
N ILE A 12 -1.77 -5.53 -71.73
CA ILE A 12 -1.82 -4.16 -71.17
C ILE A 12 -1.84 -4.31 -69.63
N THR A 13 -1.09 -3.44 -68.95
CA THR A 13 -0.80 -3.41 -67.51
C THR A 13 -2.01 -3.06 -66.62
N ALA A 14 -2.21 -3.83 -65.55
CA ALA A 14 -3.07 -3.49 -64.40
C ALA A 14 -2.56 -4.22 -63.12
N PRO A 15 -2.85 -3.70 -61.92
CA PRO A 15 -1.98 -3.70 -60.74
C PRO A 15 -1.98 -5.01 -59.97
N ALA A 16 -0.87 -5.26 -59.26
CA ALA A 16 -0.67 -6.40 -58.38
C ALA A 16 -1.81 -6.51 -57.35
N ALA A 17 -2.62 -7.56 -57.49
CA ALA A 17 -3.54 -7.99 -56.46
C ALA A 17 -2.75 -8.41 -55.21
N LYS A 18 -3.16 -7.86 -54.06
CA LYS A 18 -2.62 -8.17 -52.73
C LYS A 18 -2.50 -9.68 -52.52
N ALA A 19 -1.28 -10.14 -52.28
CA ALA A 19 -1.05 -11.41 -51.62
C ALA A 19 -1.71 -11.35 -50.23
N ALA A 20 -2.49 -12.39 -49.91
CA ALA A 20 -3.11 -12.56 -48.60
C ALA A 20 -2.02 -12.47 -47.52
N ALA A 21 -2.27 -11.61 -46.52
CA ALA A 21 -1.42 -11.52 -45.34
C ALA A 21 -1.33 -12.90 -44.67
N PRO A 22 -0.16 -13.29 -44.14
CA PRO A 22 -0.06 -14.46 -43.28
C PRO A 22 -1.08 -14.32 -42.13
N PRO A 23 -1.65 -15.44 -41.64
CA PRO A 23 -2.57 -15.40 -40.50
C PRO A 23 -1.91 -14.63 -39.36
N PRO A 24 -2.65 -13.77 -38.64
CA PRO A 24 -2.10 -13.02 -37.52
C PRO A 24 -1.44 -14.02 -36.59
N THR A 25 -0.13 -13.87 -36.39
CA THR A 25 0.57 -14.51 -35.29
C THR A 25 -0.20 -14.13 -34.04
N GLY A 26 -0.71 -15.13 -33.31
CA GLY A 26 -1.32 -14.91 -32.01
C GLY A 26 -0.39 -14.09 -31.11
N PRO A 27 -0.92 -13.41 -30.08
CA PRO A 27 -0.11 -12.59 -29.21
C PRO A 27 1.07 -13.42 -28.71
N VAL A 28 2.27 -13.06 -29.14
CA VAL A 28 3.50 -13.59 -28.57
C VAL A 28 3.52 -13.03 -27.16
N THR A 29 3.20 -13.87 -26.19
CA THR A 29 3.46 -13.63 -24.78
C THR A 29 4.98 -13.63 -24.58
N GLY A 30 5.63 -12.55 -25.04
CA GLY A 30 6.99 -12.21 -24.68
C GLY A 30 7.01 -11.64 -23.27
N GLY A 31 6.66 -12.45 -22.28
CA GLY A 31 7.07 -12.18 -20.91
C GLY A 31 8.55 -12.50 -20.82
N GLU A 32 9.41 -11.49 -20.75
CA GLU A 32 10.78 -11.66 -20.27
C GLU A 32 10.73 -12.44 -18.95
N ALA A 33 11.56 -13.46 -18.80
CA ALA A 33 11.69 -14.14 -17.51
C ALA A 33 12.05 -13.09 -16.45
N PRO A 34 11.39 -13.09 -15.27
CA PRO A 34 11.66 -12.09 -14.24
C PRO A 34 13.15 -12.08 -13.88
N ALA A 35 13.73 -10.88 -13.74
CA ALA A 35 15.13 -10.73 -13.39
C ALA A 35 15.39 -11.40 -12.03
N ALA A 36 16.50 -12.13 -11.93
CA ALA A 36 16.87 -12.80 -10.68
C ALA A 36 17.23 -11.76 -9.60
N SER A 37 16.91 -12.04 -8.33
CA SER A 37 17.26 -11.17 -7.19
C SER A 37 18.76 -11.18 -6.84
N SER A 38 19.57 -11.97 -7.56
CA SER A 38 21.02 -12.07 -7.40
C SER A 38 21.70 -12.46 -8.71
N VAL A 39 23.00 -12.23 -8.83
CA VAL A 39 23.79 -12.78 -9.94
C VAL A 39 23.86 -14.30 -9.81
N PRO A 40 23.43 -15.08 -10.84
CA PRO A 40 23.46 -16.54 -10.80
C PRO A 40 24.84 -17.08 -10.47
N VAL A 41 24.94 -18.10 -9.60
CA VAL A 41 26.21 -18.65 -9.10
C VAL A 41 27.19 -18.96 -10.23
N ALA A 42 26.70 -19.53 -11.35
CA ALA A 42 27.52 -19.88 -12.50
C ALA A 42 28.13 -18.66 -13.24
N GLN A 43 27.55 -17.47 -13.09
CA GLN A 43 27.95 -16.24 -13.77
C GLN A 43 28.75 -15.28 -12.87
N ARG A 44 28.81 -15.52 -11.55
CA ARG A 44 29.39 -14.56 -10.60
C ARG A 44 30.85 -14.20 -10.90
N SER A 45 31.69 -15.17 -11.25
CA SER A 45 33.10 -14.89 -11.55
C SER A 45 33.28 -14.05 -12.82
N GLU A 46 32.37 -14.16 -13.79
CA GLU A 46 32.38 -13.38 -15.03
C GLU A 46 31.82 -11.97 -14.81
N VAL A 47 30.66 -11.87 -14.16
CA VAL A 47 29.94 -10.61 -13.95
C VAL A 47 30.59 -9.77 -12.85
N LEU A 48 30.98 -10.38 -11.73
CA LEU A 48 31.51 -9.70 -10.53
C LEU A 48 33.04 -9.73 -10.44
N GLY A 49 33.71 -10.54 -11.27
CA GLY A 49 35.15 -10.78 -11.21
C GLY A 49 35.53 -11.85 -10.18
N THR A 50 36.70 -12.48 -10.34
CA THR A 50 37.12 -13.68 -9.57
C THR A 50 37.27 -13.48 -8.05
N GLY A 51 37.34 -12.23 -7.57
CA GLY A 51 37.47 -11.90 -6.15
C GLY A 51 36.16 -11.72 -5.38
N TRP A 52 35.00 -11.89 -6.03
CA TRP A 52 33.69 -11.56 -5.46
C TRP A 52 33.40 -12.21 -4.10
N ALA A 53 33.75 -13.50 -3.94
CA ALA A 53 33.44 -14.27 -2.74
C ALA A 53 34.14 -13.78 -1.45
N GLY A 54 35.26 -13.06 -1.58
CA GLY A 54 35.99 -12.46 -0.46
C GLY A 54 35.73 -10.97 -0.27
N SER A 55 34.89 -10.38 -1.11
CA SER A 55 34.63 -8.94 -1.08
C SER A 55 33.76 -8.56 0.12
N LEU A 56 34.15 -7.47 0.80
CA LEU A 56 33.34 -6.83 1.84
C LEU A 56 32.39 -5.78 1.26
N ASP A 57 32.29 -5.69 -0.06
CA ASP A 57 31.48 -4.69 -0.71
C ASP A 57 29.99 -4.92 -0.52
N ARG A 58 29.28 -3.85 -0.18
CA ARG A 58 27.85 -3.81 0.06
C ARG A 58 27.23 -2.69 -0.75
N ALA A 59 26.18 -2.99 -1.50
CA ALA A 59 25.31 -2.01 -2.11
C ALA A 59 24.13 -1.71 -1.18
N VAL A 60 23.74 -0.45 -1.08
CA VAL A 60 22.54 -0.01 -0.36
C VAL A 60 21.78 0.91 -1.30
N THR A 61 20.48 0.69 -1.43
CA THR A 61 19.58 1.61 -2.12
C THR A 61 18.26 1.72 -1.37
N SER A 62 17.41 2.63 -1.82
CA SER A 62 16.08 2.77 -1.26
C SER A 62 15.08 3.19 -2.32
N ASN A 63 13.83 2.82 -2.11
CA ASN A 63 12.69 3.30 -2.88
C ASN A 63 11.45 3.23 -1.99
N GLY A 64 10.43 4.04 -2.25
CA GLY A 64 9.15 3.90 -1.55
C GLY A 64 7.98 3.85 -2.51
N ASP A 65 6.91 3.21 -2.05
CA ASP A 65 5.59 3.14 -2.65
C ASP A 65 4.53 3.47 -1.58
N ALA A 66 3.26 3.17 -1.78
CA ALA A 66 2.21 3.41 -0.78
C ALA A 66 2.36 2.51 0.47
N SER A 67 3.01 1.35 0.36
CA SER A 67 3.17 0.37 1.44
C SER A 67 4.30 0.71 2.43
N GLY A 68 5.26 1.53 2.01
CA GLY A 68 6.32 2.02 2.88
C GLY A 68 7.56 2.54 2.13
N PHE A 69 8.51 3.05 2.91
CA PHE A 69 9.86 3.38 2.44
C PHE A 69 10.79 2.18 2.64
N HIS A 70 11.23 1.55 1.55
CA HIS A 70 12.05 0.33 1.56
C HIS A 70 13.54 0.66 1.48
N VAL A 71 14.32 0.13 2.42
CA VAL A 71 15.78 0.13 2.42
C VAL A 71 16.26 -1.23 1.95
N LEU A 72 16.91 -1.28 0.78
CA LEU A 72 17.39 -2.48 0.13
C LEU A 72 18.91 -2.58 0.28
N VAL A 73 19.41 -3.80 0.45
CA VAL A 73 20.83 -4.07 0.66
C VAL A 73 21.25 -5.36 -0.03
N ALA A 74 22.46 -5.37 -0.59
CA ALA A 74 23.04 -6.54 -1.25
C ALA A 74 24.55 -6.61 -1.01
N ASP A 75 25.06 -7.82 -0.79
CA ASP A 75 26.46 -8.06 -0.48
C ASP A 75 27.17 -8.78 -1.63
N ALA A 76 28.36 -8.31 -2.00
CA ALA A 76 29.13 -8.84 -3.12
C ALA A 76 29.48 -10.31 -2.95
N LYS A 77 29.86 -10.72 -1.73
CA LYS A 77 30.17 -12.12 -1.36
C LYS A 77 29.00 -13.09 -1.54
N ASP A 78 27.78 -12.57 -1.68
CA ASP A 78 26.56 -13.34 -1.88
C ASP A 78 26.03 -13.22 -3.31
N GLY A 79 26.83 -12.63 -4.22
CA GLY A 79 26.46 -12.38 -5.60
C GLY A 79 25.53 -11.20 -5.79
N TYR A 80 25.58 -10.22 -4.87
CA TYR A 80 24.58 -9.14 -4.75
C TYR A 80 23.15 -9.68 -4.68
N ALA A 81 22.93 -10.67 -3.82
CA ALA A 81 21.58 -11.09 -3.49
C ALA A 81 20.88 -9.97 -2.70
N TRP A 82 19.95 -9.29 -3.37
CA TRP A 82 19.20 -8.20 -2.77
C TRP A 82 18.17 -8.70 -1.76
N ARG A 83 18.07 -7.98 -0.66
CA ARG A 83 17.06 -8.16 0.39
C ARG A 83 16.62 -6.79 0.91
N THR A 84 15.44 -6.74 1.53
CA THR A 84 14.98 -5.54 2.22
C THR A 84 15.46 -5.55 3.67
N ALA A 85 16.38 -4.65 4.01
CA ALA A 85 16.79 -4.46 5.40
C ALA A 85 15.61 -3.98 6.26
N ALA A 86 14.87 -2.98 5.77
CA ALA A 86 13.73 -2.41 6.48
C ALA A 86 12.69 -1.86 5.50
N THR A 87 11.42 -1.92 5.89
CA THR A 87 10.32 -1.14 5.30
C THR A 87 9.79 -0.22 6.39
N LEU A 88 9.91 1.09 6.20
CA LEU A 88 9.49 2.11 7.17
C LEU A 88 8.15 2.70 6.76
N THR A 89 7.17 2.65 7.65
CA THR A 89 5.84 3.23 7.48
C THR A 89 5.30 3.63 8.85
N GLU A 90 4.24 4.44 8.89
CA GLU A 90 3.48 4.73 10.10
C GLU A 90 2.05 4.24 9.92
N THR A 91 1.52 3.57 10.94
CA THR A 91 0.26 2.85 10.85
C THR A 91 -0.88 3.77 10.40
N GLY A 92 -1.68 3.30 9.45
CA GLY A 92 -2.83 3.98 8.87
C GLY A 92 -2.53 5.29 8.13
N THR A 93 -1.26 5.60 7.83
CA THR A 93 -0.94 6.79 7.02
C THR A 93 -1.36 6.59 5.57
N GLU A 94 -2.39 7.32 5.15
CA GLU A 94 -2.77 7.42 3.74
C GLU A 94 -1.73 8.23 2.95
N THR A 95 -1.09 7.62 1.96
CA THR A 95 -0.21 8.31 1.02
C THR A 95 -0.10 7.53 -0.29
N ASP A 96 -0.01 8.25 -1.40
CA ASP A 96 0.37 7.66 -2.69
C ASP A 96 1.79 7.10 -2.68
N ARG A 97 2.69 7.69 -1.89
CA ARG A 97 4.09 7.29 -1.87
C ARG A 97 4.82 7.76 -0.63
N TRP A 98 5.54 6.84 -0.01
CA TRP A 98 6.62 7.19 0.92
C TRP A 98 7.87 7.64 0.16
N ILE A 99 8.41 8.79 0.55
CA ILE A 99 9.66 9.35 0.04
C ILE A 99 10.70 9.42 1.17
N GLY A 100 11.98 9.48 0.82
CA GLY A 100 13.01 9.51 1.85
C GLY A 100 14.43 9.55 1.33
N ARG A 101 15.36 9.59 2.26
CA ARG A 101 16.82 9.65 2.05
C ARG A 101 17.53 8.77 3.04
N THR A 102 18.67 8.24 2.63
CA THR A 102 19.52 7.40 3.48
C THR A 102 20.96 7.91 3.50
N CYS A 103 21.66 7.72 4.61
CA CYS A 103 23.11 7.81 4.67
C CYS A 103 23.69 6.57 5.34
N VAL A 104 24.76 6.00 4.77
CA VAL A 104 25.42 4.80 5.31
C VAL A 104 26.59 5.22 6.20
N THR A 105 26.55 4.77 7.46
CA THR A 105 27.60 5.00 8.47
C THR A 105 28.96 4.45 8.03
N SER A 106 30.06 4.95 8.62
CA SER A 106 31.40 4.60 8.17
C SER A 106 31.75 3.11 8.29
N SER A 107 31.05 2.35 9.10
CA SER A 107 31.25 0.89 9.19
C SER A 107 30.60 0.10 8.06
N GLY A 108 29.68 0.71 7.29
CA GLY A 108 28.83 0.01 6.33
C GLY A 108 27.73 -0.84 6.97
N LYS A 109 27.58 -0.83 8.30
CA LYS A 109 26.63 -1.67 9.03
C LYS A 109 25.28 -1.02 9.28
N ARG A 110 25.21 0.31 9.31
CA ARG A 110 23.95 1.02 9.58
C ARG A 110 23.66 2.09 8.54
N ALA A 111 22.38 2.23 8.23
CA ALA A 111 21.85 3.38 7.50
C ALA A 111 21.04 4.26 8.48
N VAL A 112 21.23 5.57 8.40
CA VAL A 112 20.29 6.53 8.97
C VAL A 112 19.32 6.92 7.86
N VAL A 113 18.04 6.95 8.17
CA VAL A 113 16.96 7.14 7.20
C VAL A 113 16.09 8.30 7.65
N VAL A 114 15.76 9.19 6.73
CA VAL A 114 14.71 10.21 6.89
C VAL A 114 13.62 9.93 5.86
N TYR A 115 12.38 9.80 6.29
CA TYR A 115 11.26 9.38 5.44
C TYR A 115 9.97 10.13 5.78
N ALA A 116 9.07 10.27 4.81
CA ALA A 116 7.80 10.99 4.93
C ALA A 116 6.80 10.58 3.83
N PRO A 117 5.50 10.81 4.02
CA PRO A 117 4.52 10.84 2.94
C PRO A 117 4.89 11.92 1.90
N ARG A 118 4.67 11.66 0.61
CA ARG A 118 5.03 12.61 -0.48
C ARG A 118 4.37 13.97 -0.30
N GLN A 119 3.10 14.02 0.09
CA GLN A 119 2.27 15.22 0.26
C GLN A 119 2.93 16.26 1.18
N LEU A 120 3.81 15.80 2.08
CA LEU A 120 4.56 16.64 3.01
C LEU A 120 5.38 17.74 2.32
N VAL A 121 5.84 17.51 1.08
CA VAL A 121 6.66 18.48 0.33
C VAL A 121 5.87 19.68 -0.20
N ASN A 122 4.54 19.67 -0.08
CA ASN A 122 3.66 20.77 -0.50
C ASN A 122 3.43 21.81 0.59
N ASP A 123 3.73 21.52 1.86
CA ASP A 123 3.60 22.47 2.97
C ASP A 123 4.99 22.83 3.51
N GLU A 124 5.32 24.12 3.52
CA GLU A 124 6.63 24.62 3.98
C GLU A 124 6.96 24.19 5.41
N ASP A 125 5.98 24.20 6.30
CA ASP A 125 6.17 23.85 7.70
C ASP A 125 6.47 22.36 7.85
N ARG A 126 5.72 21.52 7.13
CA ARG A 126 5.92 20.07 7.16
C ARG A 126 7.24 19.69 6.48
N TYR A 127 7.61 20.32 5.36
CA TYR A 127 8.92 20.10 4.71
C TYR A 127 10.10 20.28 5.67
N HIS A 128 10.04 21.31 6.53
CA HIS A 128 11.13 21.63 7.46
C HIS A 128 11.11 20.83 8.77
N ARG A 129 9.95 20.31 9.19
CA ARG A 129 9.81 19.67 10.51
C ARG A 129 8.69 18.65 10.64
N GLY A 130 8.36 17.93 9.58
CA GLY A 130 7.30 16.91 9.56
C GLY A 130 7.76 15.52 9.15
N ALA A 131 9.01 15.35 8.68
CA ALA A 131 9.54 14.04 8.33
C ALA A 131 9.98 13.27 9.57
N LEU A 132 10.07 11.94 9.43
CA LEU A 132 10.44 11.00 10.48
C LEU A 132 11.85 10.47 10.24
N ALA A 133 12.50 9.96 11.28
CA ALA A 133 13.85 9.44 11.18
C ALA A 133 14.02 8.09 11.88
N ALA A 134 14.86 7.23 11.33
CA ALA A 134 15.19 5.93 11.89
C ALA A 134 16.66 5.55 11.68
N VAL A 135 17.18 4.66 12.53
CA VAL A 135 18.44 3.96 12.31
C VAL A 135 18.13 2.51 11.96
N VAL A 136 18.68 2.04 10.84
CA VAL A 136 18.49 0.68 10.32
C VAL A 136 19.83 -0.06 10.36
N ASP A 137 19.87 -1.20 11.02
CA ASP A 137 20.99 -2.14 10.96
C ASP A 137 20.88 -2.98 9.67
N LEU A 138 21.86 -2.83 8.78
CA LEU A 138 21.85 -3.41 7.44
C LEU A 138 22.17 -4.92 7.44
N ASP A 139 22.75 -5.45 8.51
CA ASP A 139 23.03 -6.88 8.65
C ASP A 139 21.78 -7.63 9.12
N THR A 140 21.13 -7.10 10.15
CA THR A 140 20.03 -7.76 10.88
C THR A 140 18.64 -7.28 10.49
N GLY A 141 18.54 -6.11 9.86
CA GLY A 141 17.29 -5.41 9.60
C GLY A 141 16.66 -4.74 10.81
N ALA A 142 17.33 -4.71 11.97
CA ALA A 142 16.79 -4.05 13.16
C ALA A 142 16.58 -2.55 12.91
N VAL A 143 15.42 -2.04 13.33
CA VAL A 143 15.02 -0.64 13.15
C VAL A 143 14.87 0.04 14.51
N THR A 144 15.40 1.25 14.63
CA THR A 144 15.17 2.14 15.78
C THR A 144 14.66 3.50 15.29
N LYS A 145 13.36 3.76 15.47
CA LYS A 145 12.74 5.05 15.14
C LYS A 145 13.09 6.13 16.17
N LEU A 146 13.42 7.32 15.69
CA LEU A 146 13.91 8.43 16.50
C LEU A 146 12.78 9.38 16.92
N PRO A 147 12.89 10.01 18.09
CA PRO A 147 11.73 10.61 18.74
C PRO A 147 11.49 12.08 18.37
N GLU A 148 12.12 12.62 17.34
CA GLU A 148 12.01 14.03 16.95
C GLU A 148 11.69 14.14 15.46
N PRO A 149 10.74 14.99 15.05
CA PRO A 149 10.48 15.24 13.64
C PRO A 149 11.58 16.11 13.03
N VAL A 150 11.89 15.89 11.76
CA VAL A 150 13.05 16.47 11.06
C VAL A 150 12.65 17.05 9.69
N SER A 151 13.56 17.73 9.02
CA SER A 151 13.36 18.18 7.64
C SER A 151 13.55 17.04 6.64
N ILE A 152 12.87 17.07 5.50
CA ILE A 152 13.09 16.13 4.37
C ILE A 152 14.09 16.67 3.33
N ALA A 153 14.79 17.77 3.67
CA ALA A 153 15.72 18.46 2.77
C ALA A 153 16.86 17.54 2.30
N TYR A 154 17.48 17.87 1.15
CA TYR A 154 18.38 16.96 0.44
C TYR A 154 19.58 16.46 1.26
N TYR A 155 19.95 17.26 2.25
CA TYR A 155 21.13 17.09 3.08
C TYR A 155 20.86 16.36 4.40
N ASN A 156 19.65 15.86 4.61
CA ASN A 156 19.25 15.17 5.83
C ASN A 156 18.91 13.70 5.48
N PRO A 157 19.59 12.70 6.05
CA PRO A 157 20.56 12.74 7.15
C PRO A 157 22.02 12.98 6.70
N GLY A 158 22.88 13.45 7.62
CA GLY A 158 24.33 13.59 7.41
C GLY A 158 25.16 12.60 8.26
N CYS A 159 25.86 11.66 7.62
CA CYS A 159 26.69 10.65 8.28
C CYS A 159 28.16 11.10 8.46
N GLY A 160 28.80 10.70 9.57
CA GLY A 160 30.20 11.03 9.87
C GLY A 160 31.19 9.91 9.58
N SER A 161 32.43 10.09 10.06
CA SER A 161 33.54 9.13 9.91
C SER A 161 33.48 7.92 10.85
N GLY A 162 32.32 7.64 11.46
CA GLY A 162 32.10 6.60 12.45
C GLY A 162 30.63 6.19 12.55
N GLU A 163 30.19 5.85 13.76
CA GLU A 163 28.79 5.53 14.10
C GLU A 163 28.03 6.76 14.62
N GLN A 164 28.24 7.90 13.95
CA GLN A 164 27.57 9.15 14.26
C GLN A 164 26.85 9.70 13.03
N ALA A 165 25.69 10.31 13.25
CA ALA A 165 24.98 11.09 12.25
C ALA A 165 24.45 12.40 12.85
N VAL A 166 24.09 13.34 11.98
CA VAL A 166 23.37 14.56 12.35
C VAL A 166 22.07 14.59 11.57
N LEU A 167 20.98 14.91 12.28
CA LEU A 167 19.69 15.23 11.69
C LEU A 167 19.39 16.71 11.84
N THR A 168 18.67 17.29 10.88
CA THR A 168 18.32 18.73 10.89
C THR A 168 16.82 18.96 10.97
N GLN A 169 16.42 20.03 11.65
CA GLN A 169 15.06 20.56 11.69
C GLN A 169 15.13 22.08 11.59
N ASN A 170 14.27 22.69 10.77
CA ASN A 170 14.24 24.15 10.60
C ASN A 170 12.90 24.75 11.05
N PHE A 171 12.91 25.91 11.72
CA PHE A 171 11.68 26.60 12.14
C PHE A 171 11.94 28.05 12.56
N PHE A 172 10.89 28.87 12.58
CA PHE A 172 10.93 30.20 13.17
C PHE A 172 10.64 30.20 14.67
N ARG A 173 11.42 30.94 15.46
CA ARG A 173 11.18 31.18 16.89
C ARG A 173 11.45 32.64 17.21
N LYS A 174 10.42 33.36 17.69
CA LYS A 174 10.52 34.78 18.09
C LYS A 174 11.14 35.68 17.00
N GLY A 175 10.73 35.51 15.75
CA GLY A 175 11.23 36.29 14.60
C GLY A 175 12.65 35.90 14.14
N GLN A 176 13.14 34.72 14.55
CA GLN A 176 14.46 34.21 14.20
C GLN A 176 14.33 32.86 13.52
N TYR A 177 15.01 32.65 12.39
CA TYR A 177 15.08 31.34 11.76
C TYR A 177 16.09 30.46 12.51
N ILE A 178 15.66 29.32 13.04
CA ILE A 178 16.49 28.37 13.80
C ILE A 178 16.71 27.11 12.97
N SER A 179 17.97 26.69 12.84
CA SER A 179 18.35 25.33 12.44
C SER A 179 18.76 24.54 13.67
N ARG A 180 17.92 23.55 14.02
CA ARG A 180 18.17 22.61 15.11
C ARG A 180 18.87 21.36 14.56
N LEU A 181 19.98 21.00 15.20
CA LEU A 181 20.78 19.83 14.86
C LEU A 181 20.64 18.78 15.97
N PHE A 182 20.34 17.54 15.59
CA PHE A 182 20.29 16.40 16.48
C PHE A 182 21.49 15.49 16.21
N ASN A 183 22.40 15.37 17.19
CA ASN A 183 23.52 14.44 17.08
C ASN A 183 23.04 13.03 17.45
N VAL A 184 23.17 12.08 16.54
CA VAL A 184 22.71 10.71 16.69
C VAL A 184 23.91 9.78 16.90
N ASP A 185 23.84 8.96 17.94
CA ASP A 185 24.67 7.78 18.09
C ASP A 185 23.94 6.63 17.41
N THR A 186 24.44 6.20 16.25
CA THR A 186 23.77 5.19 15.42
C THR A 186 23.91 3.80 16.01
N ALA A 187 24.98 3.54 16.79
CA ALA A 187 25.16 2.26 17.46
C ALA A 187 24.18 2.10 18.64
N ALA A 188 23.92 3.18 19.37
CA ALA A 188 22.94 3.20 20.46
C ALA A 188 21.51 3.52 20.01
N GLY A 189 21.30 3.88 18.73
CA GLY A 189 19.97 4.20 18.17
C GLY A 189 19.30 5.40 18.85
N ARG A 190 20.05 6.40 19.30
CA ARG A 190 19.49 7.52 20.10
C ARG A 190 20.09 8.88 19.77
N ILE A 191 19.31 9.92 20.00
CA ILE A 191 19.79 11.30 20.02
C ILE A 191 20.63 11.51 21.29
N THR A 192 21.86 11.98 21.11
CA THR A 192 22.81 12.23 22.20
C THR A 192 22.81 13.68 22.66
N SER A 193 22.51 14.61 21.75
CA SER A 193 22.40 16.04 22.04
C SER A 193 21.59 16.75 20.96
N THR A 194 20.97 17.86 21.36
CA THR A 194 20.20 18.77 20.50
C THR A 194 20.84 20.14 20.58
N VAL A 195 21.15 20.73 19.44
CA VAL A 195 21.83 22.03 19.33
C VAL A 195 20.99 22.97 18.47
N ASP A 196 20.51 24.07 19.05
CA ASP A 196 19.83 25.12 18.30
C ASP A 196 20.88 26.10 17.80
N THR A 197 21.04 26.19 16.49
CA THR A 197 21.85 27.23 15.85
C THR A 197 20.92 28.18 15.16
N VAL A 198 21.20 29.47 15.28
CA VAL A 198 20.37 30.45 14.59
C VAL A 198 20.86 30.69 13.16
N GLY A 199 19.96 31.05 12.25
CA GLY A 199 20.14 31.09 10.79
C GLY A 199 20.06 29.70 10.15
N GLN A 200 20.00 29.67 8.82
CA GLN A 200 19.88 28.44 8.03
C GLN A 200 21.24 27.74 7.95
N VAL A 201 21.31 26.56 8.56
CA VAL A 201 22.45 25.65 8.50
C VAL A 201 22.04 24.42 7.70
N THR A 202 22.79 24.10 6.66
CA THR A 202 22.52 22.98 5.75
C THR A 202 23.68 22.00 5.74
N SER A 203 23.45 20.77 5.26
CA SER A 203 24.52 19.77 5.07
C SER A 203 25.37 19.50 6.32
N ALA A 204 24.76 19.50 7.50
CA ALA A 204 25.46 19.21 8.73
C ALA A 204 25.95 17.75 8.77
N VAL A 205 27.25 17.57 9.02
CA VAL A 205 27.90 16.26 9.15
C VAL A 205 28.73 16.19 10.43
N PRO A 206 28.70 15.07 11.18
CA PRO A 206 29.52 14.93 12.37
C PRO A 206 30.95 14.54 12.02
N THR A 207 31.90 15.15 12.72
CA THR A 207 33.33 14.82 12.68
C THR A 207 33.81 14.46 14.08
N GLY A 208 35.02 13.88 14.19
CA GLY A 208 35.65 13.63 15.50
C GLY A 208 35.90 14.89 16.35
N LYS A 209 35.78 16.10 15.76
CA LYS A 209 36.00 17.40 16.43
C LYS A 209 34.71 18.19 16.65
N GLY A 210 33.53 17.63 16.34
CA GLY A 210 32.23 18.30 16.41
C GLY A 210 31.48 18.28 15.08
N VAL A 211 30.41 19.08 14.95
CA VAL A 211 29.63 19.16 13.71
C VAL A 211 30.22 20.20 12.77
N ILE A 212 30.40 19.81 11.51
CA ILE A 212 30.72 20.72 10.42
C ILE A 212 29.49 20.86 9.53
N ALA A 213 29.16 22.06 9.10
CA ALA A 213 27.99 22.31 8.26
C ALA A 213 28.26 23.43 7.24
N ALA A 214 27.41 23.50 6.22
CA ALA A 214 27.34 24.62 5.31
C ALA A 214 26.38 25.67 5.87
N LYS A 215 26.68 26.94 5.64
CA LYS A 215 25.84 27.99 6.17
C LYS A 215 25.80 29.23 5.26
N GLY A 216 25.78 29.06 3.95
CA GLY A 216 26.07 30.14 3.00
C GLY A 216 27.53 30.08 2.54
N ASP A 217 28.26 31.18 2.31
CA ASP A 217 29.60 31.17 1.68
C ASP A 217 30.76 30.62 2.53
N ASN A 218 30.46 29.89 3.61
CA ASN A 218 31.48 29.27 4.44
C ASN A 218 31.03 27.89 4.91
N LEU A 219 32.05 27.08 5.14
CA LEU A 219 31.98 25.93 6.01
C LEU A 219 32.11 26.41 7.46
N VAL A 220 31.27 25.91 8.36
CA VAL A 220 31.30 26.24 9.80
C VAL A 220 31.49 25.01 10.67
N SER A 221 32.16 25.21 11.80
CA SER A 221 31.99 24.34 12.95
C SER A 221 30.84 24.84 13.84
N VAL A 222 29.99 23.93 14.30
CA VAL A 222 28.91 24.20 15.24
C VAL A 222 29.28 23.66 16.62
N GLY A 223 29.36 24.56 17.60
CA GLY A 223 29.63 24.25 19.01
C GLY A 223 28.41 23.66 19.72
N ALA A 224 28.64 23.03 20.87
CA ALA A 224 27.56 22.41 21.68
C ALA A 224 26.53 23.42 22.22
N ASP A 225 26.90 24.71 22.28
CA ASP A 225 26.05 25.84 22.66
C ASP A 225 25.30 26.47 21.46
N GLY A 226 25.48 25.92 20.25
CA GLY A 226 24.92 26.48 19.01
C GLY A 226 25.75 27.62 18.43
N ALA A 227 26.88 27.97 19.04
CA ALA A 227 27.79 28.96 18.48
C ALA A 227 28.44 28.41 17.21
N VAL A 228 28.49 29.24 16.19
CA VAL A 228 28.98 28.91 14.85
C VAL A 228 30.26 29.67 14.57
N LYS A 229 31.25 28.97 14.04
CA LYS A 229 32.56 29.53 13.72
C LYS A 229 32.95 29.15 12.29
N PRO A 230 33.20 30.13 11.39
CA PRO A 230 33.70 29.85 10.05
C PRO A 230 35.03 29.10 10.12
N VAL A 231 35.18 28.06 9.30
CA VAL A 231 36.39 27.23 9.21
C VAL A 231 37.01 27.22 7.81
N ALA A 232 36.22 27.46 6.76
CA ALA A 232 36.70 27.65 5.40
C ALA A 232 35.73 28.54 4.62
N TYR A 233 36.26 29.34 3.68
CA TYR A 233 35.45 30.09 2.73
C TYR A 233 35.08 29.20 1.54
N ALA A 234 33.80 29.16 1.20
CA ALA A 234 33.21 28.30 0.17
C ALA A 234 32.30 29.15 -0.72
N SER A 235 32.91 29.87 -1.66
CA SER A 235 32.21 30.78 -2.59
C SER A 235 31.06 30.06 -3.31
N GLY A 236 29.86 30.66 -3.29
CA GLY A 236 28.66 30.11 -3.94
C GLY A 236 27.89 29.11 -3.06
N GLY A 237 28.28 28.96 -1.80
CA GLY A 237 27.66 28.03 -0.85
C GLY A 237 28.14 26.59 -0.98
N ALA A 238 28.51 25.99 0.16
CA ALA A 238 28.86 24.57 0.20
C ALA A 238 27.60 23.68 0.21
N PHE A 239 27.60 22.59 -0.54
CA PHE A 239 26.51 21.59 -0.56
C PHE A 239 27.05 20.17 -0.76
N ARG A 240 26.21 19.16 -0.51
CA ARG A 240 26.58 17.72 -0.48
C ARG A 240 27.83 17.43 0.36
N LEU A 241 27.80 17.85 1.63
CA LEU A 241 28.91 17.58 2.54
C LEU A 241 28.97 16.09 2.87
N THR A 242 30.19 15.55 2.92
CA THR A 242 30.46 14.17 3.32
C THR A 242 31.77 14.08 4.08
N VAL A 243 31.95 13.04 4.89
CA VAL A 243 33.13 12.87 5.74
C VAL A 243 33.90 11.62 5.32
N ASP A 244 35.18 11.77 5.05
CA ASP A 244 36.07 10.63 4.82
C ASP A 244 36.51 9.97 6.14
N ALA A 245 37.03 8.75 6.07
CA ALA A 245 37.45 7.98 7.24
C ALA A 245 38.51 8.66 8.12
N SER A 246 39.25 9.66 7.60
CA SER A 246 40.20 10.45 8.40
C SER A 246 39.57 11.63 9.14
N GLY A 247 38.26 11.86 8.93
CA GLY A 247 37.52 13.01 9.47
C GLY A 247 37.62 14.26 8.60
N GLY A 248 38.15 14.16 7.38
CA GLY A 248 38.15 15.25 6.41
C GLY A 248 36.76 15.43 5.79
N VAL A 249 36.34 16.68 5.58
CA VAL A 249 35.03 17.03 5.02
C VAL A 249 35.17 17.35 3.54
N GLY A 250 34.57 16.52 2.70
CA GLY A 250 34.38 16.79 1.28
C GLY A 250 33.10 17.59 1.04
N TYR A 251 33.12 18.54 0.11
CA TYR A 251 31.93 19.29 -0.29
C TYR A 251 32.04 19.82 -1.71
N GLN A 252 30.90 20.28 -2.25
CA GLN A 252 30.81 20.92 -3.54
C GLN A 252 30.52 22.41 -3.40
N THR A 253 31.07 23.20 -4.31
CA THR A 253 30.64 24.57 -4.61
C THR A 253 30.38 24.67 -6.11
N GLN A 254 29.62 25.68 -6.52
CA GLN A 254 29.22 25.80 -7.91
C GLN A 254 29.19 27.24 -8.39
N THR A 255 29.55 27.41 -9.66
CA THR A 255 29.38 28.65 -10.43
C THR A 255 28.46 28.38 -11.63
N ALA A 256 28.15 29.39 -12.43
CA ALA A 256 27.35 29.24 -13.64
C ALA A 256 27.97 28.35 -14.74
N ALA A 257 29.20 27.88 -14.57
CA ALA A 257 29.89 27.05 -15.58
C ALA A 257 30.59 25.81 -15.01
N GLU A 258 30.96 25.82 -13.73
CA GLU A 258 31.83 24.81 -13.12
C GLU A 258 31.32 24.38 -11.74
N THR A 259 31.41 23.08 -11.45
CA THR A 259 31.33 22.49 -10.11
C THR A 259 32.75 22.28 -9.59
N ALA A 260 33.08 22.88 -8.45
CA ALA A 260 34.35 22.65 -7.76
C ALA A 260 34.15 21.73 -6.56
N VAL A 261 35.05 20.76 -6.40
CA VAL A 261 35.03 19.79 -5.31
C VAL A 261 36.15 20.12 -4.35
N HIS A 262 35.81 20.28 -3.09
CA HIS A 262 36.71 20.70 -2.03
C HIS A 262 36.89 19.60 -1.00
N ARG A 263 38.03 19.63 -0.32
CA ARG A 263 38.29 18.84 0.89
C ARG A 263 38.89 19.73 1.97
N TYR A 264 38.13 19.93 3.05
CA TYR A 264 38.59 20.58 4.26
C TYR A 264 39.09 19.56 5.28
N ALA A 265 40.37 19.64 5.66
CA ALA A 265 40.96 18.80 6.69
C ALA A 265 42.09 19.54 7.42
N ASP A 266 42.18 19.35 8.73
CA ASP A 266 43.22 19.93 9.59
C ASP A 266 43.42 21.44 9.42
N GLY A 267 42.33 22.17 9.25
CA GLY A 267 42.34 23.63 9.09
C GLY A 267 42.69 24.11 7.68
N VAL A 268 42.81 23.20 6.71
CA VAL A 268 43.16 23.54 5.32
C VAL A 268 42.04 23.09 4.39
N ASP A 269 41.50 24.05 3.63
CA ASP A 269 40.61 23.75 2.49
C ASP A 269 41.42 23.66 1.18
N LYS A 270 41.11 22.67 0.36
CA LYS A 270 41.74 22.46 -0.96
C LYS A 270 40.70 22.05 -1.99
N VAL A 271 40.75 22.70 -3.16
CA VAL A 271 40.07 22.19 -4.36
C VAL A 271 40.80 20.94 -4.84
N VAL A 272 40.09 19.81 -4.89
CA VAL A 272 40.62 18.51 -5.32
C VAL A 272 40.19 18.14 -6.73
N ALA A 273 39.08 18.68 -7.22
CA ALA A 273 38.63 18.53 -8.60
C ALA A 273 37.77 19.72 -9.04
N LYS A 274 37.68 19.89 -10.36
CA LYS A 274 36.80 20.84 -11.05
C LYS A 274 36.20 20.12 -12.25
N ALA A 275 34.92 20.31 -12.48
CA ALA A 275 34.20 19.71 -13.59
C ALA A 275 33.14 20.66 -14.13
N PRO A 276 32.66 20.47 -15.37
CA PRO A 276 31.49 21.20 -15.86
C PRO A 276 30.29 21.13 -14.90
N GLN A 277 29.50 22.20 -14.86
CA GLN A 277 28.33 22.28 -13.99
C GLN A 277 27.39 21.06 -14.15
N GLY A 278 27.16 20.36 -13.04
CA GLY A 278 26.21 19.24 -12.95
C GLY A 278 26.66 17.97 -13.70
N SER A 279 27.93 17.87 -14.09
CA SER A 279 28.47 16.63 -14.67
C SER A 279 29.14 15.71 -13.65
N VAL A 280 29.23 16.13 -12.38
CA VAL A 280 29.74 15.32 -11.28
C VAL A 280 28.96 15.58 -9.97
N GLN A 281 28.86 14.55 -9.13
CA GLN A 281 28.34 14.65 -7.75
C GLN A 281 29.34 14.06 -6.76
N LEU A 282 29.32 14.59 -5.53
CA LEU A 282 30.05 14.03 -4.42
C LEU A 282 29.11 13.11 -3.62
N HIS A 283 29.52 11.87 -3.40
CA HIS A 283 28.75 10.88 -2.65
C HIS A 283 29.63 10.23 -1.58
N GLY A 284 29.07 9.99 -0.39
CA GLY A 284 29.77 9.32 0.71
C GLY A 284 29.10 8.02 1.08
N SER A 285 29.88 6.96 1.25
CA SER A 285 29.39 5.66 1.70
C SER A 285 30.48 4.91 2.45
N ALA A 286 30.16 4.37 3.63
CA ALA A 286 31.07 3.61 4.49
C ALA A 286 32.46 4.27 4.70
N GLY A 287 32.47 5.59 4.92
CA GLY A 287 33.70 6.36 5.20
C GLY A 287 34.60 6.59 3.97
N ARG A 288 34.14 6.19 2.78
CA ARG A 288 34.76 6.53 1.49
C ARG A 288 33.99 7.64 0.83
N VAL A 289 34.69 8.40 -0.01
CA VAL A 289 34.13 9.51 -0.77
C VAL A 289 34.31 9.25 -2.25
N PHE A 290 33.24 9.38 -3.01
CA PHE A 290 33.21 9.17 -4.44
C PHE A 290 32.91 10.47 -5.16
N LEU A 291 33.76 10.82 -6.13
CA LEU A 291 33.41 11.78 -7.15
C LEU A 291 32.83 10.99 -8.32
N GLN A 292 31.53 11.08 -8.54
CA GLN A 292 30.83 10.29 -9.55
C GLN A 292 30.27 11.16 -10.66
N GLY A 293 30.25 10.66 -11.90
CA GLY A 293 29.75 11.39 -13.06
C GLY A 293 30.57 11.14 -14.32
N PRO A 294 30.05 11.50 -15.50
CA PRO A 294 30.76 11.34 -16.78
C PRO A 294 32.13 12.04 -16.82
N ASP A 295 32.25 13.20 -16.17
CA ASP A 295 33.49 13.98 -16.09
C ASP A 295 34.27 13.78 -14.79
N ALA A 296 33.97 12.72 -14.02
CA ALA A 296 34.63 12.46 -12.75
C ALA A 296 36.13 12.18 -12.94
N VAL A 297 36.96 13.12 -12.47
CA VAL A 297 38.42 13.02 -12.47
C VAL A 297 38.97 13.59 -11.17
N LEU A 298 39.82 12.81 -10.49
CA LEU A 298 40.60 13.25 -9.33
C LEU A 298 42.10 13.24 -9.70
N PRO A 299 42.69 14.38 -10.10
CA PRO A 299 44.10 14.45 -10.49
C PRO A 299 45.06 14.01 -9.38
N SER A 300 44.69 14.30 -8.13
CA SER A 300 45.38 13.81 -6.93
C SER A 300 44.31 13.42 -5.91
N ALA A 301 43.92 12.13 -5.93
CA ALA A 301 42.88 11.62 -5.06
C ALA A 301 43.35 11.63 -3.58
N PRO A 302 42.61 12.30 -2.68
CA PRO A 302 42.83 12.13 -1.24
C PRO A 302 42.69 10.66 -0.82
N ALA A 303 43.26 10.30 0.33
CA ALA A 303 43.10 8.95 0.87
C ALA A 303 41.61 8.63 1.11
N GLY A 304 41.15 7.48 0.65
CA GLY A 304 39.73 7.07 0.74
C GLY A 304 38.81 7.71 -0.30
N TRP A 305 39.34 8.52 -1.23
CA TRP A 305 38.57 9.12 -2.32
C TRP A 305 38.76 8.38 -3.64
N GLN A 306 37.71 8.27 -4.44
CA GLN A 306 37.74 7.60 -5.73
C GLN A 306 36.87 8.32 -6.76
N ALA A 307 37.34 8.42 -8.00
CA ALA A 307 36.53 8.88 -9.12
C ALA A 307 35.81 7.68 -9.76
N ALA A 308 34.53 7.83 -10.08
CA ALA A 308 33.70 6.81 -10.72
C ALA A 308 33.00 7.38 -11.95
N LYS A 309 33.28 6.80 -13.12
CA LYS A 309 32.61 7.16 -14.38
C LYS A 309 31.29 6.41 -14.51
N VAL A 310 30.29 6.92 -13.80
CA VAL A 310 28.92 6.41 -13.71
C VAL A 310 27.96 7.59 -13.87
N PRO A 311 26.65 7.36 -14.05
CA PRO A 311 25.63 8.38 -13.85
C PRO A 311 25.87 9.21 -12.58
N ALA A 312 25.72 10.54 -12.68
CA ALA A 312 26.07 11.44 -11.59
C ALA A 312 25.17 11.23 -10.34
N ASP A 313 23.99 10.66 -10.54
CA ASP A 313 22.96 10.31 -9.55
C ASP A 313 23.00 8.85 -9.08
N SER A 314 23.99 8.05 -9.50
CA SER A 314 24.14 6.66 -9.05
C SER A 314 24.36 6.54 -7.53
N GLU A 315 23.95 5.42 -6.96
CA GLU A 315 24.28 5.06 -5.58
C GLU A 315 25.41 4.02 -5.59
N LEU A 316 26.61 4.44 -5.18
CA LEU A 316 27.79 3.58 -5.18
C LEU A 316 27.85 2.69 -3.93
N SER A 317 28.28 1.45 -4.11
CA SER A 317 28.53 0.51 -3.04
C SER A 317 29.65 0.99 -2.10
N THR A 318 29.72 0.39 -0.90
CA THR A 318 30.65 0.78 0.19
C THR A 318 32.13 0.80 -0.22
N THR A 319 32.53 0.10 -1.27
CA THR A 319 33.89 0.11 -1.83
C THR A 319 33.97 0.80 -3.19
N GLY A 320 32.82 1.10 -3.80
CA GLY A 320 32.69 1.66 -5.14
C GLY A 320 32.93 0.67 -6.26
N ALA A 321 32.87 -0.64 -6.01
CA ALA A 321 33.00 -1.67 -7.06
C ALA A 321 31.70 -1.86 -7.85
N PHE A 322 30.57 -1.43 -7.30
CA PHE A 322 29.23 -1.62 -7.84
C PHE A 322 28.45 -0.31 -7.77
N SER A 323 27.74 0.03 -8.85
CA SER A 323 26.95 1.25 -8.99
C SER A 323 25.51 0.88 -9.22
N VAL A 324 24.61 1.28 -8.33
CA VAL A 324 23.17 1.24 -8.58
C VAL A 324 22.83 2.46 -9.42
N GLU A 325 22.47 2.23 -10.68
CA GLU A 325 22.12 3.30 -11.64
C GLU A 325 20.61 3.65 -11.55
N SER A 326 19.77 2.69 -11.14
CA SER A 326 18.35 2.91 -10.88
C SER A 326 17.80 1.89 -9.87
N ALA A 327 16.82 2.30 -9.07
CA ALA A 327 16.09 1.43 -8.14
C ALA A 327 14.64 1.92 -8.02
N LEU A 328 13.72 1.28 -8.74
CA LEU A 328 12.35 1.78 -8.95
C LEU A 328 11.31 0.69 -8.71
N SER A 329 10.29 0.99 -7.92
CA SER A 329 9.05 0.21 -7.85
C SER A 329 8.16 0.56 -9.04
N GLY A 330 7.86 -0.40 -9.92
CA GLY A 330 6.95 -0.15 -11.05
C GLY A 330 7.36 1.05 -11.92
N ASN A 331 6.39 1.88 -12.32
CA ASN A 331 6.65 3.09 -13.14
C ASN A 331 7.04 4.28 -12.23
N PRO A 332 8.26 4.85 -12.34
CA PRO A 332 8.77 5.92 -11.47
C PRO A 332 7.96 7.23 -11.48
N ALA A 333 7.25 7.53 -12.57
CA ALA A 333 6.37 8.71 -12.68
C ALA A 333 4.96 8.48 -12.12
N ALA A 334 4.72 7.30 -11.54
CA ALA A 334 3.50 6.98 -10.83
C ALA A 334 3.72 7.01 -9.31
N PRO A 335 3.43 8.12 -8.63
CA PRO A 335 3.01 8.05 -7.24
C PRO A 335 1.83 7.07 -7.15
N GLY A 336 1.92 6.15 -6.19
CA GLY A 336 1.14 4.92 -6.12
C GLY A 336 -0.38 5.09 -6.13
N SER A 337 -1.02 3.96 -6.39
CA SER A 337 -2.45 3.75 -6.33
C SER A 337 -3.00 3.86 -4.90
N ALA A 338 -4.30 4.12 -4.81
CA ALA A 338 -5.22 3.48 -3.88
C ALA A 338 -4.77 2.06 -3.44
N PRO A 339 -5.09 1.57 -2.24
CA PRO A 339 -4.44 0.38 -1.69
C PRO A 339 -4.76 -0.84 -2.54
N GLN A 340 -3.75 -1.36 -3.25
CA GLN A 340 -3.65 -2.80 -3.51
C GLN A 340 -3.99 -3.52 -2.21
N PRO A 341 -4.80 -4.60 -2.22
CA PRO A 341 -4.77 -5.55 -1.13
C PRO A 341 -3.31 -5.97 -0.94
N ALA A 342 -2.65 -5.40 0.07
CA ALA A 342 -1.30 -5.64 0.57
C ALA A 342 -0.24 -6.28 -0.38
N GLY A 343 -0.19 -5.82 -1.64
CA GLY A 343 0.81 -6.24 -2.62
C GLY A 343 1.96 -5.24 -2.66
N VAL A 344 3.13 -5.63 -2.15
CA VAL A 344 4.33 -4.79 -2.24
C VAL A 344 4.77 -4.71 -3.71
N THR A 345 5.07 -3.51 -4.22
CA THR A 345 5.47 -3.38 -5.63
C THR A 345 6.93 -3.83 -5.80
N PRO A 346 7.25 -4.80 -6.68
CA PRO A 346 8.63 -5.20 -6.91
C PRO A 346 9.50 -4.02 -7.36
N VAL A 347 10.67 -3.92 -6.75
CA VAL A 347 11.69 -2.92 -7.09
C VAL A 347 12.63 -3.51 -8.12
N ARG A 348 12.68 -2.89 -9.29
CA ARG A 348 13.69 -3.17 -10.32
C ARG A 348 14.93 -2.36 -10.05
N ILE A 349 16.07 -3.03 -9.98
CA ILE A 349 17.37 -2.44 -9.70
C ILE A 349 18.26 -2.69 -10.90
N THR A 350 18.80 -1.61 -11.46
CA THR A 350 19.77 -1.71 -12.54
C THR A 350 21.11 -1.23 -12.02
N ALA A 351 22.16 -1.95 -12.40
CA ALA A 351 23.47 -1.69 -11.84
C ALA A 351 24.59 -1.89 -12.84
N ARG A 352 25.77 -1.39 -12.47
CA ARG A 352 27.03 -1.56 -13.19
C ARG A 352 28.12 -2.05 -12.25
N VAL A 353 28.81 -3.12 -12.65
CA VAL A 353 30.03 -3.59 -12.00
C VAL A 353 31.22 -2.88 -12.65
N LEU A 354 31.94 -2.05 -11.91
CA LEU A 354 32.95 -1.16 -12.52
C LEU A 354 34.20 -1.91 -13.02
N SER A 355 34.56 -3.04 -12.40
CA SER A 355 35.75 -3.79 -12.77
C SER A 355 35.59 -4.62 -14.05
N THR A 356 34.38 -5.10 -14.33
CA THR A 356 34.08 -5.97 -15.48
C THR A 356 33.32 -5.23 -16.59
N GLY A 357 32.69 -4.11 -16.27
CA GLY A 357 31.78 -3.39 -17.15
C GLY A 357 30.42 -4.06 -17.32
N ALA A 358 30.15 -5.15 -16.59
CA ALA A 358 28.87 -5.86 -16.66
C ALA A 358 27.74 -5.02 -16.06
N GLU A 359 26.53 -5.17 -16.61
CA GLU A 359 25.35 -4.38 -16.25
C GLU A 359 24.20 -5.29 -15.80
N PRO A 360 24.27 -5.90 -14.60
CA PRO A 360 23.22 -6.78 -14.12
C PRO A 360 21.95 -5.99 -13.76
N GLU A 361 20.81 -6.66 -13.92
CA GLU A 361 19.49 -6.18 -13.49
C GLU A 361 18.90 -7.18 -12.49
N PHE A 362 18.18 -6.63 -11.51
CA PHE A 362 17.56 -7.39 -10.42
C PHE A 362 16.12 -6.97 -10.25
N GLU A 363 15.28 -7.89 -9.80
CA GLU A 363 13.93 -7.59 -9.33
C GLU A 363 13.78 -8.12 -7.90
N VAL A 364 13.25 -7.29 -7.01
CA VAL A 364 13.17 -7.56 -5.57
C VAL A 364 11.79 -7.20 -5.10
N GLU A 365 11.05 -8.17 -4.57
CA GLU A 365 9.81 -7.90 -3.85
C GLU A 365 10.15 -7.46 -2.42
N PRO A 366 9.80 -6.24 -1.98
CA PRO A 366 10.25 -5.78 -0.68
C PRO A 366 9.64 -6.56 0.50
N GLY A 367 10.45 -7.43 1.12
CA GLY A 367 10.11 -8.16 2.35
C GLY A 367 11.14 -7.90 3.44
N ALA A 368 10.80 -7.07 4.43
CA ALA A 368 11.72 -6.66 5.50
C ALA A 368 12.13 -7.83 6.41
N LEU A 369 13.38 -7.83 6.90
CA LEU A 369 13.87 -8.83 7.85
C LEU A 369 13.23 -8.73 9.24
N GLN A 370 12.87 -7.51 9.66
CA GLN A 370 12.22 -7.20 10.94
C GLN A 370 10.99 -6.30 10.68
N PRO A 371 9.93 -6.84 10.06
CA PRO A 371 8.79 -6.03 9.58
C PRO A 371 8.11 -5.26 10.72
N ASP A 372 7.97 -5.87 11.91
CA ASP A 372 7.31 -5.25 13.07
C ASP A 372 8.01 -3.95 13.51
N GLN A 373 9.34 -3.91 13.49
CA GLN A 373 10.09 -2.73 13.97
C GLN A 373 10.02 -1.55 12.99
N GLY A 374 9.98 -1.84 11.68
CA GLY A 374 9.83 -0.80 10.65
C GLY A 374 8.43 -0.20 10.58
N ARG A 375 7.42 -1.00 10.93
CA ARG A 375 6.00 -0.63 10.89
C ARG A 375 5.49 -0.02 12.20
N ALA A 376 6.07 -0.38 13.36
CA ALA A 376 5.70 0.21 14.63
C ALA A 376 5.86 1.74 14.62
N ASP A 377 4.86 2.49 15.09
CA ASP A 377 4.88 3.96 15.00
C ASP A 377 6.10 4.61 15.66
N SER A 378 6.57 5.70 15.04
CA SER A 378 7.66 6.51 15.51
C SER A 378 7.27 7.22 16.82
N PRO A 379 8.17 7.30 17.82
CA PRO A 379 7.90 8.11 19.01
C PRO A 379 7.67 9.60 18.69
N ALA A 380 8.10 10.08 17.50
CA ALA A 380 7.81 11.44 17.05
C ALA A 380 6.32 11.65 16.73
N VAL A 381 5.60 10.63 16.26
CA VAL A 381 4.15 10.66 16.03
C VAL A 381 3.40 10.84 17.36
N ALA A 382 3.82 10.11 18.40
CA ALA A 382 3.22 10.24 19.73
C ALA A 382 3.49 11.61 20.40
N LYS A 383 4.60 12.29 20.09
CA LYS A 383 4.93 13.61 20.66
C LYS A 383 4.18 14.78 20.01
N THR A 384 3.79 14.66 18.74
CA THR A 384 3.00 15.68 18.04
C THR A 384 1.50 15.57 18.34
N ALA A 385 1.08 14.50 19.02
CA ALA A 385 -0.17 14.43 19.77
C ALA A 385 -0.12 15.44 20.94
N GLY A 386 -0.32 16.72 20.63
CA GLY A 386 -0.29 17.78 21.63
C GLY A 386 -1.29 17.52 22.75
N THR A 387 -1.03 18.08 23.94
CA THR A 387 -2.04 18.24 24.99
C THR A 387 -3.11 19.21 24.48
N GLY A 388 -4.09 18.71 23.74
CA GLY A 388 -5.14 19.51 23.12
C GLY A 388 -6.05 20.14 24.17
N GLY A 389 -5.88 21.45 24.38
CA GLY A 389 -6.85 22.28 25.09
C GLY A 389 -8.03 22.62 24.20
N ALA A 390 -9.06 21.77 24.22
CA ALA A 390 -10.45 22.09 23.92
C ALA A 390 -11.32 21.07 24.67
N GLN A 391 -12.42 21.50 25.29
CA GLN A 391 -13.34 20.59 25.96
C GLN A 391 -13.96 19.62 24.94
N PRO A 392 -13.98 18.30 25.21
CA PRO A 392 -14.64 17.33 24.34
C PRO A 392 -16.14 17.65 24.25
N SER A 393 -16.67 17.81 23.05
CA SER A 393 -18.11 17.91 22.80
C SER A 393 -18.62 16.92 21.75
N GLY A 394 -17.74 16.10 21.16
CA GLY A 394 -18.13 15.00 20.29
C GLY A 394 -18.52 13.78 21.13
N THR A 395 -19.68 13.19 20.85
CA THR A 395 -20.05 11.91 21.46
C THR A 395 -19.24 10.80 20.82
N GLY A 396 -18.86 9.80 21.61
CA GLY A 396 -18.20 8.58 21.10
C GLY A 396 -19.10 7.77 20.17
N ASP A 397 -20.32 8.22 19.89
CA ASP A 397 -21.32 7.50 19.09
C ASP A 397 -21.71 8.20 17.78
N ASP A 398 -21.14 9.38 17.49
CA ASP A 398 -21.31 10.08 16.21
C ASP A 398 -20.21 9.63 15.24
N THR A 399 -20.54 9.29 13.98
CA THR A 399 -19.54 8.92 12.96
C THR A 399 -18.68 10.12 12.53
N THR A 400 -19.21 11.34 12.63
CA THR A 400 -18.54 12.59 12.28
C THR A 400 -17.78 13.21 13.45
N ASP A 401 -17.06 14.30 13.17
CA ASP A 401 -16.39 15.14 14.19
C ASP A 401 -17.06 16.51 14.33
N PRO A 402 -17.95 16.70 15.33
CA PRO A 402 -18.63 17.97 15.55
C PRO A 402 -17.71 19.13 15.92
N ASN A 403 -16.53 18.84 16.50
CA ASN A 403 -15.53 19.83 16.93
C ASN A 403 -14.42 20.09 15.89
N ARG A 404 -14.56 19.54 14.67
CA ARG A 404 -13.61 19.75 13.58
C ARG A 404 -13.43 21.24 13.25
N LYS A 405 -12.25 21.58 12.73
CA LYS A 405 -11.98 22.91 12.16
C LYS A 405 -12.52 23.06 10.74
N CYS A 406 -12.64 21.96 10.00
CA CYS A 406 -12.92 21.98 8.57
C CYS A 406 -14.43 22.00 8.28
N ALA A 407 -14.84 22.71 7.22
CA ALA A 407 -16.24 23.03 6.97
C ALA A 407 -17.13 21.80 6.77
N ILE A 408 -16.70 20.85 5.94
CA ILE A 408 -17.46 19.66 5.59
C ILE A 408 -16.99 18.50 6.47
N PRO A 409 -17.88 17.80 7.19
CA PRO A 409 -17.48 16.67 8.03
C PRO A 409 -16.97 15.51 7.17
N ARG A 410 -15.90 14.87 7.62
CA ARG A 410 -15.58 13.50 7.21
C ARG A 410 -16.59 12.55 7.88
N ASN A 411 -16.83 11.39 7.29
CA ASN A 411 -17.69 10.31 7.83
C ASN A 411 -19.16 10.68 8.02
N ASP A 412 -19.68 11.60 7.19
CA ASP A 412 -21.11 11.79 7.01
C ASP A 412 -21.57 10.95 5.81
N PRO A 413 -22.49 9.98 5.97
CA PRO A 413 -22.93 9.09 4.89
C PRO A 413 -23.63 9.82 3.73
N ARG A 414 -24.02 11.07 3.93
CA ARG A 414 -24.68 11.92 2.92
C ARG A 414 -23.67 12.73 2.09
N ILE A 415 -22.37 12.60 2.39
CA ILE A 415 -21.30 13.36 1.76
C ILE A 415 -20.24 12.38 1.30
N GLN A 416 -20.33 12.02 0.02
CA GLN A 416 -19.36 11.16 -0.64
C GLN A 416 -18.77 11.88 -1.84
N SER A 417 -17.48 11.65 -2.06
CA SER A 417 -16.69 12.25 -3.13
C SER A 417 -16.46 11.23 -4.20
N LEU A 418 -16.89 11.52 -5.43
CA LEU A 418 -16.61 10.67 -6.58
C LEU A 418 -15.12 10.78 -6.94
N GLN A 419 -14.43 9.65 -6.94
CA GLN A 419 -13.10 9.56 -7.54
C GLN A 419 -13.24 9.54 -9.06
N GLU A 420 -12.76 10.59 -9.70
CA GLU A 420 -12.78 10.72 -11.14
C GLU A 420 -11.74 9.80 -11.80
N THR A 421 -12.03 9.34 -13.02
CA THR A 421 -11.01 8.72 -13.87
C THR A 421 -10.06 9.79 -14.40
N PRO A 422 -8.83 9.43 -14.84
CA PRO A 422 -7.94 10.36 -15.51
C PRO A 422 -8.59 11.13 -16.68
N GLN A 423 -9.42 10.46 -17.48
CA GLN A 423 -10.11 11.09 -18.61
C GLN A 423 -11.16 12.11 -18.15
N MET A 424 -11.88 11.82 -17.05
CA MET A 424 -12.84 12.75 -16.47
C MET A 424 -12.13 14.01 -15.95
N ALA A 425 -11.03 13.84 -15.24
CA ALA A 425 -10.23 14.95 -14.73
C ALA A 425 -9.69 15.86 -15.85
N GLU A 426 -9.12 15.27 -16.91
CA GLU A 426 -8.62 16.01 -18.07
C GLU A 426 -9.75 16.74 -18.81
N TRP A 427 -10.88 16.06 -19.04
CA TRP A 427 -12.09 16.67 -19.60
C TRP A 427 -12.56 17.88 -18.78
N ALA A 428 -12.61 17.76 -17.45
CA ALA A 428 -13.05 18.85 -16.59
C ALA A 428 -12.07 20.02 -16.62
N ALA A 429 -10.75 19.76 -16.57
CA ALA A 429 -9.74 20.80 -16.65
C ALA A 429 -9.76 21.54 -18.00
N ASP A 430 -9.79 20.80 -19.12
CA ASP A 430 -9.86 21.32 -20.48
C ASP A 430 -11.08 22.24 -20.67
N LEU A 431 -12.26 21.83 -20.20
CA LEU A 431 -13.47 22.66 -20.28
C LEU A 431 -13.45 23.83 -19.32
N ALA A 432 -12.94 23.64 -18.10
CA ALA A 432 -12.90 24.68 -17.08
C ALA A 432 -12.07 25.88 -17.57
N VAL A 433 -10.88 25.63 -18.13
CA VAL A 433 -10.01 26.71 -18.62
C VAL A 433 -10.57 27.46 -19.84
N LYS A 434 -11.59 26.91 -20.50
CA LYS A 434 -12.32 27.56 -21.59
C LYS A 434 -13.62 28.25 -21.15
N GLY A 435 -13.96 28.23 -19.87
CA GLY A 435 -15.25 28.76 -19.41
C GLY A 435 -16.44 27.92 -19.92
N ALA A 436 -16.22 26.63 -20.19
CA ALA A 436 -17.17 25.73 -20.83
C ALA A 436 -17.60 24.52 -19.96
N LEU A 437 -17.21 24.47 -18.69
CA LEU A 437 -17.56 23.37 -17.78
C LEU A 437 -18.98 23.55 -17.21
N THR A 438 -19.96 23.47 -18.10
CA THR A 438 -21.38 23.75 -17.82
C THR A 438 -22.25 22.50 -17.83
N VAL A 439 -21.66 21.33 -17.54
CA VAL A 439 -22.42 20.07 -17.39
C VAL A 439 -23.50 20.26 -16.32
N SER A 440 -24.71 19.76 -16.59
CA SER A 440 -25.83 19.86 -15.65
C SER A 440 -25.74 18.76 -14.61
N ARG A 441 -25.65 19.15 -13.34
CA ARG A 441 -25.74 18.26 -12.18
C ARG A 441 -27.19 18.26 -11.68
N PRO A 442 -27.85 17.10 -11.59
CA PRO A 442 -29.21 17.02 -11.03
C PRO A 442 -29.22 17.37 -9.54
N ALA A 443 -30.40 17.69 -9.01
CA ALA A 443 -30.56 17.82 -7.56
C ALA A 443 -30.24 16.48 -6.88
N GLY A 444 -29.46 16.54 -5.81
CA GLY A 444 -28.93 15.38 -5.11
C GLY A 444 -27.82 14.63 -5.84
N TYR A 445 -27.05 15.33 -6.71
CA TYR A 445 -25.88 14.76 -7.36
C TYR A 445 -24.94 14.10 -6.33
N ASN A 446 -24.42 12.92 -6.68
CA ASN A 446 -23.57 12.09 -5.83
C ASN A 446 -24.16 11.73 -4.45
N GLY A 447 -25.49 11.65 -4.33
CA GLY A 447 -26.15 11.37 -3.05
C GLY A 447 -26.23 12.57 -2.09
N SER A 448 -25.73 13.73 -2.50
CA SER A 448 -25.73 14.94 -1.67
C SER A 448 -27.13 15.55 -1.48
N ALA A 449 -27.21 16.61 -0.67
CA ALA A 449 -28.41 17.43 -0.51
C ALA A 449 -28.47 18.63 -1.47
N LEU A 450 -27.56 18.73 -2.44
CA LEU A 450 -27.43 19.90 -3.31
C LEU A 450 -28.65 20.10 -4.22
N PRO A 451 -29.06 21.35 -4.51
CA PRO A 451 -29.98 21.62 -5.62
C PRO A 451 -29.32 21.29 -6.97
N ALA A 452 -30.05 21.39 -8.07
CA ALA A 452 -29.44 21.26 -9.40
C ALA A 452 -28.51 22.45 -9.68
N TYR A 453 -27.34 22.21 -10.26
CA TYR A 453 -26.35 23.24 -10.56
C TYR A 453 -25.51 22.86 -11.80
N THR A 454 -24.65 23.78 -12.24
CA THR A 454 -23.53 23.46 -13.15
C THR A 454 -22.24 23.90 -12.47
N PRO A 455 -21.10 23.19 -12.64
CA PRO A 455 -19.85 23.55 -11.97
C PRO A 455 -19.47 25.02 -12.16
N GLN A 456 -19.45 25.53 -13.39
CA GLN A 456 -19.18 26.96 -13.66
C GLN A 456 -20.37 27.90 -13.47
N GLY A 457 -21.58 27.39 -13.26
CA GLY A 457 -22.69 28.21 -12.74
C GLY A 457 -22.51 28.51 -11.26
N LEU A 458 -22.01 27.53 -10.50
CA LEU A 458 -21.78 27.62 -9.07
C LEU A 458 -20.43 28.28 -8.72
N PHE A 459 -19.43 28.08 -9.59
CA PHE A 459 -18.11 28.71 -9.53
C PHE A 459 -17.80 29.42 -10.87
N PRO A 460 -18.40 30.60 -11.13
CA PRO A 460 -18.15 31.35 -12.36
C PRO A 460 -16.67 31.63 -12.56
N MET A 461 -16.16 31.35 -13.76
CA MET A 461 -14.75 31.58 -14.09
C MET A 461 -14.42 33.08 -14.00
N HIS A 462 -13.40 33.42 -13.22
CA HIS A 462 -12.91 34.79 -13.11
C HIS A 462 -12.15 35.22 -14.38
N ALA A 463 -12.19 36.52 -14.71
CA ALA A 463 -11.42 37.04 -15.83
C ALA A 463 -9.95 37.29 -15.45
N LEU A 464 -9.02 36.95 -16.35
CA LEU A 464 -7.60 37.25 -16.17
C LEU A 464 -7.31 38.73 -16.41
N ARG A 465 -6.50 39.33 -15.52
CA ARG A 465 -5.86 40.63 -15.72
C ARG A 465 -4.94 40.55 -16.94
N GLY A 466 -5.24 41.34 -17.96
CA GLY A 466 -4.54 41.33 -19.25
C GLY A 466 -5.21 40.48 -20.34
N GLY A 467 -6.33 39.81 -20.03
CA GLY A 467 -7.03 38.93 -20.98
C GLY A 467 -6.30 37.60 -21.22
N GLY A 468 -6.91 36.70 -22.00
CA GLY A 468 -6.40 35.34 -22.26
C GLY A 468 -7.04 34.28 -21.36
N LEU A 469 -6.47 33.07 -21.36
CA LEU A 469 -6.95 31.90 -20.63
C LEU A 469 -5.77 31.17 -19.96
N VAL A 470 -6.08 30.31 -18.98
CA VAL A 470 -5.12 29.42 -18.34
C VAL A 470 -4.81 28.24 -19.27
N PRO A 471 -3.54 27.83 -19.47
CA PRO A 471 -3.24 26.56 -20.11
C PRO A 471 -3.72 25.39 -19.25
N ALA A 472 -4.49 24.45 -19.82
CA ALA A 472 -5.00 23.27 -19.12
C ALA A 472 -3.91 22.53 -18.32
N GLN A 473 -2.71 22.38 -18.88
CA GLN A 473 -1.59 21.69 -18.23
C GLN A 473 -1.06 22.36 -16.97
N VAL A 474 -1.28 23.67 -16.78
CA VAL A 474 -0.92 24.33 -15.51
C VAL A 474 -1.86 23.86 -14.40
N LEU A 475 -3.17 23.78 -14.69
CA LEU A 475 -4.17 23.27 -13.75
C LEU A 475 -4.00 21.77 -13.48
N LEU A 476 -3.79 20.97 -14.53
CA LEU A 476 -3.52 19.53 -14.40
C LEU A 476 -2.22 19.25 -13.64
N GLY A 477 -1.18 20.06 -13.84
CA GLY A 477 0.07 19.98 -13.08
C GLY A 477 -0.11 20.31 -11.59
N ILE A 478 -1.01 21.25 -11.24
CA ILE A 478 -1.41 21.49 -9.85
C ILE A 478 -2.10 20.26 -9.28
N MET A 479 -3.11 19.71 -9.97
CA MET A 479 -3.81 18.51 -9.49
C MET A 479 -2.87 17.32 -9.27
N ALA A 480 -1.91 17.12 -10.19
CA ALA A 480 -0.87 16.10 -10.05
C ALA A 480 0.01 16.33 -8.81
N GLN A 481 0.43 17.57 -8.57
CA GLN A 481 1.29 17.91 -7.45
C GLN A 481 0.57 17.83 -6.09
N GLU A 482 -0.65 18.36 -6.02
CA GLU A 482 -1.43 18.52 -4.78
C GLU A 482 -1.93 17.20 -4.23
N SER A 483 -2.59 16.39 -5.06
CA SER A 483 -3.39 15.26 -4.60
C SER A 483 -3.17 13.96 -5.38
N ASN A 484 -2.27 13.94 -6.38
CA ASN A 484 -2.21 12.84 -7.35
C ASN A 484 -3.49 12.73 -8.21
N MET A 485 -4.21 13.84 -8.41
CA MET A 485 -5.55 13.87 -9.02
C MET A 485 -6.59 13.02 -8.25
N TRP A 486 -6.48 13.01 -6.92
CA TRP A 486 -7.47 12.35 -6.04
C TRP A 486 -8.48 13.36 -5.51
N GLN A 487 -9.75 13.11 -5.82
CA GLN A 487 -10.88 13.81 -5.24
C GLN A 487 -11.40 13.07 -4.00
N ALA A 488 -11.49 11.75 -4.08
CA ALA A 488 -11.87 10.89 -2.98
C ALA A 488 -10.64 10.42 -2.20
N SER A 489 -10.87 9.80 -1.05
CA SER A 489 -9.85 9.07 -0.30
C SER A 489 -9.19 8.04 -1.21
N PRO A 490 -7.91 7.70 -0.97
CA PRO A 490 -7.23 6.65 -1.71
C PRO A 490 -7.94 5.30 -1.59
N HIS A 491 -8.89 5.10 -0.69
CA HIS A 491 -9.66 3.86 -0.63
C HIS A 491 -10.70 3.69 -1.74
N ALA A 492 -11.12 4.75 -2.42
CA ALA A 492 -12.04 4.68 -3.57
C ALA A 492 -11.27 4.51 -4.89
N VAL A 493 -11.66 3.51 -5.69
CA VAL A 493 -11.08 3.35 -7.04
C VAL A 493 -11.70 4.32 -8.04
N ASP A 494 -11.09 4.48 -9.22
CA ASP A 494 -11.64 5.33 -10.28
C ASP A 494 -13.09 4.95 -10.61
N GLY A 495 -14.00 5.92 -10.52
CA GLY A 495 -15.42 5.73 -10.76
C GLY A 495 -16.25 5.31 -9.54
N GLU A 496 -15.64 5.15 -8.36
CA GLU A 496 -16.29 4.90 -7.08
C GLU A 496 -16.39 6.19 -6.25
N SER A 497 -17.35 6.27 -5.33
CA SER A 497 -17.38 7.36 -4.34
C SER A 497 -17.09 6.85 -2.93
N GLY A 498 -16.52 7.73 -2.10
CA GLY A 498 -16.28 7.44 -0.69
C GLY A 498 -16.02 8.71 0.11
N ASN A 499 -15.23 8.60 1.19
CA ASN A 499 -14.69 9.80 1.84
C ASN A 499 -13.92 10.69 0.85
N PHE A 500 -13.80 11.99 1.13
CA PHE A 500 -12.89 12.88 0.39
C PHE A 500 -11.43 12.65 0.80
N GLU A 501 -10.49 13.02 -0.08
CA GLU A 501 -9.05 13.03 0.21
C GLU A 501 -8.76 13.84 1.48
N GLN A 502 -8.20 13.18 2.50
CA GLN A 502 -8.19 13.69 3.87
C GLN A 502 -7.39 14.99 4.03
N GLY A 503 -6.32 15.23 3.24
CA GLY A 503 -5.68 16.55 3.11
C GLY A 503 -5.22 17.22 4.43
N GLY A 504 -5.04 16.47 5.52
CA GLY A 504 -4.76 17.02 6.86
C GLY A 504 -5.98 17.49 7.67
N PHE A 505 -7.17 16.93 7.42
CA PHE A 505 -8.42 17.17 8.15
C PHE A 505 -8.28 17.03 9.68
N TYR A 506 -7.58 16.00 10.15
CA TYR A 506 -7.37 15.73 11.57
C TYR A 506 -6.13 16.41 12.16
N GLY A 507 -5.39 17.21 11.38
CA GLY A 507 -4.14 17.83 11.80
C GLY A 507 -2.99 17.57 10.83
N ARG A 508 -1.81 18.09 11.15
CA ARG A 508 -0.59 18.02 10.31
C ARG A 508 0.35 16.88 10.68
N ASN A 509 -0.10 15.93 11.49
CA ASN A 509 0.69 14.81 11.99
C ASN A 509 0.74 13.68 10.94
N VAL A 510 1.73 12.79 11.06
CA VAL A 510 1.82 11.53 10.29
C VAL A 510 1.21 10.42 11.15
N GLY A 511 0.53 9.43 10.56
CA GLY A 511 -0.15 8.33 11.26
C GLY A 511 -1.59 8.62 11.71
N VAL A 512 -2.31 7.57 12.09
CA VAL A 512 -3.70 7.64 12.60
C VAL A 512 -3.79 7.84 14.11
N ASP A 513 -2.65 8.04 14.76
CA ASP A 513 -2.51 7.84 16.19
C ASP A 513 -2.89 9.08 17.04
N SER A 514 -3.17 10.21 16.37
CA SER A 514 -3.38 11.51 17.01
C SER A 514 -4.29 12.45 16.20
N VAL A 515 -5.10 13.23 16.91
CA VAL A 515 -5.97 14.28 16.35
C VAL A 515 -5.56 15.65 16.91
N ASN A 516 -5.43 16.63 16.03
CA ASN A 516 -5.19 18.03 16.37
C ASN A 516 -5.88 18.99 15.37
N PHE A 517 -7.19 19.20 15.57
CA PHE A 517 -8.00 20.08 14.73
C PHE A 517 -7.50 21.53 14.66
N ALA A 518 -6.84 22.04 15.71
CA ALA A 518 -6.29 23.40 15.69
C ALA A 518 -5.21 23.57 14.61
N LYS A 519 -4.55 22.47 14.22
CA LYS A 519 -3.54 22.44 13.16
C LYS A 519 -4.09 21.95 11.82
N ALA A 520 -5.37 21.59 11.71
CA ALA A 520 -5.94 21.12 10.46
C ALA A 520 -5.82 22.16 9.33
N ASP A 521 -5.54 21.65 8.13
CA ASP A 521 -5.33 22.46 6.93
C ASP A 521 -6.62 22.67 6.13
N CYS A 522 -7.54 21.71 6.20
CA CYS A 522 -8.87 21.76 5.59
C CYS A 522 -8.84 21.91 4.06
N GLY A 523 -7.90 21.25 3.39
CA GLY A 523 -7.89 21.09 1.93
C GLY A 523 -8.88 20.02 1.49
N TYR A 524 -9.58 20.26 0.38
CA TYR A 524 -10.56 19.33 -0.18
C TYR A 524 -10.32 19.07 -1.67
N GLY A 525 -10.39 17.80 -2.06
CA GLY A 525 -10.45 17.33 -3.43
C GLY A 525 -9.18 17.47 -4.25
N ALA A 526 -9.30 17.28 -5.58
CA ALA A 526 -8.16 17.13 -6.47
C ALA A 526 -7.24 18.37 -6.55
N THR A 527 -7.81 19.56 -6.33
CA THR A 527 -7.05 20.83 -6.30
C THR A 527 -6.73 21.31 -4.87
N GLN A 528 -7.04 20.51 -3.84
CA GLN A 528 -6.78 20.82 -2.43
C GLN A 528 -7.26 22.23 -2.03
N VAL A 529 -8.54 22.54 -2.29
CA VAL A 529 -9.13 23.84 -1.96
C VAL A 529 -9.20 24.04 -0.44
N THR A 530 -8.37 24.93 0.10
CA THR A 530 -8.34 25.29 1.54
C THR A 530 -9.07 26.60 1.86
N THR A 531 -9.12 27.52 0.90
CA THR A 531 -9.65 28.87 1.11
C THR A 531 -11.16 28.84 1.39
N GLY A 532 -11.57 29.39 2.53
CA GLY A 532 -12.97 29.42 2.94
C GLY A 532 -13.55 28.08 3.39
N MET A 533 -12.70 27.09 3.67
CA MET A 533 -13.08 25.72 4.07
C MET A 533 -12.93 25.45 5.57
N THR A 534 -12.87 26.50 6.39
CA THR A 534 -12.81 26.45 7.85
C THR A 534 -14.10 26.94 8.50
N VAL A 535 -14.38 26.48 9.71
CA VAL A 535 -15.54 26.86 10.51
C VAL A 535 -15.17 27.99 11.47
N GLY A 536 -15.97 29.06 11.48
CA GLY A 536 -16.00 30.04 12.58
C GLY A 536 -14.81 30.98 12.72
N ASP A 537 -13.88 31.02 11.76
CA ASP A 537 -12.71 31.91 11.78
C ASP A 537 -12.88 33.21 10.97
N GLY A 538 -14.04 33.40 10.33
CA GLY A 538 -14.36 34.57 9.52
C GLY A 538 -13.71 34.59 8.13
N SER A 539 -13.05 33.51 7.70
CA SER A 539 -12.39 33.39 6.39
C SER A 539 -13.27 32.73 5.31
N THR A 540 -14.50 32.30 5.66
CA THR A 540 -15.43 31.64 4.75
C THR A 540 -15.82 32.54 3.57
N VAL A 541 -15.47 32.13 2.35
CA VAL A 541 -15.84 32.83 1.10
C VAL A 541 -16.89 32.09 0.27
N TYR A 542 -17.17 30.82 0.61
CA TYR A 542 -18.12 29.96 -0.09
C TYR A 542 -19.40 29.78 0.73
N SER A 543 -20.55 29.67 0.05
CA SER A 543 -21.78 29.19 0.67
C SER A 543 -21.63 27.73 1.10
N HIS A 544 -22.49 27.25 2.00
CA HIS A 544 -22.46 25.84 2.39
C HIS A 544 -22.64 24.89 1.18
N ASP A 545 -23.57 25.21 0.27
CA ASP A 545 -23.76 24.44 -0.96
C ASP A 545 -22.51 24.43 -1.84
N GLN A 546 -21.76 25.54 -1.92
CA GLN A 546 -20.47 25.56 -2.61
C GLN A 546 -19.43 24.68 -1.93
N GLN A 547 -19.31 24.73 -0.60
CA GLN A 547 -18.39 23.89 0.17
C GLN A 547 -18.71 22.40 0.00
N VAL A 548 -19.99 22.02 -0.03
CA VAL A 548 -20.42 20.65 -0.30
C VAL A 548 -20.10 20.27 -1.75
N ALA A 549 -20.46 21.11 -2.73
CA ALA A 549 -20.24 20.83 -4.15
C ALA A 549 -18.76 20.58 -4.48
N LEU A 550 -17.84 21.42 -3.99
CA LEU A 550 -16.41 21.23 -4.22
C LEU A 550 -15.83 20.00 -3.51
N THR A 551 -16.56 19.43 -2.54
CA THR A 551 -16.19 18.19 -1.86
C THR A 551 -16.71 16.98 -2.63
N VAL A 552 -17.98 16.98 -3.04
CA VAL A 552 -18.62 15.79 -3.65
C VAL A 552 -18.44 15.68 -5.17
N ASP A 553 -18.16 16.78 -5.86
CA ASP A 553 -18.06 16.85 -7.33
C ASP A 553 -16.68 17.36 -7.77
N TYR A 554 -15.88 16.46 -8.34
CA TYR A 554 -14.56 16.77 -8.87
C TYR A 554 -14.57 17.94 -9.87
N ALA A 555 -15.62 18.08 -10.69
CA ALA A 555 -15.73 19.15 -11.68
C ALA A 555 -15.95 20.52 -11.01
N ALA A 556 -16.71 20.56 -9.90
CA ALA A 556 -16.88 21.75 -9.09
C ALA A 556 -15.59 22.11 -8.34
N ASN A 557 -14.87 21.12 -7.83
CA ASN A 557 -13.55 21.30 -7.22
C ASN A 557 -12.55 21.94 -8.20
N ILE A 558 -12.45 21.38 -9.41
CA ILE A 558 -11.56 21.88 -10.48
C ILE A 558 -11.93 23.32 -10.87
N ALA A 559 -13.22 23.65 -10.98
CA ALA A 559 -13.66 25.02 -11.25
C ALA A 559 -13.29 26.00 -10.14
N ALA A 560 -13.43 25.60 -8.86
CA ALA A 560 -13.01 26.40 -7.72
C ALA A 560 -11.47 26.59 -7.67
N GLY A 561 -10.71 25.50 -7.86
CA GLY A 561 -9.25 25.53 -7.92
C GLY A 561 -8.71 26.40 -9.06
N LEU A 562 -9.37 26.38 -10.23
CA LEU A 562 -9.08 27.28 -11.34
C LEU A 562 -9.25 28.75 -10.94
N ASN A 563 -10.33 29.10 -10.23
CA ASN A 563 -10.53 30.46 -9.76
C ASN A 563 -9.46 30.91 -8.77
N ILE A 564 -9.00 30.03 -7.87
CA ILE A 564 -7.86 30.33 -6.98
C ILE A 564 -6.61 30.65 -7.79
N LEU A 565 -6.28 29.83 -8.81
CA LEU A 565 -5.14 30.06 -9.68
C LEU A 565 -5.26 31.39 -10.45
N ILE A 566 -6.45 31.70 -10.99
CA ILE A 566 -6.73 32.97 -11.66
C ILE A 566 -6.58 34.14 -10.68
N ASP A 567 -7.05 34.00 -9.45
CA ASP A 567 -6.93 35.03 -8.42
C ASP A 567 -5.47 35.26 -8.02
N LYS A 568 -4.64 34.20 -7.95
CA LYS A 568 -3.19 34.35 -7.76
C LYS A 568 -2.53 35.06 -8.94
N TRP A 569 -2.87 34.71 -10.18
CA TRP A 569 -2.38 35.44 -11.36
C TRP A 569 -2.77 36.91 -11.31
N ASN A 570 -4.04 37.19 -11.02
CA ASN A 570 -4.57 38.54 -10.94
C ASN A 570 -3.89 39.33 -9.82
N GLN A 571 -3.71 38.72 -8.64
CA GLN A 571 -2.97 39.30 -7.53
C GLN A 571 -1.54 39.66 -7.94
N MET A 572 -0.82 38.73 -8.58
CA MET A 572 0.55 38.98 -9.05
C MET A 572 0.61 40.10 -10.10
N LYS A 573 -0.34 40.14 -11.05
CA LYS A 573 -0.45 41.21 -12.07
C LYS A 573 -0.75 42.57 -11.44
N ASP A 574 -1.70 42.65 -10.52
CA ASP A 574 -2.08 43.89 -9.84
C ASP A 574 -0.93 44.42 -8.95
N LEU A 575 -0.08 43.53 -8.43
CA LEU A 575 1.15 43.87 -7.71
C LEU A 575 2.33 44.21 -8.65
N GLY A 576 2.20 44.04 -9.96
CA GLY A 576 3.29 44.27 -10.92
C GLY A 576 4.41 43.23 -10.85
N VAL A 577 4.11 42.02 -10.38
CA VAL A 577 5.05 40.89 -10.27
C VAL A 577 4.74 39.88 -11.36
N VAL A 578 5.46 39.93 -12.48
CA VAL A 578 5.19 39.09 -13.64
C VAL A 578 6.43 38.35 -14.15
N ALA A 579 6.21 37.16 -14.70
CA ALA A 579 7.23 36.35 -15.36
C ALA A 579 7.25 36.62 -16.88
N ASN A 580 8.46 36.78 -17.43
CA ASN A 580 8.75 37.08 -18.82
C ASN A 580 7.87 38.20 -19.40
N ASN A 581 7.08 37.91 -20.43
CA ASN A 581 6.19 38.88 -21.08
C ASN A 581 4.77 38.89 -20.50
N ALA A 582 4.50 38.08 -19.46
CA ALA A 582 3.21 38.01 -18.77
C ALA A 582 2.01 37.68 -19.68
N ASP A 583 2.26 36.98 -20.77
CA ASP A 583 1.23 36.44 -21.69
C ASP A 583 0.77 35.07 -21.16
N PRO A 584 -0.51 34.91 -20.78
CA PRO A 584 -0.98 33.70 -20.09
C PRO A 584 -1.00 32.46 -20.99
N ARG A 585 -0.82 32.60 -22.32
CA ARG A 585 -0.74 31.46 -23.25
C ARG A 585 0.46 30.54 -22.99
N TYR A 586 1.46 31.02 -22.27
CA TYR A 586 2.72 30.32 -22.05
C TYR A 586 2.82 29.74 -20.65
N VAL A 587 3.14 28.46 -20.54
CA VAL A 587 3.17 27.70 -19.28
C VAL A 587 4.13 28.32 -18.27
N GLU A 588 5.35 28.69 -18.69
CA GLU A 588 6.38 29.22 -17.78
C GLU A 588 6.05 30.62 -17.24
N ASN A 589 5.13 31.36 -17.86
CA ASN A 589 4.70 32.67 -17.37
C ASN A 589 3.84 32.58 -16.10
N TRP A 590 3.35 31.39 -15.76
CA TRP A 590 2.56 31.15 -14.55
C TRP A 590 3.41 31.00 -13.28
N TRP A 591 4.74 31.06 -13.38
CA TRP A 591 5.69 30.82 -12.28
C TRP A 591 5.33 31.51 -10.95
N PHE A 592 5.10 32.82 -10.98
CA PHE A 592 4.78 33.57 -9.75
C PHE A 592 3.38 33.31 -9.22
N ALA A 593 2.41 32.99 -10.10
CA ALA A 593 1.08 32.58 -9.68
C ALA A 593 1.13 31.21 -8.98
N LEU A 594 1.94 30.27 -9.48
CA LEU A 594 2.17 28.95 -8.87
C LEU A 594 2.89 29.07 -7.52
N TRP A 595 3.88 29.95 -7.42
CA TRP A 595 4.55 30.25 -6.15
C TRP A 595 3.54 30.81 -5.12
N ALA A 596 2.71 31.78 -5.52
CA ALA A 596 1.67 32.34 -4.68
C ALA A 596 0.52 31.37 -4.37
N TYR A 597 0.30 30.37 -5.22
CA TYR A 597 -0.67 29.30 -5.00
C TYR A 597 -0.24 28.44 -3.82
N ASN A 598 1.04 28.02 -3.80
CA ASN A 598 1.58 27.16 -2.76
C ASN A 598 1.84 27.86 -1.42
N SER A 599 2.59 28.98 -1.41
CA SER A 599 3.02 29.63 -0.17
C SER A 599 2.29 30.93 0.14
N GLY A 600 1.41 31.42 -0.75
CA GLY A 600 0.76 32.71 -0.59
C GLY A 600 1.67 33.92 -0.87
N TRP A 601 1.13 35.11 -0.56
CA TRP A 601 1.85 36.40 -0.63
C TRP A 601 1.87 37.04 0.76
N HIS A 602 3.07 37.26 1.29
CA HIS A 602 3.30 37.96 2.55
C HIS A 602 3.06 39.46 2.33
N LYS A 603 1.98 40.00 2.89
CA LYS A 603 1.65 41.42 2.77
C LYS A 603 2.57 42.24 3.66
N LEU A 604 2.77 43.51 3.31
CA LEU A 604 3.52 44.45 4.13
C LEU A 604 2.74 44.78 5.42
N ASN A 605 3.39 44.70 6.58
CA ASN A 605 2.81 45.02 7.90
C ASN A 605 1.50 44.27 8.23
N ASP A 606 1.39 43.00 7.85
CA ASP A 606 0.22 42.17 8.17
C ASP A 606 0.37 41.60 9.60
N PRO A 607 -0.44 42.05 10.58
CA PRO A 607 -0.32 41.59 11.96
C PRO A 607 -0.75 40.13 12.15
N THR A 608 -1.38 39.51 11.14
CA THR A 608 -1.80 38.11 11.17
C THR A 608 -0.75 37.17 10.57
N ASP A 609 0.23 37.73 9.87
CA ASP A 609 1.35 36.99 9.30
C ASP A 609 2.58 37.16 10.20
N PRO A 610 3.00 36.11 10.93
CA PRO A 610 4.15 36.20 11.83
C PRO A 610 5.48 36.49 11.09
N ASN A 611 5.50 36.35 9.76
CA ASN A 611 6.67 36.60 8.91
C ASN A 611 6.60 37.97 8.20
N SER A 612 5.56 38.77 8.44
CA SER A 612 5.42 40.10 7.86
C SER A 612 6.13 41.17 8.71
N HIS A 613 6.98 41.98 8.05
CA HIS A 613 7.70 43.11 8.66
C HIS A 613 7.52 44.39 7.79
N PRO A 614 7.84 45.59 8.30
CA PRO A 614 7.73 46.84 7.54
C PRO A 614 8.58 46.93 6.27
N ASP A 615 9.52 46.00 6.10
CA ASP A 615 10.49 45.90 5.01
C ASP A 615 10.56 44.48 4.41
N VAL A 616 9.62 43.59 4.76
CA VAL A 616 9.54 42.20 4.30
C VAL A 616 8.14 41.93 3.77
N TYR A 617 8.05 41.64 2.48
CA TYR A 617 6.81 41.30 1.81
C TYR A 617 7.11 40.58 0.50
N GLY A 618 6.15 39.81 -0.02
CA GLY A 618 6.29 39.13 -1.30
C GLY A 618 6.09 37.62 -1.22
N LEU A 619 6.65 36.92 -2.20
CA LEU A 619 6.66 35.47 -2.32
C LEU A 619 7.74 34.87 -1.41
N GLY A 620 7.36 33.92 -0.55
CA GLY A 620 8.18 33.37 0.52
C GLY A 620 9.47 32.67 0.06
N TRP A 621 10.47 32.58 0.96
CA TRP A 621 11.82 32.07 0.66
C TRP A 621 11.88 30.57 0.32
N SER A 622 10.94 29.75 0.80
CA SER A 622 10.88 28.30 0.58
C SER A 622 10.88 27.88 -0.89
N ASN A 623 10.17 28.62 -1.73
CA ASN A 623 10.08 28.39 -3.18
C ASN A 623 11.07 29.25 -3.99
N ASN A 624 11.99 29.96 -3.34
CA ASN A 624 13.05 30.68 -4.05
C ASN A 624 14.11 29.68 -4.51
N MET A 625 14.43 29.68 -5.80
CA MET A 625 15.40 28.73 -6.36
C MET A 625 16.79 28.81 -5.71
N ALA A 626 17.18 29.99 -5.21
CA ALA A 626 18.43 30.23 -4.51
C ALA A 626 18.46 29.72 -3.05
N ASN A 627 17.34 29.21 -2.54
CA ASN A 627 17.26 28.65 -1.19
C ASN A 627 18.13 27.38 -1.09
N GLN A 628 18.97 27.32 -0.06
CA GLN A 628 19.92 26.23 0.17
C GLN A 628 19.29 24.97 0.76
N ASP A 629 17.99 24.99 1.09
CA ASP A 629 17.22 23.77 1.36
C ASP A 629 16.99 22.94 0.11
N LEU A 630 17.06 23.57 -1.07
CA LEU A 630 17.02 22.90 -2.37
C LEU A 630 18.44 22.57 -2.82
N ILE A 631 18.59 21.52 -3.63
CA ILE A 631 19.90 21.14 -4.15
C ILE A 631 20.33 22.10 -5.27
N GLN A 632 21.56 22.62 -5.19
CA GLN A 632 21.99 23.81 -5.97
C GLN A 632 22.35 23.49 -7.43
N ASP A 633 22.62 22.22 -7.75
CA ASP A 633 22.95 21.75 -9.10
C ASP A 633 21.81 21.00 -9.80
N ARG A 634 20.59 21.03 -9.25
CA ARG A 634 19.42 20.36 -9.83
C ARG A 634 19.16 20.80 -11.27
N LYS A 635 18.64 19.85 -12.04
CA LYS A 635 18.05 20.11 -13.36
C LYS A 635 16.55 20.37 -13.19
N GLY A 636 15.79 20.55 -14.27
CA GLY A 636 14.34 20.64 -14.18
C GLY A 636 13.74 19.36 -13.59
N PHE A 637 12.60 19.48 -12.91
CA PHE A 637 11.87 18.31 -12.40
C PHE A 637 11.32 17.49 -13.58
N LEU A 638 11.59 16.19 -13.60
CA LEU A 638 11.21 15.25 -14.67
C LEU A 638 11.80 15.62 -16.05
N ASP A 639 12.96 16.28 -16.11
CA ASP A 639 13.49 16.80 -17.37
C ASP A 639 14.39 15.81 -18.17
N ASN A 640 14.39 14.52 -17.79
CA ASN A 640 15.16 13.40 -18.40
C ASN A 640 16.70 13.56 -18.33
N LEU A 641 17.22 14.24 -17.31
CA LEU A 641 18.66 14.52 -17.18
C LEU A 641 19.38 13.73 -16.08
N THR A 642 18.67 12.89 -15.32
CA THR A 642 19.24 11.79 -14.55
C THR A 642 19.60 10.65 -15.50
N SER A 643 20.86 10.24 -15.48
CA SER A 643 21.46 9.36 -16.48
C SER A 643 21.05 7.90 -16.24
N CYS A 644 19.98 7.46 -16.89
CA CYS A 644 19.54 6.06 -16.93
C CYS A 644 19.38 5.61 -18.39
N LYS A 645 19.40 4.29 -18.64
CA LYS A 645 19.23 3.78 -20.01
C LYS A 645 17.81 3.99 -20.51
N LYS A 646 17.62 4.02 -21.84
CA LYS A 646 16.32 4.25 -22.50
C LYS A 646 15.28 3.17 -22.14
N GLU A 647 15.72 1.95 -21.83
CA GLU A 647 14.85 0.84 -21.40
C GLU A 647 14.37 0.98 -19.93
N GLN A 648 14.99 1.89 -19.17
CA GLN A 648 14.77 2.11 -17.73
C GLN A 648 14.09 3.44 -17.42
N GLN A 649 13.88 4.21 -18.48
CA GLN A 649 12.97 5.32 -18.49
C GLN A 649 11.56 4.76 -18.43
N ASP A 650 10.66 5.44 -17.72
CA ASP A 650 9.24 5.20 -17.97
C ASP A 650 8.91 5.44 -19.47
N SER A 651 7.67 5.18 -19.86
CA SER A 651 7.21 5.45 -21.24
C SER A 651 7.39 6.92 -21.69
N ASN A 652 7.82 7.82 -20.79
CA ASN A 652 8.00 9.25 -20.99
C ASN A 652 9.48 9.72 -20.91
N GLY A 653 10.44 8.85 -20.60
CA GLY A 653 11.86 9.23 -20.52
C GLY A 653 12.39 9.51 -19.11
N ASN A 654 11.57 9.42 -18.06
CA ASN A 654 11.86 9.96 -16.72
C ASN A 654 12.61 8.96 -15.81
N CYS A 655 13.49 9.49 -14.96
CA CYS A 655 14.20 8.73 -13.92
C CYS A 655 14.27 9.50 -12.60
N ASN A 656 14.07 8.77 -11.49
CA ASN A 656 14.40 9.08 -10.09
C ASN A 656 13.92 10.40 -9.43
N ASP A 657 13.49 11.44 -10.15
CA ASP A 657 13.14 12.74 -9.52
C ASP A 657 11.94 12.64 -8.57
N ALA A 658 10.94 11.81 -8.91
CA ALA A 658 9.78 11.53 -8.07
C ALA A 658 10.11 10.76 -6.78
N LYS A 659 11.32 10.19 -6.65
CA LYS A 659 11.84 9.61 -5.38
C LYS A 659 12.24 10.71 -4.39
N HIS A 660 12.58 11.91 -4.89
CA HIS A 660 13.05 13.05 -4.09
C HIS A 660 12.40 14.39 -4.49
N PRO A 661 11.06 14.50 -4.52
CA PRO A 661 10.38 15.70 -5.00
C PRO A 661 10.66 16.95 -4.15
N GLY A 662 11.18 16.79 -2.93
CA GLY A 662 11.60 17.88 -2.05
C GLY A 662 12.83 18.68 -2.52
N ASP A 663 13.47 18.26 -3.62
CA ASP A 663 14.64 18.97 -4.17
C ASP A 663 14.26 20.14 -5.09
N TRP A 664 13.00 20.21 -5.52
CA TRP A 664 12.48 21.19 -6.46
C TRP A 664 11.45 22.11 -5.82
N THR A 665 11.39 23.35 -6.30
CA THR A 665 10.33 24.28 -5.92
C THR A 665 8.97 23.82 -6.45
N TYR A 666 7.89 24.27 -5.82
CA TYR A 666 6.53 23.97 -6.28
C TYR A 666 6.29 24.35 -7.77
N PRO A 667 6.70 25.54 -8.27
CA PRO A 667 6.60 25.86 -9.70
C PRO A 667 7.37 24.90 -10.61
N GLU A 668 8.58 24.48 -10.23
CA GLU A 668 9.36 23.51 -10.99
C GLU A 668 8.60 22.18 -11.12
N ARG A 669 7.96 21.72 -10.04
CA ARG A 669 7.22 20.46 -10.05
C ARG A 669 5.97 20.50 -10.94
N VAL A 670 5.17 21.56 -10.82
CA VAL A 670 3.96 21.75 -11.65
C VAL A 670 4.31 21.83 -13.14
N ILE A 671 5.37 22.57 -13.51
CA ILE A 671 5.81 22.68 -14.91
C ILE A 671 6.40 21.34 -15.40
N GLY A 672 7.10 20.60 -14.54
CA GLY A 672 7.58 19.25 -14.85
C GLY A 672 6.44 18.27 -15.16
N PHE A 673 5.34 18.33 -14.41
CA PHE A 673 4.12 17.56 -14.72
C PHE A 673 3.43 18.05 -16.00
N ALA A 674 3.39 19.37 -16.24
CA ALA A 674 2.87 19.90 -17.51
C ALA A 674 3.64 19.33 -18.72
N LYS A 675 4.95 19.08 -18.58
CA LYS A 675 5.77 18.42 -19.62
C LYS A 675 5.54 16.91 -19.72
N ASN A 676 5.43 16.20 -18.60
CA ASN A 676 5.55 14.74 -18.61
C ASN A 676 4.27 13.96 -18.35
N SER A 677 3.21 14.63 -17.93
CA SER A 677 2.00 14.02 -17.37
C SER A 677 2.26 13.25 -16.08
N LEU A 678 1.25 13.19 -15.23
CA LEU A 678 1.24 12.26 -14.11
C LEU A 678 1.00 10.84 -14.66
N VAL A 679 1.57 9.82 -14.03
CA VAL A 679 1.20 8.42 -14.30
C VAL A 679 0.42 7.88 -13.11
N ARG A 680 -0.64 7.10 -13.36
CA ARG A 680 -1.40 6.41 -12.30
C ARG A 680 -1.66 4.96 -12.66
N TYR A 681 -1.85 4.13 -11.64
CA TYR A 681 -2.29 2.75 -11.80
C TYR A 681 -3.77 2.69 -12.15
N ASN A 682 -4.11 1.89 -13.16
CA ASN A 682 -5.49 1.55 -13.48
C ASN A 682 -5.83 0.17 -12.93
N TRP A 683 -6.77 0.13 -11.99
CA TRP A 683 -7.20 -1.09 -11.31
C TRP A 683 -7.81 -2.15 -12.21
N SER A 684 -8.60 -1.71 -13.19
CA SER A 684 -9.30 -2.60 -14.12
C SER A 684 -8.34 -3.30 -15.09
N THR A 685 -7.27 -2.62 -15.51
CA THR A 685 -6.29 -3.17 -16.46
C THR A 685 -5.05 -3.75 -15.78
N GLY A 686 -4.78 -3.36 -14.53
CA GLY A 686 -3.56 -3.72 -13.82
C GLY A 686 -2.30 -3.01 -14.36
N GLN A 687 -2.46 -1.88 -15.04
CA GLN A 687 -1.36 -1.19 -15.74
C GLN A 687 -1.23 0.28 -15.32
N TYR A 688 0.00 0.78 -15.33
CA TYR A 688 0.30 2.20 -15.15
C TYR A 688 0.23 2.95 -16.48
N GLY A 689 -0.40 4.13 -16.50
CA GLY A 689 -0.51 4.97 -17.70
C GLY A 689 -0.55 6.47 -17.40
N ALA A 690 -0.20 7.28 -18.41
CA ALA A 690 -0.29 8.73 -18.31
C ALA A 690 -1.75 9.18 -18.12
N THR A 691 -1.96 10.22 -17.31
CA THR A 691 -3.30 10.66 -16.92
C THR A 691 -3.86 11.78 -17.79
N PHE A 692 -2.99 12.59 -18.41
CA PHE A 692 -3.38 13.68 -19.31
C PHE A 692 -2.36 13.98 -20.41
N VAL A 693 -2.75 14.75 -21.44
CA VAL A 693 -1.88 15.19 -22.52
C VAL A 693 -0.90 16.29 -22.11
N LYS A 694 0.32 16.17 -22.59
CA LYS A 694 1.46 17.04 -22.26
C LYS A 694 1.37 18.38 -22.98
N ALA A 695 1.90 19.42 -22.35
CA ALA A 695 2.07 20.73 -22.97
C ALA A 695 3.12 20.65 -24.10
N ALA A 696 2.96 21.51 -25.11
CA ALA A 696 3.86 21.57 -26.24
C ALA A 696 5.03 22.52 -25.93
N PHE A 697 6.22 21.97 -25.64
CA PHE A 697 7.44 22.76 -25.41
C PHE A 697 8.35 22.80 -26.65
N PRO A 698 8.71 23.99 -27.16
CA PRO A 698 9.71 24.14 -28.22
C PRO A 698 11.05 23.51 -27.81
N GLY A 699 11.55 22.56 -28.60
CA GLY A 699 12.78 21.84 -28.28
C GLY A 699 12.64 20.76 -27.19
N GLY A 700 11.41 20.43 -26.77
CA GLY A 700 11.11 19.30 -25.89
C GLY A 700 11.36 19.52 -24.39
N LYS A 701 11.59 20.76 -23.95
CA LYS A 701 11.82 21.09 -22.53
C LYS A 701 11.35 22.51 -22.18
N PRO A 702 10.93 22.76 -20.92
CA PRO A 702 10.58 24.09 -20.43
C PRO A 702 11.81 25.02 -20.37
N SER A 703 11.57 26.31 -20.56
CA SER A 703 12.56 27.35 -20.26
C SER A 703 12.51 27.72 -18.77
N LEU A 704 13.35 27.09 -17.95
CA LEU A 704 13.40 27.35 -16.50
C LEU A 704 14.31 28.54 -16.15
N PRO A 705 14.01 29.30 -15.08
CA PRO A 705 14.90 30.34 -14.58
C PRO A 705 16.21 29.73 -14.05
N ALA A 706 17.31 30.49 -14.15
CA ALA A 706 18.58 30.10 -13.54
C ALA A 706 18.52 30.23 -12.00
N LEU A 707 19.38 29.50 -11.28
CA LEU A 707 19.40 29.41 -9.81
C LEU A 707 19.24 30.75 -9.08
N LEU A 708 19.97 31.79 -9.52
CA LEU A 708 20.02 33.10 -8.87
C LEU A 708 19.09 34.15 -9.51
N THR A 709 18.14 33.75 -10.37
CA THR A 709 17.23 34.68 -11.08
C THR A 709 16.43 35.55 -10.11
N PHE A 710 16.01 35.00 -8.97
CA PHE A 710 15.20 35.69 -7.96
C PHE A 710 16.04 36.14 -6.75
N CYS A 711 17.29 36.50 -7.02
CA CYS A 711 18.21 37.02 -6.01
C CYS A 711 18.72 38.41 -6.45
N ALA A 712 18.13 39.46 -5.89
CA ALA A 712 18.52 40.84 -6.19
C ALA A 712 18.55 41.72 -4.92
N PRO A 713 19.70 42.34 -4.55
CA PRO A 713 19.86 42.98 -3.24
C PRO A 713 18.86 44.09 -3.00
N ALA A 714 18.63 44.90 -4.03
CA ALA A 714 17.72 46.04 -3.99
C ALA A 714 16.23 45.64 -4.03
N GLN A 715 15.93 44.36 -4.30
CA GLN A 715 14.56 43.86 -4.36
C GLN A 715 14.25 43.12 -3.07
N ASN A 716 14.73 41.90 -2.92
CA ASN A 716 14.37 41.04 -1.80
C ASN A 716 15.47 40.94 -0.73
N GLY A 717 16.47 41.82 -0.77
CA GLY A 717 17.63 41.71 0.08
C GLY A 717 18.47 40.46 -0.21
N CYS A 718 18.35 39.80 -1.37
CA CYS A 718 19.19 38.66 -1.72
C CYS A 718 20.32 39.09 -2.66
N ASP A 719 21.59 38.80 -2.38
CA ASP A 719 22.71 39.16 -3.27
C ASP A 719 23.36 37.94 -3.90
N PRO A 720 23.49 37.87 -5.25
CA PRO A 720 24.18 36.76 -5.91
C PRO A 720 25.72 36.83 -5.78
N ALA A 721 26.28 37.99 -5.44
CA ALA A 721 27.71 38.26 -5.33
C ALA A 721 28.18 38.53 -3.89
N GLN A 722 27.23 38.77 -2.99
CA GLN A 722 27.49 38.95 -1.56
C GLN A 722 26.65 37.96 -0.78
N THR A 723 27.04 37.81 0.46
CA THR A 723 26.32 36.98 1.37
C THR A 723 26.31 37.68 2.74
N HIS A 724 25.27 37.51 3.55
CA HIS A 724 25.13 38.23 4.83
C HIS A 724 24.99 37.32 6.03
N VAL A 725 25.70 37.69 7.07
CA VAL A 725 25.64 37.11 8.40
C VAL A 725 24.65 37.95 9.22
N PRO A 726 23.47 37.41 9.56
CA PRO A 726 22.51 38.07 10.41
C PRO A 726 23.09 38.80 11.65
N GLY A 727 22.80 40.08 11.86
CA GLY A 727 23.26 40.92 12.98
C GLY A 727 22.79 40.48 14.37
N ASN A 728 21.64 39.82 14.49
CA ASN A 728 21.19 39.14 15.70
C ASN A 728 21.90 37.79 15.95
N PHE A 729 22.71 37.31 14.99
CA PHE A 729 23.46 36.04 15.06
C PHE A 729 24.92 36.20 14.65
N PRO A 730 25.75 36.85 15.48
CA PRO A 730 27.13 37.25 15.12
C PRO A 730 28.11 36.10 14.85
N GLY A 731 27.66 34.84 14.78
CA GLY A 731 28.45 33.68 14.34
C GLY A 731 27.90 32.95 13.11
N THR A 732 26.76 33.35 12.52
CA THR A 732 26.21 32.72 11.30
C THR A 732 27.13 32.91 10.10
N VAL A 733 26.87 32.16 9.03
CA VAL A 733 27.53 32.35 7.76
C VAL A 733 26.55 33.03 6.83
N ALA A 734 27.22 33.68 5.92
CA ALA A 734 26.69 34.57 4.97
C ALA A 734 25.81 33.80 3.96
N SER A 735 24.48 33.91 4.01
CA SER A 735 23.61 33.37 2.95
C SER A 735 23.39 34.41 1.85
N HIS A 736 22.96 33.98 0.65
CA HIS A 736 22.56 34.94 -0.38
C HIS A 736 21.43 35.83 0.11
N CYS A 737 20.58 35.37 1.03
CA CYS A 737 19.67 36.24 1.74
C CYS A 737 20.43 37.16 2.70
N LEU A 738 20.38 38.46 2.43
CA LEU A 738 21.09 39.48 3.19
C LEU A 738 20.42 39.90 4.50
N ARG A 739 19.42 39.15 4.96
CA ARG A 739 18.58 39.50 6.12
C ARG A 739 18.75 38.56 7.29
N ASP A 740 18.58 39.11 8.48
CA ASP A 740 18.68 38.41 9.75
C ASP A 740 17.65 37.31 9.97
N ASP A 741 16.46 37.53 9.44
CA ASP A 741 15.27 36.69 9.58
C ASP A 741 15.12 35.67 8.43
N LEU A 742 16.02 35.69 7.45
CA LEU A 742 15.93 34.92 6.19
C LEU A 742 14.66 35.19 5.36
N ALA A 743 14.00 36.31 5.59
CA ALA A 743 12.78 36.68 4.89
C ALA A 743 13.07 37.42 3.57
N CYS A 744 13.90 36.83 2.70
CA CYS A 744 14.23 37.39 1.38
C CYS A 744 13.13 37.16 0.35
N PHE A 745 11.96 37.73 0.65
CA PHE A 745 10.73 37.52 -0.10
C PHE A 745 10.74 38.24 -1.43
N TRP A 746 10.45 37.51 -2.50
CA TRP A 746 10.53 38.03 -3.86
C TRP A 746 9.26 38.80 -4.24
N HIS A 747 9.41 40.03 -4.74
CA HIS A 747 8.26 40.91 -4.99
C HIS A 747 8.39 41.75 -6.27
N THR A 748 9.18 41.29 -7.26
CA THR A 748 9.48 42.06 -8.48
C THR A 748 9.32 41.20 -9.74
N SER A 749 9.06 41.83 -10.89
CA SER A 749 9.00 41.12 -12.18
C SER A 749 10.36 40.54 -12.60
N SER A 750 10.36 39.50 -13.44
CA SER A 750 11.59 38.88 -13.96
C SER A 750 11.40 38.31 -15.36
N THR A 751 12.42 38.47 -16.21
CA THR A 751 12.45 37.91 -17.56
C THR A 751 13.72 37.09 -17.75
N TRP A 752 13.57 35.77 -17.87
CA TRP A 752 14.67 34.85 -18.18
C TRP A 752 14.59 34.30 -19.60
N GLN A 753 13.39 34.29 -20.20
CA GLN A 753 13.17 33.91 -21.58
C GLN A 753 12.45 35.05 -22.34
N PRO A 754 13.19 35.92 -23.06
CA PRO A 754 12.59 37.03 -23.81
C PRO A 754 11.88 36.56 -25.10
N SER A 755 12.22 35.37 -25.62
CA SER A 755 11.59 34.83 -26.82
C SER A 755 10.39 33.95 -26.48
N ALA A 756 9.20 34.47 -26.73
CA ALA A 756 7.94 33.72 -26.54
C ALA A 756 7.86 32.45 -27.41
N ALA A 757 8.64 32.36 -28.49
CA ALA A 757 8.71 31.16 -29.34
C ALA A 757 9.45 29.97 -28.69
N LEU A 758 10.06 30.17 -27.51
CA LEU A 758 10.77 29.13 -26.74
C LEU A 758 10.02 28.72 -25.47
N LEU A 759 8.81 29.23 -25.28
CA LEU A 759 7.96 28.92 -24.14
C LEU A 759 6.92 27.85 -24.50
N GLY A 760 6.55 27.03 -23.53
CA GLY A 760 5.56 25.98 -23.70
C GLY A 760 4.15 26.52 -23.88
N THR A 761 3.36 25.86 -24.71
CA THR A 761 1.94 26.19 -24.93
C THR A 761 1.03 25.04 -24.58
N GLU A 762 -0.23 25.37 -24.36
CA GLU A 762 -1.29 24.41 -24.09
C GLU A 762 -1.44 23.33 -25.18
N ALA A 763 -1.83 22.13 -24.74
CA ALA A 763 -2.48 21.12 -25.57
C ALA A 763 -3.85 20.78 -24.95
N VAL A 764 -4.86 20.51 -25.75
CA VAL A 764 -6.21 20.19 -25.26
C VAL A 764 -6.74 19.06 -26.12
N ILE A 765 -7.39 18.08 -25.52
CA ILE A 765 -8.05 16.99 -26.27
C ILE A 765 -9.57 17.06 -26.18
N HIS A 766 -10.13 17.76 -25.20
CA HIS A 766 -11.57 17.93 -25.06
C HIS A 766 -12.05 19.31 -25.50
N ALA A 767 -13.06 19.35 -26.38
CA ALA A 767 -13.60 20.60 -26.90
C ALA A 767 -14.82 21.10 -26.10
N PRO A 768 -15.07 22.42 -26.02
CA PRO A 768 -16.32 22.96 -25.49
C PRO A 768 -17.57 22.27 -26.05
N GLY A 769 -18.43 21.77 -25.15
CA GLY A 769 -19.65 21.04 -25.50
C GLY A 769 -19.49 19.51 -25.59
N GLU A 770 -18.29 18.98 -25.43
CA GLU A 770 -18.06 17.54 -25.34
C GLU A 770 -18.67 16.94 -24.06
N ALA A 771 -19.27 15.78 -24.18
CA ALA A 771 -19.93 15.10 -23.07
C ALA A 771 -18.91 14.58 -22.03
N GLU A 772 -19.33 14.56 -20.77
CA GLU A 772 -18.53 13.99 -19.68
C GLU A 772 -18.21 12.50 -19.95
N PRO A 773 -16.93 12.10 -19.92
CA PRO A 773 -16.54 10.70 -20.00
C PRO A 773 -17.26 9.88 -18.92
N GLN A 774 -17.77 8.72 -19.30
CA GLN A 774 -18.44 7.83 -18.35
C GLN A 774 -17.40 6.92 -17.68
N PRO A 775 -17.33 6.90 -16.34
CA PRO A 775 -16.46 5.96 -15.65
C PRO A 775 -16.98 4.54 -15.79
N GLY A 776 -16.08 3.56 -15.91
CA GLY A 776 -16.43 2.17 -15.66
C GLY A 776 -16.76 1.97 -14.18
N GLN A 777 -17.58 0.97 -13.86
CA GLN A 777 -17.78 0.52 -12.47
C GLN A 777 -17.02 -0.78 -12.28
N PHE A 778 -15.89 -0.68 -11.58
CA PHE A 778 -15.07 -1.82 -11.21
C PHE A 778 -15.76 -2.64 -10.11
N TYR A 779 -16.01 -2.00 -8.95
CA TYR A 779 -16.89 -2.50 -7.90
C TYR A 779 -18.33 -2.05 -8.12
N ARG A 780 -19.30 -2.82 -7.61
CA ARG A 780 -20.73 -2.57 -7.90
C ARG A 780 -21.57 -2.72 -6.65
N ALA A 781 -22.48 -1.77 -6.45
CA ALA A 781 -23.53 -1.88 -5.44
C ALA A 781 -24.45 -3.08 -5.71
N ASP A 782 -24.81 -3.80 -4.65
CA ASP A 782 -25.79 -4.88 -4.68
C ASP A 782 -27.17 -4.35 -4.31
N CYS A 783 -28.03 -4.29 -5.32
CA CYS A 783 -29.38 -3.75 -5.21
C CYS A 783 -30.42 -4.88 -5.09
N SER A 784 -29.97 -6.12 -4.89
CA SER A 784 -30.83 -7.30 -4.80
C SER A 784 -31.41 -7.49 -3.39
N THR A 785 -32.41 -8.36 -3.27
CA THR A 785 -32.87 -8.85 -1.96
C THR A 785 -32.12 -10.13 -1.60
N PRO A 786 -31.94 -10.45 -0.30
CA PRO A 786 -31.36 -11.72 0.10
C PRO A 786 -32.03 -12.91 -0.63
N PRO A 787 -31.26 -13.89 -1.13
CA PRO A 787 -31.79 -15.10 -1.76
C PRO A 787 -32.72 -15.87 -0.81
N GLY A 788 -33.76 -16.53 -1.34
CA GLY A 788 -34.58 -17.49 -0.57
C GLY A 788 -35.67 -16.89 0.33
N SER A 789 -36.89 -16.79 -0.21
CA SER A 789 -38.17 -16.44 0.47
C SER A 789 -38.29 -15.04 1.11
N SER A 790 -39.47 -14.44 0.95
CA SER A 790 -39.87 -13.18 1.56
C SER A 790 -39.91 -13.27 3.10
N GLY A 791 -39.48 -12.22 3.81
CA GLY A 791 -39.67 -12.11 5.26
C GLY A 791 -38.44 -11.69 6.07
N PHE A 792 -37.33 -11.35 5.42
CA PHE A 792 -36.16 -10.78 6.10
C PHE A 792 -36.47 -9.41 6.68
N LEU A 793 -36.11 -9.22 7.94
CA LEU A 793 -36.06 -7.94 8.62
C LEU A 793 -34.62 -7.44 8.54
N ILE A 794 -34.35 -6.57 7.56
CA ILE A 794 -33.00 -6.07 7.27
C ILE A 794 -32.76 -4.77 8.01
N VAL A 795 -31.65 -4.69 8.73
CA VAL A 795 -31.10 -3.48 9.32
C VAL A 795 -29.92 -3.04 8.46
N ASP A 796 -30.10 -1.92 7.75
CA ASP A 796 -29.06 -1.27 6.94
C ASP A 796 -27.99 -0.60 7.80
N ASP A 797 -26.86 -0.30 7.16
CA ASP A 797 -25.73 0.42 7.73
C ASP A 797 -25.95 1.95 7.81
N VAL A 798 -26.85 2.49 6.99
CA VAL A 798 -27.23 3.91 6.99
C VAL A 798 -28.71 4.12 7.31
N ALA A 799 -29.02 5.31 7.81
CA ALA A 799 -30.39 5.68 8.13
C ALA A 799 -31.29 5.69 6.87
N PRO A 800 -32.58 5.33 6.98
CA PRO A 800 -33.51 5.39 5.86
C PRO A 800 -33.53 6.76 5.17
N GLY A 801 -33.46 6.75 3.83
CA GLY A 801 -33.48 7.96 3.02
C GLY A 801 -32.10 8.59 2.77
N THR A 802 -31.02 8.03 3.33
CA THR A 802 -29.65 8.32 2.88
C THR A 802 -29.53 7.99 1.40
N ARG A 803 -29.00 8.93 0.62
CA ARG A 803 -28.82 8.76 -0.82
C ARG A 803 -27.35 8.53 -1.10
N THR A 804 -27.06 7.56 -1.93
CA THR A 804 -25.72 7.35 -2.50
C THR A 804 -25.78 7.50 -4.01
N ARG A 805 -24.62 7.64 -4.65
CA ARG A 805 -24.53 7.83 -6.10
C ARG A 805 -25.16 6.67 -6.87
N ASN A 806 -24.95 5.44 -6.42
CA ASN A 806 -25.50 4.24 -7.05
C ASN A 806 -27.02 4.08 -6.83
N GLY A 807 -27.60 4.80 -5.86
CA GLY A 807 -29.04 5.03 -5.74
C GLY A 807 -29.88 3.83 -5.27
N CYS A 808 -29.25 2.71 -4.90
CA CYS A 808 -29.94 1.46 -4.60
C CYS A 808 -30.69 1.43 -3.26
N GLY A 809 -30.22 2.17 -2.25
CA GLY A 809 -30.90 2.31 -0.95
C GLY A 809 -32.06 3.31 -0.92
N ALA A 810 -32.26 4.11 -1.97
CA ALA A 810 -33.26 5.17 -1.96
C ALA A 810 -34.70 4.61 -1.87
N GLY A 811 -35.36 4.86 -0.73
CA GLY A 811 -36.73 4.40 -0.47
C GLY A 811 -36.85 2.98 0.08
N ALA A 812 -35.72 2.33 0.38
CA ALA A 812 -35.71 1.04 1.02
C ALA A 812 -36.07 1.15 2.53
N VAL A 813 -36.75 0.14 3.05
CA VAL A 813 -37.09 0.05 4.49
C VAL A 813 -35.93 -0.61 5.22
N SER A 814 -35.49 0.00 6.32
CA SER A 814 -34.62 -0.60 7.32
C SER A 814 -35.45 -0.86 8.58
N HIS A 815 -35.38 -2.07 9.13
CA HIS A 815 -36.11 -2.52 10.31
C HIS A 815 -35.30 -2.34 11.59
N GLY A 816 -34.57 -1.22 11.70
CA GLY A 816 -33.67 -0.99 12.81
C GLY A 816 -32.67 0.12 12.52
N SER A 817 -31.59 0.13 13.30
CA SER A 817 -30.48 1.06 13.11
C SER A 817 -29.13 0.42 13.41
N LEU A 818 -28.11 0.78 12.63
CA LEU A 818 -26.71 0.66 13.02
C LEU A 818 -26.31 1.87 13.87
N THR A 819 -25.59 1.62 14.95
CA THR A 819 -24.95 2.65 15.79
C THR A 819 -23.48 2.30 15.96
N PHE A 820 -22.63 3.32 16.02
CA PHE A 820 -21.19 3.14 16.25
C PHE A 820 -20.82 3.59 17.65
N SER A 821 -19.75 3.00 18.19
CA SER A 821 -19.05 3.49 19.37
C SER A 821 -17.54 3.53 19.10
N PHE A 822 -16.91 4.65 19.43
CA PHE A 822 -15.51 4.95 19.21
C PHE A 822 -14.83 5.15 20.57
N THR A 823 -13.70 4.47 20.77
CA THR A 823 -12.95 4.59 22.02
C THR A 823 -12.09 5.87 22.02
N PRO A 824 -12.18 6.75 23.03
CA PRO A 824 -11.40 7.97 23.05
C PRO A 824 -9.93 7.73 23.46
N ASP A 825 -9.05 8.62 23.01
CA ASP A 825 -7.69 8.75 23.55
C ASP A 825 -7.67 9.45 24.92
N ASN A 826 -6.47 9.59 25.50
CA ASN A 826 -6.29 10.27 26.79
C ASN A 826 -6.66 11.77 26.77
N ALA A 827 -6.76 12.38 25.59
CA ALA A 827 -7.17 13.77 25.40
C ALA A 827 -8.68 13.90 25.09
N GLY A 828 -9.41 12.80 24.98
CA GLY A 828 -10.84 12.77 24.64
C GLY A 828 -11.13 12.92 23.15
N ASN A 829 -10.13 12.75 22.28
CA ASN A 829 -10.33 12.68 20.82
C ASN A 829 -10.54 11.22 20.39
N TYR A 830 -10.94 11.00 19.13
CA TYR A 830 -11.23 9.66 18.59
C TYR A 830 -10.32 9.35 17.38
N PRO A 831 -9.06 8.96 17.60
CA PRO A 831 -8.11 8.64 16.52
C PRO A 831 -8.64 7.58 15.54
N SER A 832 -9.44 6.62 16.04
CA SER A 832 -10.14 5.62 15.21
C SER A 832 -10.95 6.21 14.05
N LYS A 833 -11.42 7.46 14.13
CA LYS A 833 -12.19 8.12 13.05
C LYS A 833 -11.34 8.54 11.86
N ILE A 834 -10.01 8.62 12.05
CA ILE A 834 -9.06 8.80 10.96
C ILE A 834 -9.09 7.56 10.06
N ASP A 835 -9.15 6.39 10.68
CA ASP A 835 -9.12 5.07 10.04
C ASP A 835 -10.51 4.45 9.80
N PHE A 836 -11.56 5.26 9.88
CA PHE A 836 -12.94 4.82 9.69
C PHE A 836 -13.46 5.39 8.37
N HIS A 837 -13.82 4.53 7.43
CA HIS A 837 -14.03 4.87 6.03
C HIS A 837 -15.41 4.47 5.52
N GLN A 838 -15.85 5.08 4.42
CA GLN A 838 -17.11 4.77 3.73
C GLN A 838 -16.90 4.71 2.21
N LEU A 839 -17.68 3.87 1.54
CA LEU A 839 -17.71 3.70 0.08
C LEU A 839 -19.15 3.56 -0.45
N ASP A 840 -19.40 3.91 -1.72
CA ASP A 840 -20.72 3.92 -2.35
C ASP A 840 -21.17 2.60 -2.98
N THR A 841 -20.53 1.50 -2.59
CA THR A 841 -20.74 0.13 -3.08
C THR A 841 -21.30 -0.75 -1.96
N GLY A 842 -21.19 -2.09 -2.01
CA GLY A 842 -21.83 -2.97 -1.03
C GLY A 842 -23.37 -3.05 -1.15
N TYR A 843 -24.04 -3.60 -0.14
CA TYR A 843 -25.49 -3.77 -0.13
C TYR A 843 -26.18 -2.41 -0.13
N ARG A 844 -27.15 -2.23 -1.03
CA ARG A 844 -27.86 -0.96 -1.24
C ARG A 844 -26.96 0.25 -1.56
N GLY A 845 -25.69 0.03 -1.84
CA GLY A 845 -24.74 1.04 -2.30
C GLY A 845 -24.23 1.96 -1.20
N HIS A 846 -24.05 1.44 0.02
CA HIS A 846 -23.21 2.04 1.05
C HIS A 846 -22.62 0.93 1.95
N PHE A 847 -21.37 1.06 2.39
CA PHE A 847 -20.86 0.35 3.56
C PHE A 847 -19.76 1.15 4.27
N TRP A 848 -19.47 0.79 5.52
CA TRP A 848 -18.34 1.31 6.30
C TRP A 848 -17.24 0.26 6.41
N PHE A 849 -15.99 0.67 6.52
CA PHE A 849 -14.90 -0.24 6.88
C PHE A 849 -13.80 0.48 7.67
N ALA A 850 -12.94 -0.29 8.31
CA ALA A 850 -11.75 0.18 8.99
C ALA A 850 -10.69 -0.93 8.97
N HIS A 851 -9.42 -0.57 9.18
CA HIS A 851 -8.42 -1.62 9.36
C HIS A 851 -8.63 -2.32 10.71
N THR A 852 -8.12 -3.54 10.78
CA THR A 852 -8.09 -4.35 11.99
C THR A 852 -6.86 -4.06 12.84
N TRP A 853 -7.03 -4.12 14.16
CA TRP A 853 -6.00 -3.77 15.15
C TRP A 853 -5.84 -4.86 16.21
N LYS A 854 -4.61 -5.23 16.58
CA LYS A 854 -4.36 -6.17 17.69
C LYS A 854 -4.96 -5.66 18.99
N ASP A 855 -5.71 -6.53 19.67
CA ASP A 855 -6.31 -6.20 20.97
C ASP A 855 -5.23 -5.95 22.04
N SER A 856 -4.94 -4.67 22.28
CA SER A 856 -3.90 -4.21 23.21
C SER A 856 -4.28 -2.87 23.83
N LEU A 857 -3.66 -2.53 24.97
CA LEU A 857 -3.89 -1.24 25.63
C LEU A 857 -3.51 -0.03 24.77
N VAL A 858 -2.53 -0.20 23.86
CA VAL A 858 -2.09 0.88 22.96
C VAL A 858 -3.10 1.09 21.83
N ASN A 859 -3.63 -0.02 21.30
CA ASN A 859 -4.56 0.00 20.18
C ASN A 859 -6.02 0.20 20.59
N ALA A 860 -6.34 0.21 21.89
CA ALA A 860 -7.70 0.41 22.37
C ALA A 860 -8.38 1.68 21.83
N LYS A 861 -7.60 2.75 21.60
CA LYS A 861 -8.08 4.02 20.98
C LYS A 861 -8.50 3.91 19.51
N HIS A 862 -8.15 2.80 18.84
CA HIS A 862 -8.51 2.50 17.46
C HIS A 862 -9.76 1.62 17.35
N LYS A 863 -10.28 1.16 18.50
CA LYS A 863 -11.46 0.31 18.54
C LYS A 863 -12.70 1.08 18.08
N VAL A 864 -13.31 0.57 17.01
CA VAL A 864 -14.64 0.92 16.51
C VAL A 864 -15.55 -0.27 16.73
N THR A 865 -16.75 -0.04 17.27
CA THR A 865 -17.78 -1.08 17.40
C THR A 865 -19.08 -0.62 16.75
N GLY A 866 -19.47 -1.30 15.68
CA GLY A 866 -20.79 -1.15 15.07
C GLY A 866 -21.79 -2.12 15.70
N THR A 867 -23.00 -1.67 16.02
CA THR A 867 -24.09 -2.51 16.53
C THR A 867 -25.39 -2.27 15.77
N TRP A 868 -25.85 -3.29 15.04
CA TRP A 868 -27.17 -3.33 14.41
C TRP A 868 -28.20 -3.75 15.44
N THR A 869 -29.22 -2.93 15.67
CA THR A 869 -30.33 -3.23 16.57
C THR A 869 -31.64 -3.26 15.80
N LEU A 870 -32.40 -4.34 15.94
CA LEU A 870 -33.71 -4.49 15.31
C LEU A 870 -34.74 -3.55 15.98
N ASP A 871 -35.71 -3.03 15.22
CA ASP A 871 -36.76 -2.11 15.72
C ASP A 871 -37.92 -2.82 16.43
N GLN A 872 -37.88 -4.15 16.50
CA GLN A 872 -38.93 -4.99 17.06
C GLN A 872 -38.38 -6.22 17.78
N ALA A 873 -39.20 -6.78 18.67
CA ALA A 873 -38.83 -7.99 19.40
C ALA A 873 -39.08 -9.26 18.58
N ILE A 874 -38.16 -10.22 18.69
CA ILE A 874 -38.35 -11.60 18.26
C ILE A 874 -38.40 -12.48 19.50
N ASN A 875 -39.52 -13.20 19.67
CA ASN A 875 -39.73 -14.15 20.75
C ASN A 875 -39.84 -15.56 20.17
N GLY A 876 -38.75 -16.07 19.62
CA GLY A 876 -38.74 -17.28 18.81
C GLY A 876 -37.42 -17.48 18.08
N TRP A 877 -37.43 -18.39 17.12
CA TRP A 877 -36.24 -18.69 16.31
C TRP A 877 -36.10 -17.70 15.16
N ALA A 878 -34.88 -17.25 14.90
CA ALA A 878 -34.54 -16.51 13.70
C ALA A 878 -33.13 -16.88 13.22
N ARG A 879 -32.93 -16.93 11.90
CA ARG A 879 -31.59 -16.95 11.31
C ARG A 879 -31.05 -15.53 11.22
N VAL A 880 -29.77 -15.36 11.49
CA VAL A 880 -29.07 -14.07 11.34
C VAL A 880 -28.10 -14.17 10.18
N LEU A 881 -28.20 -13.24 9.24
CA LEU A 881 -27.28 -13.08 8.12
C LEU A 881 -26.54 -11.74 8.24
N VAL A 882 -25.29 -11.69 7.82
CA VAL A 882 -24.49 -10.47 7.62
C VAL A 882 -24.15 -10.34 6.15
N TYR A 883 -24.04 -9.12 5.64
CA TYR A 883 -23.56 -8.87 4.29
C TYR A 883 -22.06 -8.58 4.31
N VAL A 884 -21.30 -9.30 3.49
CA VAL A 884 -19.87 -9.05 3.25
C VAL A 884 -19.74 -8.41 1.87
N PRO A 885 -19.23 -7.16 1.75
CA PRO A 885 -19.09 -6.45 0.49
C PRO A 885 -18.00 -7.03 -0.43
N ASP A 886 -17.91 -6.50 -1.66
CA ASP A 886 -16.99 -6.98 -2.71
C ASP A 886 -15.53 -6.52 -2.51
N HIS A 887 -15.29 -5.58 -1.60
CA HIS A 887 -13.98 -5.09 -1.15
C HIS A 887 -14.11 -4.34 0.19
N GLY A 888 -12.99 -3.93 0.79
CA GLY A 888 -12.96 -3.34 2.14
C GLY A 888 -13.36 -4.33 3.25
N ALA A 889 -13.28 -5.63 2.94
CA ALA A 889 -13.67 -6.74 3.79
C ALA A 889 -12.72 -7.92 3.54
N THR A 890 -11.57 -7.92 4.20
CA THR A 890 -10.47 -8.85 3.92
C THR A 890 -10.05 -9.67 5.13
N THR A 891 -10.48 -9.32 6.34
CA THR A 891 -10.08 -10.06 7.53
C THR A 891 -10.56 -11.52 7.50
N PRO A 892 -9.71 -12.51 7.82
CA PRO A 892 -10.13 -13.91 7.91
C PRO A 892 -10.94 -14.21 9.18
N GLN A 893 -11.18 -13.19 10.03
CA GLN A 893 -11.74 -13.37 11.36
C GLN A 893 -12.66 -12.21 11.81
N ALA A 894 -13.62 -11.79 10.98
CA ALA A 894 -14.62 -10.81 11.42
C ALA A 894 -15.52 -11.41 12.52
N TRP A 895 -15.41 -10.88 13.74
CA TRP A 895 -16.09 -11.44 14.92
C TRP A 895 -17.41 -10.74 15.22
N TYR A 896 -18.52 -11.40 14.85
CA TYR A 896 -19.87 -10.94 15.12
C TYR A 896 -20.40 -11.52 16.44
N ARG A 897 -20.86 -10.66 17.33
CA ARG A 897 -21.58 -11.04 18.55
C ARG A 897 -23.08 -10.92 18.36
N VAL A 898 -23.80 -12.02 18.46
CA VAL A 898 -25.27 -12.08 18.42
C VAL A 898 -25.84 -11.94 19.85
N ASN A 899 -26.48 -10.82 20.13
CA ASN A 899 -27.01 -10.49 21.45
C ASN A 899 -28.51 -10.81 21.57
N GLY A 900 -28.96 -11.08 22.80
CA GLY A 900 -30.38 -11.34 23.09
C GLY A 900 -30.86 -12.76 22.74
N SER A 901 -29.94 -13.67 22.42
CA SER A 901 -30.22 -15.10 22.22
C SER A 901 -29.83 -15.95 23.43
N ASP A 902 -30.35 -17.18 23.50
CA ASP A 902 -29.97 -18.17 24.51
C ASP A 902 -28.80 -19.08 24.08
N SER A 903 -28.11 -18.79 22.95
CA SER A 903 -26.96 -19.58 22.49
C SER A 903 -25.80 -19.56 23.48
N THR A 904 -25.17 -20.71 23.69
CA THR A 904 -23.95 -20.87 24.50
C THR A 904 -22.69 -20.38 23.78
N SER A 905 -22.79 -20.07 22.49
CA SER A 905 -21.70 -19.53 21.66
C SER A 905 -22.19 -18.30 20.87
N PRO A 906 -22.43 -17.15 21.52
CA PRO A 906 -22.98 -15.98 20.84
C PRO A 906 -21.99 -15.25 19.92
N LEU A 907 -20.71 -15.63 19.92
CA LEU A 907 -19.66 -15.03 19.11
C LEU A 907 -19.37 -15.93 17.90
N ARG A 908 -19.39 -15.37 16.69
CA ARG A 908 -19.20 -16.09 15.42
C ARG A 908 -18.15 -15.38 14.57
N SER A 909 -17.19 -16.13 14.05
CA SER A 909 -16.17 -15.61 13.13
C SER A 909 -16.60 -15.85 11.69
N VAL A 910 -16.50 -14.83 10.85
CA VAL A 910 -16.68 -14.92 9.40
C VAL A 910 -15.35 -14.58 8.73
N ALA A 911 -14.90 -15.42 7.80
CA ALA A 911 -13.82 -15.06 6.88
C ALA A 911 -14.39 -14.18 5.77
N GLU A 912 -13.92 -12.94 5.70
CA GLU A 912 -14.30 -12.01 4.64
C GLU A 912 -13.47 -12.26 3.36
N GLY A 913 -13.99 -11.89 2.20
CA GLY A 913 -13.53 -12.39 0.91
C GLY A 913 -13.46 -11.37 -0.22
N GLY A 914 -13.26 -10.09 0.09
CA GLY A 914 -13.21 -8.96 -0.85
C GLY A 914 -11.97 -8.93 -1.75
N TYR A 915 -11.59 -10.08 -2.34
CA TYR A 915 -10.38 -10.27 -3.13
C TYR A 915 -10.67 -10.29 -4.64
N LEU A 916 -9.66 -9.90 -5.43
CA LEU A 916 -9.67 -10.02 -6.89
C LEU A 916 -9.23 -11.41 -7.34
N ASP A 917 -9.81 -11.92 -8.43
CA ASP A 917 -9.32 -13.15 -9.04
C ASP A 917 -8.06 -12.95 -9.91
N GLU A 918 -7.55 -14.03 -10.50
CA GLU A 918 -6.40 -14.05 -11.41
C GLU A 918 -6.57 -13.14 -12.65
N ASN A 919 -7.82 -12.82 -13.03
CA ASN A 919 -8.16 -11.91 -14.13
C ASN A 919 -8.54 -10.51 -13.61
N ARG A 920 -8.23 -10.23 -12.35
CA ARG A 920 -8.51 -8.98 -11.64
C ARG A 920 -10.00 -8.64 -11.57
N GLN A 921 -10.89 -9.63 -11.58
CA GLN A 921 -12.33 -9.41 -11.43
C GLN A 921 -12.73 -9.52 -9.95
N PRO A 922 -13.47 -8.53 -9.42
CA PRO A 922 -13.97 -8.59 -8.05
C PRO A 922 -15.07 -9.65 -7.91
N GLN A 923 -15.18 -10.24 -6.72
CA GLN A 923 -16.31 -11.09 -6.38
C GLN A 923 -17.45 -10.22 -5.92
N ALA A 924 -18.67 -10.46 -6.41
CA ALA A 924 -19.83 -9.77 -5.87
C ALA A 924 -19.96 -10.02 -4.35
N GLY A 925 -20.33 -8.98 -3.62
CA GLY A 925 -20.67 -9.07 -2.20
C GLY A 925 -21.78 -10.11 -1.97
N SER A 926 -21.86 -10.63 -0.75
CA SER A 926 -22.73 -11.77 -0.47
C SER A 926 -23.15 -11.91 0.99
N TRP A 927 -24.36 -12.43 1.18
CA TRP A 927 -24.90 -12.75 2.50
C TRP A 927 -24.21 -13.99 3.09
N ARG A 928 -23.85 -13.91 4.38
CA ARG A 928 -23.25 -14.99 5.17
C ARG A 928 -24.09 -15.27 6.41
N SER A 929 -24.35 -16.53 6.70
CA SER A 929 -25.10 -16.93 7.90
C SER A 929 -24.19 -16.89 9.13
N LEU A 930 -24.65 -16.26 10.21
CA LEU A 930 -24.08 -16.42 11.55
C LEU A 930 -24.69 -17.62 12.30
N GLY A 931 -25.79 -18.15 11.76
CA GLY A 931 -26.52 -19.30 12.28
C GLY A 931 -27.96 -18.97 12.68
N ALA A 932 -28.66 -19.98 13.20
CA ALA A 932 -30.01 -19.87 13.74
C ALA A 932 -30.02 -19.76 15.27
N PHE A 933 -30.69 -18.74 15.79
CA PHE A 933 -30.71 -18.40 17.21
C PHE A 933 -32.13 -18.31 17.72
N LYS A 934 -32.33 -18.59 19.02
CA LYS A 934 -33.60 -18.37 19.70
C LYS A 934 -33.51 -17.10 20.53
N PHE A 935 -34.32 -16.12 20.18
CA PHE A 935 -34.34 -14.80 20.80
C PHE A 935 -35.48 -14.66 21.82
N SER A 936 -35.24 -13.82 22.83
CA SER A 936 -36.24 -13.39 23.80
C SER A 936 -36.13 -11.89 24.05
N GLY A 937 -36.62 -11.09 23.12
CA GLY A 937 -36.55 -9.63 23.17
C GLY A 937 -36.13 -9.03 21.84
N VAL A 938 -35.51 -7.86 21.88
CA VAL A 938 -34.99 -7.17 20.69
C VAL A 938 -33.60 -7.72 20.34
N PRO A 939 -33.44 -8.39 19.19
CA PRO A 939 -32.14 -8.86 18.73
C PRO A 939 -31.18 -7.70 18.38
N SER A 940 -29.89 -7.92 18.59
CA SER A 940 -28.84 -7.06 18.01
C SER A 940 -27.60 -7.88 17.65
N VAL A 941 -26.81 -7.36 16.72
CA VAL A 941 -25.51 -7.92 16.32
C VAL A 941 -24.47 -6.83 16.46
N SER A 942 -23.32 -7.14 17.06
CA SER A 942 -22.19 -6.21 17.18
C SER A 942 -20.96 -6.77 16.47
N LEU A 943 -20.19 -5.91 15.82
CA LEU A 943 -18.90 -6.22 15.19
C LEU A 943 -17.89 -5.12 15.58
N ASP A 944 -16.68 -5.50 15.92
CA ASP A 944 -15.57 -4.57 16.16
C ASP A 944 -14.34 -4.91 15.33
N ASN A 945 -13.44 -3.94 15.19
CA ASN A 945 -12.23 -4.07 14.38
C ASN A 945 -11.00 -4.57 15.13
N MET A 946 -11.16 -5.15 16.32
CA MET A 946 -10.03 -5.73 17.02
C MET A 946 -9.77 -7.16 16.52
N THR A 947 -8.52 -7.50 16.24
CA THR A 947 -8.12 -8.89 16.03
C THR A 947 -8.11 -9.60 17.38
N HIS A 948 -8.77 -10.76 17.43
CA HIS A 948 -8.88 -11.53 18.66
C HIS A 948 -7.65 -12.43 18.86
N ALA A 949 -7.44 -12.89 20.10
CA ALA A 949 -6.28 -13.68 20.47
C ALA A 949 -6.12 -14.93 19.57
N ASN A 950 -4.86 -15.24 19.22
CA ASN A 950 -4.40 -16.37 18.39
C ASN A 950 -4.42 -16.17 16.87
N TYR A 951 -4.58 -14.94 16.39
CA TYR A 951 -4.25 -14.60 15.00
C TYR A 951 -2.76 -14.88 14.72
N ILE A 952 -2.48 -15.78 13.77
CA ILE A 952 -1.12 -16.18 13.33
C ILE A 952 -0.67 -15.40 12.10
N GLY A 953 -1.48 -14.48 11.59
CA GLY A 953 -0.99 -13.63 10.51
C GLY A 953 0.22 -12.88 11.03
N ASP A 954 1.35 -13.01 10.33
CA ASP A 954 2.49 -12.08 10.42
C ASP A 954 2.07 -10.66 9.94
N LEU A 955 0.77 -10.41 9.80
CA LEU A 955 0.23 -9.12 9.41
C LEU A 955 0.34 -8.12 10.58
N PRO A 956 0.87 -6.93 10.29
CA PRO A 956 0.87 -5.79 11.19
C PRO A 956 -0.55 -5.31 11.51
N ASP A 957 -0.64 -4.49 12.54
CA ASP A 957 -1.80 -3.62 12.74
C ASP A 957 -2.01 -2.73 11.50
N GLY A 958 -3.27 -2.46 11.16
CA GLY A 958 -3.58 -1.50 10.09
C GLY A 958 -3.40 -2.04 8.67
N VAL A 959 -3.60 -3.35 8.43
CA VAL A 959 -3.42 -3.98 7.10
C VAL A 959 -4.66 -4.69 6.58
N ASP A 960 -5.24 -5.63 7.35
CA ASP A 960 -6.52 -6.26 6.99
C ASP A 960 -7.66 -5.30 7.29
N ASP A 961 -8.71 -5.33 6.47
CA ASP A 961 -9.92 -4.54 6.63
C ASP A 961 -11.08 -5.38 7.19
N VAL A 962 -11.95 -4.73 7.95
CA VAL A 962 -13.23 -5.26 8.40
C VAL A 962 -14.36 -4.32 8.03
N SER A 963 -15.51 -4.88 7.64
CA SER A 963 -16.63 -4.12 7.09
C SER A 963 -17.91 -4.14 7.94
N TRP A 964 -18.63 -3.02 7.95
CA TRP A 964 -20.00 -2.89 8.45
C TRP A 964 -20.91 -2.47 7.32
N ASP A 965 -21.73 -3.42 6.87
CA ASP A 965 -22.78 -3.22 5.87
C ASP A 965 -24.15 -3.59 6.52
N ALA A 966 -24.89 -4.57 6.01
CA ALA A 966 -26.23 -4.90 6.50
C ALA A 966 -26.31 -6.19 7.34
N VAL A 967 -27.31 -6.25 8.23
CA VAL A 967 -27.72 -7.46 8.97
C VAL A 967 -29.16 -7.81 8.65
N ALA A 968 -29.44 -9.08 8.36
CA ALA A 968 -30.79 -9.57 8.12
C ALA A 968 -31.21 -10.60 9.17
N PHE A 969 -32.38 -10.40 9.78
CA PHE A 969 -33.03 -11.38 10.64
C PHE A 969 -34.15 -12.07 9.86
N GLN A 970 -34.09 -13.39 9.76
CA GLN A 970 -35.13 -14.22 9.15
C GLN A 970 -35.90 -14.96 10.25
N PRO A 971 -37.09 -14.49 10.66
CA PRO A 971 -37.93 -15.26 11.58
C PRO A 971 -38.21 -16.66 11.01
N LEU A 972 -38.01 -17.68 11.85
CA LEU A 972 -38.19 -19.09 11.50
C LEU A 972 -39.45 -19.65 12.18
N PRO A 973 -40.14 -20.62 11.55
CA PRO A 973 -41.33 -21.26 12.15
C PRO A 973 -41.00 -22.08 13.42
N GLY A 974 -39.72 -22.41 13.64
CA GLY A 974 -39.23 -23.15 14.79
C GLY A 974 -37.72 -23.35 14.71
N LYS A 975 -37.18 -24.18 15.62
CA LYS A 975 -35.77 -24.61 15.55
C LYS A 975 -35.54 -25.33 14.20
N PRO A 976 -34.48 -25.01 13.44
CA PRO A 976 -34.07 -25.83 12.30
C PRO A 976 -34.01 -27.32 12.67
N ALA A 977 -34.54 -28.18 11.80
CA ALA A 977 -34.49 -29.62 11.99
C ALA A 977 -33.04 -30.13 12.00
N ASN A 978 -32.17 -29.48 11.23
CA ASN A 978 -30.75 -29.81 11.08
C ASN A 978 -29.90 -28.56 11.36
N GLN A 979 -28.95 -28.67 12.28
CA GLN A 979 -27.94 -27.67 12.57
C GLN A 979 -26.57 -28.37 12.54
N ILE A 980 -25.87 -28.17 11.44
CA ILE A 980 -24.74 -28.99 11.02
C ILE A 980 -23.47 -28.15 10.97
N VAL A 981 -22.38 -28.67 11.54
CA VAL A 981 -21.04 -28.07 11.40
C VAL A 981 -20.09 -29.10 10.80
N ALA A 982 -19.55 -28.80 9.62
CA ALA A 982 -18.51 -29.59 8.98
C ALA A 982 -17.13 -29.05 9.37
N MET A 983 -16.31 -29.91 9.97
CA MET A 983 -15.00 -29.61 10.52
C MET A 983 -13.95 -30.57 9.96
N GLY A 984 -12.68 -30.24 10.12
CA GLY A 984 -11.57 -31.13 9.80
C GLY A 984 -10.54 -30.54 8.85
N ASP A 985 -9.81 -31.44 8.19
CA ASP A 985 -8.73 -31.12 7.27
C ASP A 985 -9.21 -30.98 5.81
N SER A 986 -8.26 -31.14 4.89
CA SER A 986 -8.42 -31.05 3.44
C SER A 986 -9.47 -31.98 2.84
N TYR A 987 -9.60 -33.19 3.39
CA TYR A 987 -10.59 -34.15 2.93
C TYR A 987 -12.01 -33.72 3.32
N SER A 988 -12.17 -32.92 4.38
CA SER A 988 -13.42 -32.27 4.76
C SER A 988 -13.64 -30.93 4.03
N SER A 989 -12.58 -30.14 3.80
CA SER A 989 -12.71 -28.86 3.07
C SER A 989 -13.08 -29.07 1.61
N GLY A 990 -12.73 -30.23 1.04
CA GLY A 990 -12.96 -30.56 -0.36
C GLY A 990 -11.84 -30.08 -1.26
N GLU A 991 -10.60 -30.11 -0.78
CA GLU A 991 -9.41 -29.94 -1.61
C GLU A 991 -9.49 -30.87 -2.84
N GLY A 992 -9.27 -30.33 -4.03
CA GLY A 992 -9.35 -31.07 -5.30
C GLY A 992 -10.75 -31.13 -5.92
N VAL A 993 -11.78 -30.65 -5.23
CA VAL A 993 -13.19 -30.79 -5.66
C VAL A 993 -13.69 -29.47 -6.23
N THR A 994 -13.60 -29.28 -7.54
CA THR A 994 -14.09 -28.05 -8.18
C THR A 994 -14.78 -28.35 -9.51
N PRO A 995 -15.90 -27.70 -9.84
CA PRO A 995 -16.60 -27.92 -11.10
C PRO A 995 -15.77 -27.38 -12.28
N ASP A 996 -15.50 -28.26 -13.24
CA ASP A 996 -14.65 -28.01 -14.43
C ASP A 996 -13.19 -27.66 -14.07
N ASP A 997 -12.35 -27.39 -15.08
CA ASP A 997 -10.96 -26.93 -14.90
C ASP A 997 -10.86 -25.49 -14.30
N SER A 998 -11.89 -24.99 -13.60
CA SER A 998 -11.99 -23.60 -13.14
C SER A 998 -11.50 -23.38 -11.70
N TRP A 999 -11.19 -24.44 -10.95
CA TRP A 999 -10.68 -24.41 -9.56
C TRP A 999 -11.50 -23.50 -8.62
N ALA A 1000 -12.82 -23.62 -8.64
CA ALA A 1000 -13.74 -22.73 -7.92
C ALA A 1000 -13.96 -23.08 -6.43
N TYR A 1001 -13.04 -22.69 -5.56
CA TYR A 1001 -13.25 -22.66 -4.10
C TYR A 1001 -14.02 -21.40 -3.66
N TYR A 1002 -14.45 -21.35 -2.40
CA TYR A 1002 -14.85 -20.07 -1.77
C TYR A 1002 -13.63 -19.12 -1.78
N ARG A 1003 -13.79 -17.92 -2.34
CA ARG A 1003 -12.69 -16.99 -2.58
C ARG A 1003 -12.04 -16.51 -1.29
N GLU A 1004 -12.80 -16.37 -0.21
CA GLU A 1004 -12.29 -16.11 1.13
C GLU A 1004 -11.34 -17.20 1.67
N THR A 1005 -11.17 -18.32 0.94
CA THR A 1005 -10.31 -19.46 1.33
C THR A 1005 -9.29 -19.88 0.27
N ASP A 1006 -9.18 -19.14 -0.84
CA ASP A 1006 -8.31 -19.46 -1.98
C ASP A 1006 -7.76 -18.17 -2.59
N HIS A 1007 -6.81 -17.53 -1.92
CA HIS A 1007 -6.20 -16.29 -2.39
C HIS A 1007 -4.74 -16.12 -1.90
N ASP A 1008 -4.01 -15.22 -2.56
CA ASP A 1008 -2.68 -14.75 -2.15
C ASP A 1008 -1.63 -15.87 -1.98
N GLY A 1009 -1.67 -16.93 -2.79
CA GLY A 1009 -0.71 -18.05 -2.73
C GLY A 1009 0.77 -17.65 -2.82
N ASN A 1010 1.05 -16.48 -3.41
CA ASN A 1010 2.40 -15.93 -3.51
C ASN A 1010 2.83 -15.07 -2.30
N ASN A 1011 1.90 -14.66 -1.43
CA ASN A 1011 2.17 -13.83 -0.26
C ASN A 1011 1.89 -14.62 1.02
N LYS A 1012 2.95 -15.11 1.67
CA LYS A 1012 2.85 -15.94 2.88
C LYS A 1012 2.00 -15.31 4.00
N ALA A 1013 1.98 -13.98 4.13
CA ALA A 1013 1.28 -13.31 5.21
C ALA A 1013 -0.23 -13.14 4.97
N LEU A 1014 -0.64 -12.99 3.70
CA LEU A 1014 -2.05 -12.82 3.30
C LEU A 1014 -2.71 -14.12 2.84
N ARG A 1015 -1.91 -15.13 2.53
CA ARG A 1015 -2.35 -16.38 1.94
C ARG A 1015 -3.44 -17.05 2.77
N ASN A 1016 -4.62 -17.22 2.18
CA ASN A 1016 -5.59 -18.21 2.62
C ASN A 1016 -5.70 -19.34 1.60
N ALA A 1017 -5.42 -20.56 2.07
CA ALA A 1017 -5.48 -21.78 1.28
C ALA A 1017 -6.29 -22.86 1.99
N CYS A 1018 -7.31 -22.47 2.80
CA CYS A 1018 -8.21 -23.44 3.41
C CYS A 1018 -9.03 -24.23 2.38
N HIS A 1019 -9.16 -23.69 1.15
CA HIS A 1019 -9.71 -24.34 -0.04
C HIS A 1019 -11.03 -25.05 0.27
N ARG A 1020 -12.02 -24.28 0.74
CA ARG A 1020 -13.36 -24.82 1.01
C ARG A 1020 -14.14 -24.88 -0.30
N SER A 1021 -14.50 -26.09 -0.71
CA SER A 1021 -15.26 -26.34 -1.95
C SER A 1021 -16.76 -26.21 -1.73
N ARG A 1022 -17.46 -25.67 -2.74
CA ARG A 1022 -18.93 -25.68 -2.82
C ARG A 1022 -19.50 -27.09 -2.98
N ASP A 1023 -18.67 -28.01 -3.47
CA ASP A 1023 -18.99 -29.40 -3.78
C ASP A 1023 -18.32 -30.40 -2.82
N ALA A 1024 -17.81 -29.94 -1.69
CA ALA A 1024 -17.35 -30.80 -0.60
C ALA A 1024 -18.45 -31.81 -0.20
N TRP A 1025 -18.06 -33.01 0.24
CA TRP A 1025 -19.00 -34.11 0.45
C TRP A 1025 -20.07 -33.81 1.51
N SER A 1026 -19.75 -32.99 2.51
CA SER A 1026 -20.70 -32.50 3.52
C SER A 1026 -21.74 -31.55 2.95
N ARG A 1027 -21.47 -30.92 1.79
CA ARG A 1027 -22.40 -30.06 1.07
C ARG A 1027 -23.23 -30.84 0.06
N ILE A 1028 -22.62 -31.73 -0.74
CA ILE A 1028 -23.38 -32.46 -1.78
C ILE A 1028 -24.20 -33.64 -1.23
N GLY A 1029 -23.88 -34.11 -0.02
CA GLY A 1029 -24.67 -35.10 0.70
C GLY A 1029 -26.09 -34.64 1.00
N LYS A 1030 -26.97 -35.61 1.25
CA LYS A 1030 -28.40 -35.39 1.49
C LYS A 1030 -28.82 -35.89 2.85
N LEU A 1031 -29.81 -35.22 3.43
CA LEU A 1031 -30.42 -35.59 4.71
C LEU A 1031 -31.77 -36.26 4.48
N SER A 1032 -32.19 -37.09 5.43
CA SER A 1032 -33.43 -37.87 5.34
C SER A 1032 -34.70 -37.01 5.41
N ASP A 1033 -34.62 -35.80 5.96
CA ASP A 1033 -35.73 -34.86 6.06
C ASP A 1033 -36.10 -34.24 4.70
N ASN A 1034 -35.14 -34.10 3.79
CA ASN A 1034 -35.36 -33.62 2.43
C ASN A 1034 -34.34 -34.26 1.46
N PRO A 1035 -34.58 -35.51 1.01
CA PRO A 1035 -33.66 -36.22 0.13
C PRO A 1035 -33.65 -35.68 -1.32
N GLY A 1036 -34.52 -34.73 -1.65
CA GLY A 1036 -34.61 -34.12 -2.97
C GLY A 1036 -33.53 -33.06 -3.25
N GLN A 1037 -32.91 -32.52 -2.21
CA GLN A 1037 -31.91 -31.45 -2.31
C GLN A 1037 -30.68 -31.76 -1.46
N SER A 1038 -29.50 -31.37 -1.94
CA SER A 1038 -28.26 -31.47 -1.15
C SER A 1038 -28.25 -30.46 0.00
N ILE A 1039 -27.45 -30.73 1.03
CA ILE A 1039 -27.23 -29.83 2.17
C ILE A 1039 -26.78 -28.45 1.68
N GLY A 1040 -25.83 -28.40 0.74
CA GLY A 1040 -25.29 -27.18 0.17
C GLY A 1040 -26.34 -26.36 -0.58
N SER A 1041 -27.16 -26.99 -1.42
CA SER A 1041 -28.24 -26.30 -2.14
C SER A 1041 -29.28 -25.70 -1.19
N ARG A 1042 -29.62 -26.41 -0.11
CA ARG A 1042 -30.52 -25.91 0.95
C ARG A 1042 -29.88 -24.77 1.75
N SER A 1043 -28.57 -24.87 2.02
CA SER A 1043 -27.79 -23.83 2.69
C SER A 1043 -27.74 -22.54 1.87
N ASP A 1044 -27.46 -22.64 0.57
CA ASP A 1044 -27.32 -21.50 -0.34
C ASP A 1044 -28.65 -20.78 -0.62
N THR A 1045 -29.77 -21.45 -0.33
CA THR A 1045 -31.12 -20.88 -0.43
C THR A 1045 -31.74 -20.55 0.94
N PHE A 1046 -30.95 -20.64 2.01
CA PHE A 1046 -31.38 -20.37 3.39
C PHE A 1046 -32.67 -21.10 3.79
N ASP A 1047 -32.76 -22.41 3.50
CA ASP A 1047 -33.88 -23.27 3.89
C ASP A 1047 -34.21 -23.11 5.40
N PRO A 1048 -35.44 -22.76 5.80
CA PRO A 1048 -35.82 -22.55 7.20
C PRO A 1048 -35.60 -23.75 8.13
N SER A 1049 -35.44 -24.96 7.57
CA SER A 1049 -35.24 -26.21 8.31
C SER A 1049 -33.77 -26.63 8.49
N LEU A 1050 -32.81 -25.92 7.87
CA LEU A 1050 -31.38 -26.28 7.88
C LEU A 1050 -30.48 -25.09 8.25
N ASP A 1051 -29.58 -25.26 9.19
CA ASP A 1051 -28.44 -24.37 9.42
C ASP A 1051 -27.14 -25.16 9.18
N TYR A 1052 -26.27 -24.68 8.30
CA TYR A 1052 -25.04 -25.38 7.91
C TYR A 1052 -23.85 -24.43 7.92
N HIS A 1053 -22.75 -24.87 8.54
CA HIS A 1053 -21.48 -24.16 8.56
C HIS A 1053 -20.32 -25.10 8.27
N MET A 1054 -19.25 -24.57 7.68
CA MET A 1054 -18.09 -25.35 7.26
C MET A 1054 -16.82 -24.62 7.67
N THR A 1055 -16.12 -25.20 8.64
CA THR A 1055 -14.89 -24.66 9.26
C THR A 1055 -13.65 -25.46 8.87
N ALA A 1056 -13.84 -26.56 8.11
CA ALA A 1056 -12.75 -27.38 7.63
C ALA A 1056 -11.74 -26.56 6.82
N CYS A 1057 -10.46 -26.94 6.92
CA CYS A 1057 -9.39 -26.20 6.29
C CYS A 1057 -8.29 -27.16 5.82
N GLN A 1058 -7.88 -27.01 4.56
CA GLN A 1058 -6.72 -27.67 3.98
C GLN A 1058 -5.47 -27.49 4.88
N GLY A 1059 -4.67 -28.54 5.04
CA GLY A 1059 -3.48 -28.53 5.89
C GLY A 1059 -3.71 -28.64 7.41
N ALA A 1060 -4.95 -28.51 7.89
CA ALA A 1060 -5.25 -28.54 9.32
C ALA A 1060 -4.81 -29.87 10.00
N ARG A 1061 -4.21 -29.72 11.17
CA ARG A 1061 -3.85 -30.75 12.15
C ARG A 1061 -4.77 -30.66 13.36
N ALA A 1062 -4.72 -31.64 14.26
CA ALA A 1062 -5.59 -31.68 15.43
C ALA A 1062 -5.56 -30.38 16.26
N HIS A 1063 -4.37 -29.79 16.45
CA HIS A 1063 -4.22 -28.54 17.20
C HIS A 1063 -4.88 -27.32 16.56
N ASN A 1064 -5.00 -27.25 15.23
CA ASN A 1064 -5.71 -26.15 14.55
C ASN A 1064 -7.22 -26.15 14.82
N LEU A 1065 -7.74 -27.17 15.52
CA LEU A 1065 -9.13 -27.22 15.97
C LEU A 1065 -9.27 -26.75 17.42
N TRP A 1066 -8.23 -26.79 18.25
CA TRP A 1066 -8.36 -26.59 19.70
C TRP A 1066 -8.59 -25.13 20.11
N ARG A 1067 -9.39 -24.92 21.16
CA ARG A 1067 -9.62 -23.57 21.69
C ARG A 1067 -8.34 -22.96 22.24
N GLY A 1068 -8.12 -21.69 21.93
CA GLY A 1068 -6.93 -20.98 22.40
C GLY A 1068 -5.67 -21.31 21.60
N ASP A 1069 -5.74 -22.28 20.68
CA ASP A 1069 -4.64 -22.62 19.80
C ASP A 1069 -4.76 -21.85 18.48
N PRO A 1070 -3.66 -21.78 17.72
CA PRO A 1070 -3.63 -21.12 16.43
C PRO A 1070 -4.41 -21.93 15.36
N GLY A 1071 -5.21 -21.26 14.52
CA GLY A 1071 -5.86 -21.91 13.37
C GLY A 1071 -4.92 -22.13 12.18
N GLU A 1072 -5.44 -22.21 10.96
CA GLU A 1072 -4.62 -22.41 9.74
C GLU A 1072 -4.86 -21.24 8.78
N TYR A 1073 -3.80 -20.80 8.08
CA TYR A 1073 -3.85 -19.70 7.11
C TYR A 1073 -4.49 -18.39 7.60
N GLY A 1074 -4.26 -18.02 8.87
CA GLY A 1074 -4.77 -16.78 9.45
C GLY A 1074 -6.21 -16.87 9.99
N GLU A 1075 -6.95 -17.95 9.70
CA GLU A 1075 -8.26 -18.19 10.30
C GLU A 1075 -8.14 -18.59 11.79
N PRO A 1076 -9.17 -18.33 12.62
CA PRO A 1076 -9.21 -18.84 13.99
C PRO A 1076 -9.30 -20.37 14.02
N ALA A 1077 -8.86 -20.97 15.13
CA ALA A 1077 -9.04 -22.39 15.36
C ALA A 1077 -10.51 -22.79 15.21
N GLN A 1078 -10.79 -23.95 14.63
CA GLN A 1078 -12.14 -24.30 14.18
C GLN A 1078 -13.18 -24.33 15.33
N LEU A 1079 -12.78 -24.68 16.56
CA LEU A 1079 -13.67 -24.60 17.74
C LEU A 1079 -13.94 -23.17 18.21
N ASP A 1080 -13.04 -22.24 17.93
CA ASP A 1080 -13.17 -20.83 18.32
C ASP A 1080 -14.00 -20.03 17.32
N GLN A 1081 -14.05 -20.41 16.03
CA GLN A 1081 -14.92 -19.78 15.02
C GLN A 1081 -16.40 -19.70 15.43
N GLY A 1082 -16.79 -20.51 16.40
CA GLY A 1082 -17.96 -20.24 17.23
C GLY A 1082 -19.19 -21.03 16.82
N TYR A 1083 -19.22 -21.71 15.67
CA TYR A 1083 -20.40 -22.36 15.10
C TYR A 1083 -20.95 -23.59 15.84
N LEU A 1084 -20.23 -24.12 16.83
CA LEU A 1084 -20.73 -25.17 17.72
C LEU A 1084 -21.44 -24.55 18.94
N ASP A 1085 -22.67 -24.98 19.21
CA ASP A 1085 -23.39 -24.64 20.44
C ASP A 1085 -24.33 -25.76 20.90
N GLN A 1086 -25.17 -25.50 21.90
CA GLN A 1086 -26.08 -26.49 22.48
C GLN A 1086 -27.17 -26.96 21.50
N TYR A 1087 -27.38 -26.28 20.38
CA TYR A 1087 -28.42 -26.60 19.41
C TYR A 1087 -27.91 -27.34 18.18
N THR A 1088 -26.60 -27.33 17.92
CA THR A 1088 -25.94 -28.19 16.95
C THR A 1088 -26.37 -29.64 17.15
N ASN A 1089 -26.78 -30.30 16.07
CA ASN A 1089 -27.27 -31.68 16.13
C ASN A 1089 -26.42 -32.67 15.34
N LEU A 1090 -25.62 -32.22 14.37
CA LEU A 1090 -24.66 -33.06 13.66
C LEU A 1090 -23.33 -32.32 13.48
N VAL A 1091 -22.24 -32.99 13.81
CA VAL A 1091 -20.88 -32.56 13.45
C VAL A 1091 -20.27 -33.62 12.55
N THR A 1092 -19.68 -33.20 11.44
CA THR A 1092 -18.90 -34.10 10.58
C THR A 1092 -17.42 -33.74 10.69
N LEU A 1093 -16.54 -34.72 10.86
CA LEU A 1093 -15.11 -34.49 11.14
C LEU A 1093 -14.19 -35.51 10.45
N SER A 1094 -13.16 -35.05 9.74
CA SER A 1094 -11.96 -35.82 9.38
C SER A 1094 -10.72 -35.11 9.91
N ILE A 1095 -9.84 -35.81 10.62
CA ILE A 1095 -8.57 -35.24 11.11
C ILE A 1095 -7.55 -36.35 11.40
N GLY A 1096 -6.26 -36.00 11.36
CA GLY A 1096 -5.16 -36.89 11.73
C GLY A 1096 -4.21 -37.26 10.58
N GLY A 1097 -4.61 -37.06 9.32
CA GLY A 1097 -3.73 -37.32 8.16
C GLY A 1097 -2.49 -36.41 8.16
N ASN A 1098 -2.68 -35.11 8.40
CA ASN A 1098 -1.59 -34.14 8.49
C ASN A 1098 -0.70 -34.37 9.74
N ASP A 1099 -1.30 -34.74 10.88
CA ASP A 1099 -0.58 -35.09 12.11
C ASP A 1099 0.30 -36.35 11.92
N ALA A 1100 -0.14 -37.28 11.08
CA ALA A 1100 0.60 -38.48 10.69
C ALA A 1100 1.69 -38.23 9.63
N ARG A 1101 1.89 -36.97 9.19
CA ARG A 1101 2.92 -36.55 8.23
C ARG A 1101 2.79 -37.18 6.83
N PHE A 1102 1.59 -37.53 6.38
CA PHE A 1102 1.37 -38.11 5.05
C PHE A 1102 1.88 -37.19 3.92
N THR A 1103 1.73 -35.88 4.05
CA THR A 1103 2.23 -34.89 3.08
C THR A 1103 3.76 -34.91 2.97
N ASP A 1104 4.48 -35.01 4.10
CA ASP A 1104 5.94 -35.09 4.11
C ASP A 1104 6.43 -36.37 3.42
N ILE A 1105 5.73 -37.48 3.66
CA ILE A 1105 6.02 -38.78 3.05
C ILE A 1105 5.79 -38.73 1.54
N LEU A 1106 4.67 -38.17 1.08
CA LEU A 1106 4.37 -38.00 -0.34
C LEU A 1106 5.40 -37.09 -1.02
N ASN A 1107 5.73 -35.95 -0.43
CA ASN A 1107 6.70 -35.02 -1.01
C ASN A 1107 8.10 -35.64 -1.15
N ASN A 1108 8.61 -36.28 -0.10
CA ASN A 1108 9.97 -36.79 -0.08
C ASN A 1108 10.15 -38.18 -0.71
N CYS A 1109 9.08 -38.99 -0.80
CA CYS A 1109 9.16 -40.33 -1.39
C CYS A 1109 8.50 -40.46 -2.76
N VAL A 1110 7.48 -39.65 -3.05
CA VAL A 1110 6.66 -39.79 -4.27
C VAL A 1110 6.93 -38.64 -5.25
N LEU A 1111 7.19 -37.41 -4.79
CA LEU A 1111 7.25 -36.22 -5.66
C LEU A 1111 8.65 -35.63 -5.92
N TYR A 1112 9.60 -35.70 -4.98
CA TYR A 1112 10.92 -35.05 -5.09
C TYR A 1112 12.09 -36.07 -5.05
N PHE A 1113 12.96 -36.00 -6.07
CA PHE A 1113 14.28 -36.66 -6.29
C PHE A 1113 14.44 -38.03 -7.00
N PRO A 1114 15.41 -38.13 -7.95
CA PRO A 1114 15.86 -39.38 -8.60
C PRO A 1114 16.69 -40.33 -7.71
N GLY A 1115 16.90 -40.02 -6.42
CA GLY A 1115 17.70 -40.83 -5.50
C GLY A 1115 17.02 -42.09 -4.94
N HIS A 1116 15.70 -42.21 -5.14
CA HIS A 1116 14.88 -43.33 -4.68
C HIS A 1116 14.15 -44.07 -5.80
N VAL A 1117 14.54 -43.84 -7.06
CA VAL A 1117 14.13 -44.68 -8.19
C VAL A 1117 14.72 -46.08 -7.97
N GLY A 1118 13.96 -46.95 -7.28
CA GLY A 1118 14.36 -48.30 -6.85
C GLY A 1118 14.55 -48.51 -5.34
N GLY A 1119 14.38 -47.49 -4.49
CA GLY A 1119 14.44 -47.58 -3.02
C GLY A 1119 13.06 -47.72 -2.35
N SER A 1120 13.01 -48.12 -1.07
CA SER A 1120 11.77 -48.24 -0.30
C SER A 1120 11.50 -46.98 0.52
N CYS A 1121 10.29 -46.39 0.44
CA CYS A 1121 9.88 -45.30 1.35
C CYS A 1121 10.07 -45.68 2.82
N ALA A 1122 9.95 -46.97 3.17
CA ALA A 1122 10.08 -47.43 4.55
C ALA A 1122 11.43 -47.10 5.20
N ASP A 1123 12.49 -46.93 4.39
CA ASP A 1123 13.86 -46.75 4.85
C ASP A 1123 14.28 -45.27 4.91
N MET A 1124 13.47 -44.36 4.38
CA MET A 1124 13.75 -42.92 4.43
C MET A 1124 13.64 -42.41 5.88
N SER A 1125 14.39 -41.36 6.21
CA SER A 1125 14.19 -40.58 7.44
C SER A 1125 13.67 -39.20 7.03
N LEU A 1126 12.66 -38.70 7.74
CA LEU A 1126 12.30 -37.29 7.64
C LEU A 1126 13.24 -36.46 8.52
N ASP A 1127 13.33 -35.15 8.23
CA ASP A 1127 14.15 -34.24 9.01
C ASP A 1127 13.80 -34.30 10.50
N ASN A 1128 14.83 -34.33 11.35
CA ASN A 1128 14.77 -34.40 12.81
C ASN A 1128 14.29 -35.72 13.43
N ASP A 1129 13.94 -36.75 12.65
CA ASP A 1129 13.48 -38.04 13.18
C ASP A 1129 14.65 -38.93 13.69
N GLY A 1130 15.81 -38.86 13.03
CA GLY A 1130 17.00 -39.67 13.35
C GLY A 1130 16.82 -41.19 13.18
N LYS A 1131 15.67 -41.65 12.64
CA LYS A 1131 15.28 -43.05 12.41
C LYS A 1131 14.40 -43.17 11.16
N PRO A 1132 14.32 -44.36 10.54
CA PRO A 1132 13.46 -44.57 9.38
C PRO A 1132 11.96 -44.40 9.69
N VAL A 1133 11.20 -43.92 8.72
CA VAL A 1133 9.74 -43.72 8.80
C VAL A 1133 8.97 -45.00 9.08
N SER A 1134 9.52 -46.17 8.72
CA SER A 1134 8.97 -47.47 9.11
C SER A 1134 8.90 -47.71 10.62
N GLN A 1135 9.67 -46.96 11.40
CA GLN A 1135 9.64 -46.99 12.86
C GLN A 1135 8.95 -45.77 13.45
N THR A 1136 9.21 -44.58 12.89
CA THR A 1136 8.73 -43.33 13.50
C THR A 1136 7.25 -43.11 13.26
N ILE A 1137 6.73 -43.41 12.07
CA ILE A 1137 5.33 -43.15 11.74
C ILE A 1137 4.38 -44.08 12.53
N PRO A 1138 4.55 -45.41 12.58
CA PRO A 1138 3.70 -46.25 13.43
C PRO A 1138 3.69 -45.84 14.91
N ALA A 1139 4.84 -45.40 15.44
CA ALA A 1139 4.93 -44.89 16.80
C ALA A 1139 4.12 -43.59 16.95
N LEU A 1140 4.32 -42.63 16.05
CA LEU A 1140 3.62 -41.34 16.01
C LEU A 1140 2.10 -41.50 15.96
N LEU A 1141 1.60 -42.47 15.17
CA LEU A 1141 0.17 -42.78 15.10
C LEU A 1141 -0.42 -43.06 16.49
N THR A 1142 0.30 -43.84 17.30
CA THR A 1142 -0.17 -44.25 18.63
C THR A 1142 0.17 -43.27 19.76
N SER A 1143 1.28 -42.54 19.66
CA SER A 1143 1.75 -41.64 20.72
C SER A 1143 1.14 -40.24 20.64
N ASN A 1144 0.77 -39.78 19.44
CA ASN A 1144 0.30 -38.42 19.20
C ASN A 1144 -1.01 -38.40 18.41
N VAL A 1145 -1.02 -38.93 17.17
CA VAL A 1145 -2.13 -38.73 16.23
C VAL A 1145 -3.48 -39.19 16.80
N ILE A 1146 -3.57 -40.43 17.29
CA ILE A 1146 -4.82 -40.94 17.86
C ILE A 1146 -5.17 -40.24 19.18
N PRO A 1147 -4.26 -40.08 20.16
CA PRO A 1147 -4.56 -39.28 21.36
C PRO A 1147 -5.03 -37.83 21.08
N ASP A 1148 -4.42 -37.16 20.11
CA ASP A 1148 -4.76 -35.79 19.73
C ASP A 1148 -6.12 -35.75 19.02
N MET A 1149 -6.41 -36.71 18.14
CA MET A 1149 -7.75 -36.92 17.59
C MET A 1149 -8.78 -37.19 18.69
N GLU A 1150 -8.47 -38.03 19.68
CA GLU A 1150 -9.36 -38.33 20.81
C GLU A 1150 -9.63 -37.09 21.68
N ARG A 1151 -8.65 -36.20 21.81
CA ARG A 1151 -8.84 -34.89 22.44
C ARG A 1151 -9.76 -34.01 21.59
N THR A 1152 -9.50 -33.87 20.30
CA THR A 1152 -10.34 -33.09 19.38
C THR A 1152 -11.80 -33.53 19.43
N ILE A 1153 -12.07 -34.84 19.36
CA ILE A 1153 -13.44 -35.37 19.46
C ILE A 1153 -14.10 -34.97 20.78
N ARG A 1154 -13.39 -35.06 21.91
CA ARG A 1154 -13.94 -34.67 23.22
C ARG A 1154 -14.24 -33.19 23.30
N ASP A 1155 -13.36 -32.35 22.76
CA ASP A 1155 -13.52 -30.89 22.78
C ASP A 1155 -14.69 -30.45 21.89
N VAL A 1156 -14.84 -31.06 20.70
CA VAL A 1156 -16.00 -30.87 19.81
C VAL A 1156 -17.31 -31.27 20.49
N MET A 1157 -17.38 -32.48 21.06
CA MET A 1157 -18.58 -32.94 21.77
C MET A 1157 -18.86 -32.13 23.04
N GLY A 1158 -17.84 -31.51 23.65
CA GLY A 1158 -18.00 -30.59 24.76
C GLY A 1158 -18.63 -29.26 24.34
N ALA A 1159 -18.23 -28.73 23.18
CA ALA A 1159 -18.78 -27.51 22.61
C ALA A 1159 -20.20 -27.70 22.04
N ALA A 1160 -20.51 -28.90 21.52
CA ALA A 1160 -21.82 -29.27 21.00
C ALA A 1160 -22.40 -30.50 21.76
N PRO A 1161 -22.86 -30.33 23.00
CA PRO A 1161 -23.21 -31.45 23.89
C PRO A 1161 -24.37 -32.32 23.42
N ASN A 1162 -25.20 -31.81 22.51
CA ASN A 1162 -26.36 -32.52 21.95
C ASN A 1162 -26.12 -33.06 20.53
N ALA A 1163 -24.94 -32.85 19.96
CA ALA A 1163 -24.64 -33.26 18.60
C ALA A 1163 -24.30 -34.75 18.51
N ALA A 1164 -24.79 -35.37 17.44
CA ALA A 1164 -24.21 -36.57 16.85
C ALA A 1164 -22.89 -36.20 16.17
N LEU A 1165 -21.79 -36.93 16.42
CA LEU A 1165 -20.54 -36.76 15.69
C LEU A 1165 -20.31 -37.89 14.67
N LEU A 1166 -20.23 -37.57 13.39
CA LEU A 1166 -19.81 -38.49 12.34
C LEU A 1166 -18.34 -38.26 12.05
N PHE A 1167 -17.51 -39.25 12.39
CA PHE A 1167 -16.08 -39.21 12.11
C PHE A 1167 -15.81 -39.92 10.78
N MET A 1168 -15.38 -39.17 9.78
CA MET A 1168 -15.08 -39.66 8.43
C MET A 1168 -13.62 -40.14 8.35
N GLY A 1169 -13.43 -41.40 7.96
CA GLY A 1169 -12.09 -41.95 7.70
C GLY A 1169 -11.48 -41.44 6.39
N TYR A 1170 -10.26 -41.88 6.10
CA TYR A 1170 -9.60 -41.66 4.81
C TYR A 1170 -9.68 -42.92 3.92
N PRO A 1171 -9.81 -42.80 2.59
CA PRO A 1171 -9.68 -43.90 1.65
C PRO A 1171 -8.21 -44.28 1.48
N GLN A 1172 -7.96 -45.33 0.68
CA GLN A 1172 -6.61 -45.59 0.18
C GLN A 1172 -6.27 -44.53 -0.89
N PRO A 1173 -5.25 -43.68 -0.67
CA PRO A 1173 -4.95 -42.56 -1.58
C PRO A 1173 -4.36 -43.02 -2.93
N VAL A 1174 -3.69 -44.16 -2.96
CA VAL A 1174 -2.99 -44.68 -4.15
C VAL A 1174 -3.26 -46.17 -4.38
N GLU A 1175 -3.41 -46.55 -5.65
CA GLU A 1175 -3.56 -47.94 -6.06
C GLU A 1175 -2.22 -48.67 -6.20
N ASN A 1176 -2.18 -49.95 -5.80
CA ASN A 1176 -1.02 -50.81 -6.02
C ASN A 1176 -1.01 -51.36 -7.47
N ALA A 1177 -1.01 -50.44 -8.44
CA ALA A 1177 -1.12 -50.71 -9.86
C ALA A 1177 -0.13 -49.85 -10.68
N ALA A 1178 0.06 -50.17 -11.95
CA ALA A 1178 0.81 -49.31 -12.87
C ALA A 1178 -0.07 -48.11 -13.30
N PRO A 1179 0.49 -46.89 -13.43
CA PRO A 1179 1.92 -46.57 -13.42
C PRO A 1179 2.54 -46.31 -12.03
N CYS A 1180 1.76 -46.18 -10.94
CA CYS A 1180 2.29 -45.85 -9.60
C CYS A 1180 3.38 -46.81 -9.12
N THR A 1181 3.17 -48.12 -9.28
CA THR A 1181 4.18 -49.14 -8.91
C THR A 1181 5.46 -49.05 -9.75
N THR A 1182 5.35 -48.56 -11.00
CA THR A 1182 6.48 -48.33 -11.91
C THR A 1182 7.22 -47.04 -11.57
N LEU A 1183 6.48 -45.98 -11.19
CA LEU A 1183 7.03 -44.65 -10.90
C LEU A 1183 7.67 -44.57 -9.51
N PHE A 1184 7.05 -45.18 -8.50
CA PHE A 1184 7.42 -45.02 -7.09
C PHE A 1184 7.99 -46.30 -6.44
N GLY A 1185 7.89 -47.44 -7.14
CA GLY A 1185 8.32 -48.75 -6.65
C GLY A 1185 7.24 -49.48 -5.84
N SER A 1186 7.07 -50.78 -6.09
CA SER A 1186 6.03 -51.60 -5.44
C SER A 1186 6.16 -51.67 -3.92
N ASN A 1187 7.39 -51.69 -3.38
CA ASN A 1187 7.62 -51.75 -1.93
C ASN A 1187 7.20 -50.45 -1.23
N SER A 1188 7.53 -49.30 -1.83
CA SER A 1188 7.13 -47.97 -1.38
C SER A 1188 5.61 -47.82 -1.33
N ILE A 1189 4.92 -48.20 -2.41
CA ILE A 1189 3.45 -48.15 -2.48
C ILE A 1189 2.81 -49.11 -1.46
N THR A 1190 3.35 -50.31 -1.31
CA THR A 1190 2.83 -51.30 -0.35
C THR A 1190 2.97 -50.79 1.09
N TRP A 1191 4.12 -50.22 1.45
CA TRP A 1191 4.36 -49.66 2.78
C TRP A 1191 3.44 -48.46 3.05
N PHE A 1192 3.35 -47.52 2.11
CA PHE A 1192 2.51 -46.33 2.24
C PHE A 1192 1.03 -46.67 2.43
N ARG A 1193 0.49 -47.58 1.61
CA ARG A 1193 -0.87 -48.12 1.78
C ARG A 1193 -1.05 -48.84 3.13
N GLY A 1194 -0.02 -49.55 3.59
CA GLY A 1194 -0.02 -50.22 4.89
C GLY A 1194 -0.16 -49.24 6.05
N ILE A 1195 0.58 -48.12 6.01
CA ILE A 1195 0.48 -47.06 7.02
C ILE A 1195 -0.87 -46.32 6.94
N ALA A 1196 -1.39 -46.05 5.73
CA ALA A 1196 -2.73 -45.50 5.55
C ALA A 1196 -3.82 -46.42 6.13
N GLY A 1197 -3.71 -47.73 5.89
CA GLY A 1197 -4.58 -48.73 6.48
C GLY A 1197 -4.47 -48.79 8.01
N GLN A 1198 -3.25 -48.69 8.56
CA GLN A 1198 -3.04 -48.67 10.01
C GLN A 1198 -3.68 -47.44 10.67
N LEU A 1199 -3.55 -46.25 10.08
CA LEU A 1199 -4.24 -45.06 10.58
C LEU A 1199 -5.76 -45.27 10.57
N HIS A 1200 -6.31 -45.73 9.43
CA HIS A 1200 -7.74 -46.03 9.29
C HIS A 1200 -8.25 -46.98 10.40
N ASP A 1201 -7.57 -48.10 10.60
CA ASP A 1201 -7.96 -49.10 11.60
C ASP A 1201 -7.93 -48.53 13.01
N LEU A 1202 -6.91 -47.72 13.34
CA LEU A 1202 -6.78 -47.09 14.65
C LEU A 1202 -7.88 -46.03 14.88
N GLN A 1203 -8.22 -45.23 13.86
CA GLN A 1203 -9.32 -44.27 13.93
C GLN A 1203 -10.65 -44.99 14.16
N SER A 1204 -10.95 -46.01 13.36
CA SER A 1204 -12.16 -46.83 13.48
C SER A 1204 -12.30 -47.48 14.87
N GLN A 1205 -11.21 -48.05 15.39
CA GLN A 1205 -11.17 -48.65 16.72
C GLN A 1205 -11.37 -47.61 17.84
N SER A 1206 -10.73 -46.44 17.73
CA SER A 1206 -10.87 -45.37 18.71
C SER A 1206 -12.29 -44.81 18.75
N VAL A 1207 -12.88 -44.51 17.58
CA VAL A 1207 -14.28 -44.04 17.48
C VAL A 1207 -15.26 -45.10 18.00
N THR A 1208 -15.05 -46.38 17.67
CA THR A 1208 -15.83 -47.50 18.22
C THR A 1208 -15.73 -47.55 19.74
N ARG A 1209 -14.53 -47.41 20.31
CA ARG A 1209 -14.31 -47.37 21.76
C ARG A 1209 -15.03 -46.21 22.42
N MET A 1210 -14.99 -45.01 21.82
CA MET A 1210 -15.71 -43.85 22.33
C MET A 1210 -17.22 -44.06 22.32
N ARG A 1211 -17.75 -44.61 21.21
CA ARG A 1211 -19.16 -44.97 21.08
C ARG A 1211 -19.59 -45.96 22.15
N ASP A 1212 -18.83 -47.04 22.32
CA ASP A 1212 -19.12 -48.07 23.31
C ASP A 1212 -18.99 -47.54 24.74
N GLY A 1213 -18.20 -46.47 24.93
CA GLY A 1213 -18.13 -45.66 26.15
C GLY A 1213 -19.30 -44.68 26.35
N GLY A 1214 -20.34 -44.73 25.50
CA GLY A 1214 -21.57 -43.94 25.62
C GLY A 1214 -21.55 -42.60 24.90
N ARG A 1215 -20.55 -42.32 24.05
CA ARG A 1215 -20.55 -41.12 23.19
C ARG A 1215 -21.46 -41.31 21.96
N ASN A 1216 -22.20 -40.28 21.58
CA ASN A 1216 -23.00 -40.28 20.35
C ASN A 1216 -22.13 -40.02 19.11
N ILE A 1217 -21.33 -41.02 18.73
CA ILE A 1217 -20.35 -40.94 17.64
C ILE A 1217 -20.40 -42.18 16.74
N ARG A 1218 -20.25 -41.99 15.43
CA ARG A 1218 -20.13 -43.07 14.43
C ARG A 1218 -18.91 -42.87 13.56
N PHE A 1219 -18.25 -43.98 13.21
CA PHE A 1219 -17.20 -43.99 12.20
C PHE A 1219 -17.85 -44.23 10.83
N ALA A 1220 -17.58 -43.35 9.89
CA ALA A 1220 -18.00 -43.46 8.50
C ALA A 1220 -16.80 -43.96 7.68
N ASP A 1221 -16.92 -45.18 7.15
CA ASP A 1221 -15.84 -45.89 6.46
C ASP A 1221 -15.90 -45.67 4.94
N PRO A 1222 -14.99 -44.88 4.34
CA PRO A 1222 -14.95 -44.68 2.90
C PRO A 1222 -14.22 -45.79 2.14
N VAL A 1223 -13.44 -46.66 2.80
CA VAL A 1223 -12.55 -47.61 2.14
C VAL A 1223 -13.31 -48.53 1.16
N PRO A 1224 -14.48 -49.10 1.50
CA PRO A 1224 -15.25 -49.93 0.56
C PRO A 1224 -15.77 -49.16 -0.67
N ALA A 1225 -16.07 -47.86 -0.53
CA ALA A 1225 -16.59 -47.05 -1.64
C ALA A 1225 -15.49 -46.67 -2.65
N PHE A 1226 -14.25 -46.52 -2.15
CA PHE A 1226 -13.07 -46.11 -2.91
C PHE A 1226 -12.20 -47.27 -3.43
N ASP A 1227 -12.56 -48.52 -3.13
CA ASP A 1227 -11.77 -49.68 -3.56
C ASP A 1227 -11.54 -49.70 -5.09
N GLY A 1228 -10.26 -49.72 -5.49
CA GLY A 1228 -9.81 -49.69 -6.89
C GLY A 1228 -9.83 -48.30 -7.55
N LYS A 1229 -10.14 -47.24 -6.80
CA LYS A 1229 -10.34 -45.87 -7.30
C LYS A 1229 -9.38 -44.84 -6.68
N GLY A 1230 -8.35 -45.26 -5.94
CA GLY A 1230 -7.25 -44.36 -5.58
C GLY A 1230 -6.49 -43.84 -6.82
N ALA A 1231 -5.49 -42.97 -6.62
CA ALA A 1231 -4.63 -42.54 -7.71
C ALA A 1231 -3.91 -43.74 -8.35
N CYS A 1232 -3.75 -43.76 -9.67
CA CYS A 1232 -3.36 -44.90 -10.51
C CYS A 1232 -4.39 -46.06 -10.58
N GLY A 1233 -5.61 -45.86 -10.11
CA GLY A 1233 -6.72 -46.80 -10.21
C GLY A 1233 -7.52 -46.69 -11.51
N THR A 1234 -8.56 -47.51 -11.65
CA THR A 1234 -9.52 -47.38 -12.76
C THR A 1234 -10.68 -46.51 -12.32
N GLY A 1235 -10.89 -45.37 -12.99
CA GLY A 1235 -11.90 -44.40 -12.57
C GLY A 1235 -11.50 -43.70 -11.27
N GLU A 1236 -10.33 -43.07 -11.30
CA GLU A 1236 -9.72 -42.36 -10.17
C GLU A 1236 -10.74 -41.43 -9.51
N ALA A 1237 -10.97 -41.64 -8.23
CA ALA A 1237 -11.73 -40.79 -7.32
C ALA A 1237 -10.81 -39.90 -6.48
N ILE A 1238 -9.49 -40.12 -6.57
CA ILE A 1238 -8.42 -39.37 -5.94
C ILE A 1238 -7.50 -38.85 -7.07
N HIS A 1239 -7.17 -37.57 -7.05
CA HIS A 1239 -6.23 -36.97 -8.00
C HIS A 1239 -4.84 -37.62 -7.92
N ALA A 1240 -4.19 -37.80 -9.06
CA ALA A 1240 -2.75 -38.03 -9.12
C ALA A 1240 -1.98 -36.70 -8.88
N ALA A 1241 -0.78 -36.55 -9.44
CA ALA A 1241 -0.06 -35.28 -9.37
C ALA A 1241 -0.73 -34.21 -10.24
N VAL A 1242 -1.12 -33.08 -9.62
CA VAL A 1242 -1.74 -31.93 -10.30
C VAL A 1242 -0.69 -30.83 -10.45
N THR A 1243 -0.48 -30.30 -11.65
CA THR A 1243 0.56 -29.28 -11.90
C THR A 1243 0.01 -27.86 -12.05
N ARG A 1244 -1.32 -27.71 -12.10
CA ARG A 1244 -1.97 -26.40 -12.17
C ARG A 1244 -2.38 -25.98 -10.76
N PHE A 1245 -1.95 -24.79 -10.37
CA PHE A 1245 -2.17 -24.22 -9.05
C PHE A 1245 -3.51 -23.46 -8.98
N SER A 1246 -4.16 -23.47 -7.82
CA SER A 1246 -5.22 -22.53 -7.46
C SER A 1246 -4.64 -21.16 -7.07
N GLN A 1247 -5.48 -20.18 -6.71
CA GLN A 1247 -5.00 -18.84 -6.34
C GLN A 1247 -4.31 -18.81 -4.97
N GLY A 1248 -4.78 -19.62 -4.04
CA GLY A 1248 -4.21 -19.83 -2.71
C GLY A 1248 -3.02 -20.80 -2.70
N ASP A 1249 -2.70 -21.47 -3.82
CA ASP A 1249 -1.55 -22.38 -3.87
C ASP A 1249 -0.21 -21.64 -3.82
N ALA A 1250 0.69 -22.10 -2.96
CA ALA A 1250 2.07 -21.61 -2.93
C ALA A 1250 2.87 -22.10 -4.15
N LYS A 1251 3.90 -21.35 -4.56
CA LYS A 1251 4.83 -21.77 -5.61
C LYS A 1251 5.61 -23.02 -5.16
N GLN A 1252 5.20 -24.18 -5.66
CA GLN A 1252 5.83 -25.48 -5.39
C GLN A 1252 5.83 -26.35 -6.66
N ALA A 1253 6.17 -27.64 -6.56
CA ALA A 1253 6.28 -28.53 -7.74
C ALA A 1253 4.93 -29.03 -8.27
N VAL A 1254 3.96 -29.24 -7.39
CA VAL A 1254 2.60 -29.73 -7.71
C VAL A 1254 1.57 -29.02 -6.82
N SER A 1255 0.35 -28.82 -7.30
CA SER A 1255 -0.74 -28.24 -6.51
C SER A 1255 -1.07 -29.06 -5.28
N GLN A 1256 -1.56 -28.39 -4.23
CA GLN A 1256 -2.03 -29.02 -3.00
C GLN A 1256 -3.14 -30.05 -3.23
N GLN A 1257 -3.83 -29.96 -4.37
CA GLN A 1257 -4.89 -30.87 -4.81
C GLN A 1257 -4.42 -32.30 -5.09
N SER A 1258 -3.11 -32.49 -5.26
CA SER A 1258 -2.53 -33.80 -5.53
C SER A 1258 -2.89 -34.78 -4.40
N PHE A 1259 -3.32 -36.00 -4.75
CA PHE A 1259 -3.73 -37.05 -3.82
C PHE A 1259 -4.98 -36.76 -2.96
N HIS A 1260 -5.77 -35.75 -3.32
CA HIS A 1260 -7.06 -35.46 -2.71
C HIS A 1260 -8.24 -35.94 -3.57
N PRO A 1261 -9.45 -36.09 -3.00
CA PRO A 1261 -10.63 -36.48 -3.77
C PRO A 1261 -10.93 -35.50 -4.91
N ASN A 1262 -11.30 -36.02 -6.06
CA ASN A 1262 -11.90 -35.21 -7.14
C ASN A 1262 -13.44 -35.16 -6.97
N GLU A 1263 -14.16 -34.57 -7.93
CA GLU A 1263 -15.63 -34.52 -7.92
C GLU A 1263 -16.30 -35.89 -7.69
N TYR A 1264 -15.75 -36.94 -8.34
CA TYR A 1264 -16.26 -38.30 -8.17
C TYR A 1264 -15.96 -38.83 -6.76
N GLY A 1265 -14.77 -38.58 -6.23
CA GLY A 1265 -14.44 -38.90 -4.84
C GLY A 1265 -15.33 -38.21 -3.82
N SER A 1266 -15.62 -36.92 -4.00
CA SER A 1266 -16.57 -36.21 -3.15
C SER A 1266 -17.95 -36.88 -3.16
N THR A 1267 -18.41 -37.31 -4.34
CA THR A 1267 -19.68 -38.05 -4.47
C THR A 1267 -19.68 -39.37 -3.70
N LEU A 1268 -18.56 -40.11 -3.72
CA LEU A 1268 -18.43 -41.37 -2.95
C LEU A 1268 -18.44 -41.10 -1.45
N TYR A 1269 -17.75 -40.06 -0.99
CA TYR A 1269 -17.79 -39.64 0.41
C TYR A 1269 -19.19 -39.23 0.85
N ALA A 1270 -19.93 -38.50 0.01
CA ALA A 1270 -21.31 -38.13 0.28
C ALA A 1270 -22.23 -39.36 0.43
N GLN A 1271 -22.04 -40.40 -0.40
CA GLN A 1271 -22.76 -41.67 -0.27
C GLN A 1271 -22.42 -42.41 1.04
N VAL A 1272 -21.18 -42.30 1.51
CA VAL A 1272 -20.73 -42.88 2.79
C VAL A 1272 -21.37 -42.13 3.95
N LEU A 1273 -21.41 -40.79 3.89
CA LEU A 1273 -22.14 -39.94 4.83
C LEU A 1273 -23.62 -40.34 4.90
N GLU A 1274 -24.31 -40.35 3.76
CA GLU A 1274 -25.74 -40.67 3.66
C GLU A 1274 -26.07 -42.06 4.21
N ARG A 1275 -25.26 -43.07 3.89
CA ARG A 1275 -25.44 -44.43 4.39
C ARG A 1275 -25.23 -44.51 5.91
N THR A 1276 -24.18 -43.87 6.41
CA THR A 1276 -23.88 -43.86 7.84
C THR A 1276 -24.99 -43.19 8.64
N LEU A 1277 -25.54 -42.08 8.13
CA LEU A 1277 -26.68 -41.40 8.74
C LEU A 1277 -27.98 -42.22 8.65
N HIS A 1278 -28.20 -42.95 7.56
CA HIS A 1278 -29.35 -43.83 7.42
C HIS A 1278 -29.32 -45.00 8.42
N ASP A 1279 -28.13 -45.51 8.73
CA ASP A 1279 -27.93 -46.64 9.65
C ASP A 1279 -27.85 -46.21 11.13
N TRP A 1280 -27.80 -44.90 11.40
CA TRP A 1280 -27.75 -44.30 12.74
C TRP A 1280 -29.16 -44.02 13.26
#